data_AF-A0A7J6M846-F1
#
_entry.id   AF-A0A7J6M846-F1
#
_cell.length_a   1.000
_cell.length_b   1.000
_cell.length_c   1.000
_cell.angle_alpha   90.00
_cell.angle_beta   90.00
_cell.angle_gamma   90.00
#
_symmetry.space_group_name_H-M   'P 1'
#
loop_
_entity.id
_entity.type
_entity.pdbx_description
1 polymer ?
#
loop_
_entity_poly.entity_id
_entity_poly.type
_entity_poly.pdbx_seq_one_letter_code
_entity_poly.pdbx_strand_id
1 'polypeptide(L)'
;MSNDSGERPHIGWEIEKMTESVDSTHHNIQDLKTKITAVVGRLNQIKLAVSLALPAASTRTGGFKRMDAEVTRRRLEQLRKEIADYKSHVYEMAETAETRKGGLRGTIRKKGAVDDKSKSLYERLGGVSDIEAAVDLLYDKALADPRTRAHFDKTQKKMGHIRKRMQTFLVSYVGGPATYDEEDLKPVHYNMNIMDYHFDAMLEHLGSSLAEMGTHPEAIADCMQLLGRVRKYITTGCTVRRALARKAREQGRDELFLELGESGGIENFMTRTYDIVKVDDRLRTFFKGKDLDAIKHRQTLYMCELLGGPRMYEGRSMVEIHDNLKINDYLFDCFIMDAERALHGLNLTEDLHDIVVSTLEDQRKYIVKGHNDGDTVKLVDGKTILERVGGEMNVEAVVETMYFGAQRDPRIKFFFVMEKEKLTAVKRKVSEFLCGALGGQSSIDVNIVRAAHYPMNIGDHQFDALVENLAAAMELMEVEGSVKSDVLDVVSHLRGEITAGATSRLEIARKKTESAGTDGLYKTIGGDDGVVKLVDELYKICLVDDRIKKFFQGEKLESVKANQTVFLQQLLGGSADSPSGVVTCDLNSFLPSPQMVQSLDHSADNGHDLIGLNPSPLTVETVLRLRPVTLPPDPSIPSRGSERLKSILLDAASVKTFSRESLNGYNGRDLPRIHQTIQIQDWQFDAFMDNARKAFANLGTDDDTIDECTVLMETTRRDVVSEENRQFDVRQMMHDAHKKVLYERIGGEVTIARLCDSMYAAALDDDRLRFFFEKNKAKVQSIKKKMTQFICGALGGPTTYDIADLRPAHYSMNITSHHFDAMLSIVKEILIGELEFNRTDAREVLRALQPVRGDIINGYTVRSEIAKRATEKGLDQMFLRVGESEGITRITASLFSILGTDARLKQFFKPDKRDRIKEGVTVFLVDRFGGPKNYQGRDLAATHAGLDITDYHFDAFVADFLRALGASGIDETVVDELLVTLEPLRSQVLGQKDEVPAALIKNGQTIIERLGGDDQLETLVETLIEKVGNDNRLEFYFEKGHFKLRNIRRRLYQFMSGAFGGPVQYDADRLKPAHYDMNITDFHFDAFISVWTATCKEFDVDSESTEDSIEVLNGVRSAITGGCVIRMEMSRKKAQLESPEQLFERLGKKEGIIKITDKLYTMVTRDHRINMFFEGSKLKALWKGFTTYFIQALGGPQEYRGRGLGEVHGTLAINDYHLDCFLQLLNRSQLQLGFDRETCDDTFAQFEKLRPQILHAHYVRSGYVHTDASFDI
;
A
#
# COMPACT_ATOMS: atom_id res chain seq x y z
N MET A 1 66.70 31.20 12.07
CA MET A 1 67.60 31.96 11.18
C MET A 1 68.41 30.96 10.36
N SER A 2 68.49 31.23 9.04
CA SER A 2 69.45 30.78 8.00
C SER A 2 69.67 29.28 7.73
N ASN A 3 69.82 28.80 6.49
CA ASN A 3 69.42 29.27 5.16
C ASN A 3 69.63 28.09 4.18
N ASP A 4 68.92 28.18 3.08
CA ASP A 4 68.87 27.33 1.90
C ASP A 4 70.15 27.44 1.03
N SER A 5 70.51 26.36 0.33
CA SER A 5 71.17 26.40 -0.99
C SER A 5 71.16 24.99 -1.59
N GLY A 6 70.49 24.86 -2.74
CA GLY A 6 70.15 23.58 -3.35
C GLY A 6 71.15 23.03 -4.36
N GLU A 7 70.80 21.88 -4.92
CA GLU A 7 71.10 21.46 -6.30
C GLU A 7 70.24 20.23 -6.65
N ARG A 8 69.58 20.25 -7.81
CA ARG A 8 68.94 19.06 -8.43
C ARG A 8 69.98 18.35 -9.31
N PRO A 9 69.86 17.01 -9.48
CA PRO A 9 70.08 16.45 -10.81
C PRO A 9 69.00 15.45 -11.27
N HIS A 10 68.66 15.65 -12.54
CA HIS A 10 68.02 14.84 -13.59
C HIS A 10 67.62 13.36 -13.36
N ILE A 11 66.35 13.09 -13.69
CA ILE A 11 65.74 11.76 -13.93
C ILE A 11 65.91 11.43 -15.41
N GLY A 12 66.71 10.41 -15.73
CA GLY A 12 66.96 10.00 -17.12
C GLY A 12 67.18 8.51 -17.33
N TRP A 13 66.85 7.64 -16.36
CA TRP A 13 67.23 6.23 -16.44
C TRP A 13 66.25 5.24 -15.78
N GLU A 14 64.94 5.31 -16.08
CA GLU A 14 63.99 4.25 -15.65
C GLU A 14 62.83 3.93 -16.62
N ILE A 15 62.83 4.43 -17.86
CA ILE A 15 61.69 4.20 -18.78
C ILE A 15 61.82 2.91 -19.59
N GLU A 16 63.03 2.54 -20.05
CA GLU A 16 63.21 1.31 -20.87
C GLU A 16 62.88 0.03 -20.10
N LYS A 17 63.25 -0.07 -18.82
CA LYS A 17 62.94 -1.25 -17.98
C LYS A 17 61.44 -1.40 -17.66
N MET A 18 60.71 -0.30 -17.57
CA MET A 18 59.25 -0.35 -17.37
C MET A 18 58.52 -0.79 -18.64
N THR A 19 59.03 -0.42 -19.81
CA THR A 19 58.39 -0.73 -21.09
C THR A 19 58.51 -2.23 -21.41
N GLU A 20 59.68 -2.84 -21.18
CA GLU A 20 59.89 -4.29 -21.32
C GLU A 20 59.03 -5.12 -20.33
N SER A 21 58.80 -4.61 -19.12
CA SER A 21 57.95 -5.29 -18.12
C SER A 21 56.46 -5.24 -18.48
N VAL A 22 55.98 -4.15 -19.09
CA VAL A 22 54.58 -4.01 -19.50
C VAL A 22 54.29 -4.89 -20.72
N ASP A 23 55.20 -4.94 -21.68
CA ASP A 23 55.03 -5.77 -22.88
C ASP A 23 55.06 -7.27 -22.55
N SER A 24 55.95 -7.70 -21.65
CA SER A 24 55.95 -9.08 -21.14
C SER A 24 54.64 -9.44 -20.42
N THR A 25 54.10 -8.51 -19.62
CA THR A 25 52.85 -8.73 -18.88
C THR A 25 51.64 -8.76 -19.82
N HIS A 26 51.62 -7.90 -20.85
CA HIS A 26 50.59 -7.89 -21.87
C HIS A 26 50.60 -9.20 -22.69
N HIS A 27 51.78 -9.69 -23.06
CA HIS A 27 51.90 -10.94 -23.81
C HIS A 27 51.41 -12.15 -22.99
N ASN A 28 51.74 -12.20 -21.70
CA ASN A 28 51.27 -13.26 -20.79
C ASN A 28 49.74 -13.24 -20.60
N ILE A 29 49.13 -12.05 -20.53
CA ILE A 29 47.68 -11.91 -20.42
C ILE A 29 46.97 -12.35 -21.71
N GLN A 30 47.54 -12.05 -22.89
CA GLN A 30 46.98 -12.48 -24.17
C GLN A 30 47.09 -14.00 -24.38
N ASP A 31 48.20 -14.61 -23.97
CA ASP A 31 48.36 -16.06 -23.99
C ASP A 31 47.36 -16.75 -23.03
N LEU A 32 47.13 -16.17 -21.84
CA LEU A 32 46.12 -16.65 -20.90
C LEU A 32 44.69 -16.54 -21.47
N LYS A 33 44.34 -15.41 -22.09
CA LYS A 33 43.05 -15.20 -22.77
C LYS A 33 42.82 -16.21 -23.89
N THR A 34 43.84 -16.49 -24.67
CA THR A 34 43.78 -17.45 -25.78
C THR A 34 43.53 -18.87 -25.24
N LYS A 35 44.22 -19.25 -24.15
CA LYS A 35 44.03 -20.55 -23.48
C LYS A 35 42.65 -20.70 -22.84
N ILE A 36 42.13 -19.65 -22.20
CA ILE A 36 40.77 -19.62 -21.63
C ILE A 36 39.72 -19.75 -22.73
N THR A 37 39.89 -19.05 -23.85
CA THR A 37 38.95 -19.09 -24.98
C THR A 37 38.89 -20.49 -25.62
N ALA A 38 40.04 -21.17 -25.74
CA ALA A 38 40.10 -22.55 -26.20
C ALA A 38 39.43 -23.56 -25.22
N VAL A 39 39.42 -23.26 -23.92
CA VAL A 39 38.72 -24.07 -22.91
C VAL A 39 37.21 -23.85 -22.97
N VAL A 40 36.75 -22.61 -23.10
CA VAL A 40 35.32 -22.28 -23.26
C VAL A 40 34.76 -22.91 -24.55
N GLY A 41 35.53 -22.89 -25.64
CA GLY A 41 35.16 -23.56 -26.90
C GLY A 41 34.97 -25.07 -26.72
N ARG A 42 35.87 -25.74 -26.00
CA ARG A 42 35.75 -27.19 -25.70
C ARG A 42 34.57 -27.49 -24.77
N LEU A 43 34.30 -26.62 -23.80
CA LEU A 43 33.16 -26.76 -22.88
C LEU A 43 31.81 -26.62 -23.60
N ASN A 44 31.73 -25.73 -24.59
CA ASN A 44 30.56 -25.56 -25.43
C ASN A 44 30.36 -26.74 -26.40
N GLN A 45 31.43 -27.29 -26.97
CA GLN A 45 31.33 -28.53 -27.76
C GLN A 45 30.86 -29.73 -26.94
N ILE A 46 31.29 -29.83 -25.67
CA ILE A 46 30.83 -30.86 -24.74
C ILE A 46 29.35 -30.65 -24.37
N LYS A 47 28.91 -29.41 -24.11
CA LYS A 47 27.50 -29.08 -23.88
C LYS A 47 26.63 -29.44 -25.09
N LEU A 48 27.10 -29.19 -26.30
CA LEU A 48 26.39 -29.53 -27.54
C LEU A 48 26.30 -31.06 -27.72
N ALA A 49 27.37 -31.80 -27.43
CA ALA A 49 27.36 -33.26 -27.48
C ALA A 49 26.44 -33.89 -26.42
N VAL A 50 26.33 -33.29 -25.24
CA VAL A 50 25.39 -33.71 -24.18
C VAL A 50 23.94 -33.37 -24.54
N SER A 51 23.70 -32.22 -25.16
CA SER A 51 22.38 -31.82 -25.67
C SER A 51 21.87 -32.72 -26.80
N LEU A 52 22.78 -33.24 -27.64
CA LEU A 52 22.43 -34.11 -28.76
C LEU A 52 22.22 -35.59 -28.36
N ALA A 53 22.53 -35.96 -27.10
CA ALA A 53 22.47 -37.34 -26.60
C ALA A 53 21.20 -37.68 -25.79
N LEU A 54 20.23 -36.77 -25.66
CA LEU A 54 18.97 -36.98 -24.93
C LEU A 54 17.78 -37.03 -25.91
N PRO A 55 17.05 -38.14 -26.05
CA PRO A 55 15.85 -38.18 -26.89
C PRO A 55 14.64 -37.59 -26.16
N ALA A 56 13.87 -36.78 -26.88
CA ALA A 56 12.53 -36.33 -26.50
C ALA A 56 11.59 -37.54 -26.32
N ALA A 57 10.92 -37.62 -25.18
CA ALA A 57 9.97 -38.68 -24.88
C ALA A 57 8.63 -38.43 -25.61
N SER A 58 8.46 -39.01 -26.79
CA SER A 58 7.16 -39.45 -27.28
C SER A 58 7.28 -40.76 -28.07
N THR A 59 6.31 -41.64 -27.85
CA THR A 59 6.00 -42.91 -28.55
C THR A 59 6.77 -44.19 -28.18
N ARG A 60 5.96 -45.24 -27.96
CA ARG A 60 6.31 -46.64 -27.67
C ARG A 60 6.94 -47.31 -28.90
N THR A 61 7.94 -48.17 -28.69
CA THR A 61 8.02 -49.61 -29.05
C THR A 61 9.47 -50.08 -29.24
N GLY A 62 9.74 -51.35 -28.87
CA GLY A 62 10.80 -52.18 -29.47
C GLY A 62 12.25 -51.90 -29.06
N GLY A 63 12.83 -52.78 -28.23
CA GLY A 63 14.17 -52.61 -27.68
C GLY A 63 15.34 -52.82 -28.65
N PHE A 64 16.51 -52.30 -28.30
CA PHE A 64 17.81 -52.94 -28.51
C PHE A 64 18.88 -52.38 -27.55
N LYS A 65 19.59 -53.32 -26.89
CA LYS A 65 20.93 -53.30 -26.29
C LYS A 65 21.32 -52.27 -25.21
N ARG A 66 21.27 -52.76 -23.96
CA ARG A 66 22.23 -52.47 -22.87
C ARG A 66 23.68 -52.62 -23.37
N MET A 67 24.34 -51.53 -23.68
CA MET A 67 25.79 -51.33 -23.51
C MET A 67 26.03 -49.81 -23.49
N ASP A 68 27.00 -49.37 -22.69
CA ASP A 68 27.50 -47.98 -22.53
C ASP A 68 26.87 -47.00 -21.54
N ALA A 69 25.97 -47.40 -20.64
CA ALA A 69 25.73 -46.56 -19.44
C ALA A 69 26.95 -46.56 -18.50
N GLU A 70 27.72 -47.65 -18.46
CA GLU A 70 28.89 -47.79 -17.59
C GLU A 70 30.15 -47.15 -18.19
N VAL A 71 30.31 -47.19 -19.52
CA VAL A 71 31.42 -46.50 -20.21
C VAL A 71 31.24 -45.00 -20.14
N THR A 72 30.02 -44.48 -20.32
CA THR A 72 29.72 -43.05 -20.16
C THR A 72 29.93 -42.59 -18.71
N ARG A 73 29.57 -43.42 -17.72
CA ARG A 73 29.80 -43.12 -16.30
C ARG A 73 31.28 -43.10 -15.95
N ARG A 74 32.06 -44.08 -16.43
CA ARG A 74 33.53 -44.10 -16.25
C ARG A 74 34.21 -42.93 -16.94
N ARG A 75 33.73 -42.52 -18.12
CA ARG A 75 34.24 -41.34 -18.84
C ARG A 75 33.97 -40.05 -18.06
N LEU A 76 32.79 -39.94 -17.44
CA LEU A 76 32.40 -38.79 -16.62
C LEU A 76 33.22 -38.72 -15.32
N GLU A 77 33.50 -39.86 -14.68
CA GLU A 77 34.37 -39.93 -13.49
C GLU A 77 35.82 -39.60 -13.81
N GLN A 78 36.33 -40.06 -14.96
CA GLN A 78 37.68 -39.74 -15.41
C GLN A 78 37.83 -38.24 -15.73
N LEU A 79 36.83 -37.62 -16.38
CA LEU A 79 36.78 -36.17 -16.61
C LEU A 79 36.68 -35.36 -15.31
N ARG A 80 35.94 -35.84 -14.31
CA ARG A 80 35.86 -35.18 -12.99
C ARG A 80 37.21 -35.20 -12.27
N LYS A 81 37.96 -36.29 -12.40
CA LYS A 81 39.29 -36.41 -11.81
C LYS A 81 40.31 -35.49 -12.48
N GLU A 82 40.30 -35.42 -13.82
CA GLU A 82 41.17 -34.50 -14.58
C GLU A 82 40.90 -33.02 -14.26
N ILE A 83 39.64 -32.63 -14.04
CA ILE A 83 39.27 -31.27 -13.61
C ILE A 83 39.76 -30.96 -12.19
N ALA A 84 39.73 -31.95 -11.28
CA ALA A 84 40.19 -31.78 -9.91
C ALA A 84 41.72 -31.64 -9.82
N ASP A 85 42.45 -32.46 -10.57
CA ASP A 85 43.92 -32.40 -10.64
C ASP A 85 44.37 -31.07 -11.28
N TYR A 86 43.67 -30.58 -12.30
CA TYR A 86 43.95 -29.28 -12.91
C TYR A 86 43.65 -28.10 -11.97
N LYS A 87 42.58 -28.17 -11.16
CA LYS A 87 42.32 -27.17 -10.11
C LYS A 87 43.47 -27.11 -9.10
N SER A 88 43.95 -28.25 -8.62
CA SER A 88 45.10 -28.28 -7.69
C SER A 88 46.35 -27.66 -8.31
N HIS A 89 46.62 -27.94 -9.58
CA HIS A 89 47.80 -27.38 -10.26
C HIS A 89 47.70 -25.86 -10.46
N VAL A 90 46.50 -25.34 -10.73
CA VAL A 90 46.24 -23.88 -10.80
C VAL A 90 46.37 -23.22 -9.41
N TYR A 91 45.99 -23.92 -8.34
CA TYR A 91 46.21 -23.43 -6.96
C TYR A 91 47.69 -23.41 -6.57
N GLU A 92 48.49 -24.42 -6.91
CA GLU A 92 49.96 -24.42 -6.69
C GLU A 92 50.69 -23.33 -7.49
N MET A 93 50.25 -23.06 -8.73
CA MET A 93 50.81 -21.97 -9.55
C MET A 93 50.43 -20.58 -9.04
N ALA A 94 49.29 -20.43 -8.37
CA ALA A 94 48.89 -19.18 -7.72
C ALA A 94 49.68 -18.94 -6.42
N GLU A 95 49.95 -19.99 -5.65
CA GLU A 95 50.69 -19.94 -4.37
C GLU A 95 52.18 -19.57 -4.57
N THR A 96 52.78 -19.99 -5.69
CA THR A 96 54.16 -19.64 -6.08
C THR A 96 54.31 -18.22 -6.65
N ALA A 97 53.21 -17.57 -7.07
CA ALA A 97 53.22 -16.18 -7.53
C ALA A 97 53.06 -15.16 -6.38
N GLU A 98 52.40 -15.54 -5.28
CA GLU A 98 52.17 -14.68 -4.10
C GLU A 98 53.42 -14.49 -3.21
N THR A 99 54.41 -15.38 -3.30
CA THR A 99 55.65 -15.31 -2.49
C THR A 99 56.63 -14.21 -2.92
N ARG A 100 56.45 -13.53 -4.06
CA ARG A 100 57.35 -12.46 -4.55
C ARG A 100 56.90 -11.02 -4.26
N LYS A 101 55.68 -10.78 -3.79
CA LYS A 101 55.17 -9.42 -3.47
C LYS A 101 55.11 -9.08 -1.98
N GLY A 102 55.66 -9.94 -1.12
CA GLY A 102 55.68 -9.77 0.34
C GLY A 102 56.78 -8.82 0.82
N GLY A 103 56.60 -7.52 0.65
CA GLY A 103 57.43 -6.49 1.28
C GLY A 103 56.57 -5.29 1.65
N LEU A 104 56.24 -5.15 2.94
CA LEU A 104 55.45 -4.06 3.55
C LEU A 104 53.93 -4.07 3.34
N ARG A 105 53.24 -5.08 3.87
CA ARG A 105 51.91 -4.89 4.52
C ARG A 105 51.60 -6.12 5.37
N GLY A 106 51.65 -5.95 6.69
CA GLY A 106 51.48 -7.02 7.65
C GLY A 106 50.08 -7.60 7.66
N THR A 107 50.02 -8.93 7.58
CA THR A 107 49.06 -9.80 8.28
C THR A 107 47.56 -9.58 8.03
N ILE A 108 47.07 -9.89 6.83
CA ILE A 108 45.63 -10.17 6.65
C ILE A 108 45.39 -11.67 6.84
N ARG A 109 44.88 -12.04 8.02
CA ARG A 109 44.33 -13.38 8.29
C ARG A 109 42.98 -13.50 7.58
N LYS A 110 42.89 -14.24 6.47
CA LYS A 110 41.60 -14.76 5.98
C LYS A 110 41.12 -15.87 6.91
N LYS A 111 40.43 -15.48 7.99
CA LYS A 111 39.55 -16.38 8.75
C LYS A 111 38.15 -16.24 8.13
N GLY A 112 37.50 -17.34 7.78
CA GLY A 112 36.08 -17.30 7.41
C GLY A 112 35.29 -16.69 8.56
N ALA A 113 34.86 -15.44 8.40
CA ALA A 113 34.20 -14.69 9.47
C ALA A 113 32.76 -15.20 9.57
N VAL A 114 32.45 -15.85 10.70
CA VAL A 114 31.07 -16.08 11.13
C VAL A 114 30.63 -14.80 11.85
N ASP A 115 29.48 -14.24 11.47
CA ASP A 115 28.91 -13.06 12.14
C ASP A 115 28.37 -13.43 13.52
N ASP A 116 29.22 -13.28 14.53
CA ASP A 116 28.85 -13.50 15.93
C ASP A 116 28.22 -12.24 16.51
N LYS A 117 26.88 -12.14 16.42
CA LYS A 117 26.09 -11.01 16.97
C LYS A 117 26.17 -10.86 18.49
N SER A 118 26.85 -11.77 19.21
CA SER A 118 27.14 -11.60 20.64
C SER A 118 28.29 -10.62 20.93
N LYS A 119 29.07 -10.25 19.91
CA LYS A 119 30.20 -9.31 20.01
C LYS A 119 29.82 -7.89 19.61
N SER A 120 30.57 -6.90 20.09
CA SER A 120 30.35 -5.51 19.71
C SER A 120 30.68 -5.30 18.23
N LEU A 121 30.07 -4.27 17.61
CA LEU A 121 30.32 -3.95 16.21
C LEU A 121 31.81 -3.64 15.96
N TYR A 122 32.47 -2.95 16.90
CA TYR A 122 33.92 -2.75 16.91
C TYR A 122 34.73 -4.05 16.78
N GLU A 123 34.36 -5.09 17.53
CA GLU A 123 35.05 -6.39 17.45
C GLU A 123 34.74 -7.13 16.15
N ARG A 124 33.51 -7.00 15.64
CA ARG A 124 33.05 -7.60 14.37
C ARG A 124 33.71 -6.94 13.15
N LEU A 125 34.08 -5.67 13.24
CA LEU A 125 34.81 -4.92 12.20
C LEU A 125 36.34 -5.14 12.23
N GLY A 126 36.86 -5.94 13.17
CA GLY A 126 38.30 -6.23 13.27
C GLY A 126 39.08 -5.37 14.26
N GLY A 127 38.40 -4.50 15.01
CA GLY A 127 39.00 -3.65 16.03
C GLY A 127 39.85 -2.51 15.46
N VAL A 128 40.68 -1.89 16.32
CA VAL A 128 41.39 -0.63 16.00
C VAL A 128 42.28 -0.73 14.77
N SER A 129 43.01 -1.84 14.58
CA SER A 129 43.95 -2.01 13.47
C SER A 129 43.23 -2.04 12.12
N ASP A 130 42.08 -2.69 12.05
CA ASP A 130 41.33 -2.84 10.80
C ASP A 130 40.52 -1.56 10.50
N ILE A 131 40.02 -0.88 11.53
CA ILE A 131 39.40 0.45 11.36
C ILE A 131 40.43 1.49 10.88
N GLU A 132 41.65 1.47 11.40
CA GLU A 132 42.72 2.39 10.97
C GLU A 132 43.04 2.22 9.48
N ALA A 133 43.23 0.99 9.03
CA ALA A 133 43.49 0.68 7.63
C ALA A 133 42.28 0.94 6.72
N ALA A 134 41.05 0.74 7.20
CA ALA A 134 39.83 1.07 6.46
C ALA A 134 39.69 2.59 6.24
N VAL A 135 40.06 3.40 7.24
CA VAL A 135 40.05 4.87 7.12
C VAL A 135 41.11 5.38 6.15
N ASP A 136 42.29 4.74 6.12
CA ASP A 136 43.32 5.10 5.16
C ASP A 136 42.85 4.85 3.71
N LEU A 137 42.25 3.67 3.46
CA LEU A 137 41.66 3.33 2.16
C LEU A 137 40.48 4.24 1.78
N LEU A 138 39.62 4.59 2.76
CA LEU A 138 38.52 5.54 2.57
C LEU A 138 39.02 6.87 2.01
N TYR A 139 40.03 7.47 2.64
CA TYR A 139 40.50 8.78 2.21
C TYR A 139 41.30 8.73 0.90
N ASP A 140 41.94 7.61 0.58
CA ASP A 140 42.59 7.44 -0.71
C ASP A 140 41.54 7.40 -1.85
N LYS A 141 40.39 6.75 -1.62
CA LYS A 141 39.25 6.77 -2.54
C LYS A 141 38.56 8.14 -2.59
N ALA A 142 38.31 8.78 -1.45
CA ALA A 142 37.64 10.08 -1.38
C ALA A 142 38.44 11.23 -2.01
N LEU A 143 39.78 11.14 -2.03
CA LEU A 143 40.65 12.08 -2.74
C LEU A 143 40.65 11.88 -4.27
N ALA A 144 40.31 10.68 -4.72
CA ALA A 144 40.20 10.33 -6.14
C ALA A 144 38.79 10.58 -6.71
N ASP A 145 37.75 10.58 -5.87
CA ASP A 145 36.36 10.75 -6.29
C ASP A 145 36.02 12.22 -6.63
N PRO A 146 35.57 12.50 -7.87
CA PRO A 146 35.12 13.84 -8.29
C PRO A 146 34.06 14.47 -7.37
N ARG A 147 33.19 13.65 -6.75
CA ARG A 147 32.11 14.12 -5.85
C ARG A 147 32.64 14.73 -4.58
N THR A 148 33.74 14.22 -4.02
CA THR A 148 34.24 14.63 -2.69
C THR A 148 35.55 15.42 -2.74
N ARG A 149 36.31 15.29 -3.83
CA ARG A 149 37.66 15.85 -3.98
C ARG A 149 37.75 17.35 -3.74
N ALA A 150 36.78 18.15 -4.20
CA ALA A 150 36.81 19.60 -4.10
C ALA A 150 36.93 20.10 -2.64
N HIS A 151 36.37 19.36 -1.67
CA HIS A 151 36.45 19.70 -0.24
C HIS A 151 37.83 19.42 0.38
N PHE A 152 38.70 18.67 -0.30
CA PHE A 152 40.01 18.25 0.21
C PHE A 152 41.22 18.92 -0.47
N ASP A 153 41.03 19.55 -1.64
CA ASP A 153 42.13 20.17 -2.41
C ASP A 153 42.90 21.25 -1.60
N LYS A 154 42.20 22.01 -0.74
CA LYS A 154 42.81 23.06 0.09
C LYS A 154 43.29 22.57 1.47
N THR A 155 42.99 21.33 1.85
CA THR A 155 43.31 20.75 3.17
C THR A 155 44.34 19.63 3.11
N GLN A 156 44.99 19.42 1.95
CA GLN A 156 45.99 18.36 1.74
C GLN A 156 47.11 18.34 2.80
N LYS A 157 47.54 19.51 3.29
CA LYS A 157 48.54 19.65 4.37
C LYS A 157 48.05 19.19 5.76
N LYS A 158 46.73 19.06 5.96
CA LYS A 158 46.07 18.66 7.22
C LYS A 158 45.54 17.22 7.18
N MET A 159 45.72 16.50 6.08
CA MET A 159 45.14 15.16 5.88
C MET A 159 45.56 14.14 6.94
N GLY A 160 46.78 14.22 7.48
CA GLY A 160 47.20 13.35 8.58
C GLY A 160 46.39 13.57 9.87
N HIS A 161 45.99 14.81 10.15
CA HIS A 161 45.14 15.14 11.30
C HIS A 161 43.69 14.70 11.08
N ILE A 162 43.17 14.87 9.86
CA ILE A 162 41.81 14.49 9.48
C ILE A 162 41.63 12.97 9.58
N ARG A 163 42.57 12.18 9.04
CA ARG A 163 42.56 10.71 9.16
C ARG A 163 42.50 10.25 10.62
N LYS A 164 43.34 10.82 11.48
CA LYS A 164 43.39 10.48 12.91
C LYS A 164 42.08 10.80 13.65
N ARG A 165 41.44 11.93 13.33
CA ARG A 165 40.13 12.29 13.92
C ARG A 165 39.04 11.34 13.43
N MET A 166 39.02 10.98 12.14
CA MET A 166 38.08 10.01 11.59
C MET A 166 38.24 8.61 12.21
N GLN A 167 39.48 8.14 12.40
CA GLN A 167 39.77 6.89 13.10
C GLN A 167 39.25 6.93 14.54
N THR A 168 39.52 8.02 15.26
CA THR A 168 39.05 8.19 16.66
C THR A 168 37.52 8.20 16.73
N PHE A 169 36.87 8.88 15.78
CA PHE A 169 35.42 8.91 15.66
C PHE A 169 34.87 7.51 15.42
N LEU A 170 35.32 6.80 14.37
CA LEU A 170 34.79 5.48 14.02
C LEU A 170 35.01 4.45 15.13
N VAL A 171 36.18 4.43 15.76
CA VAL A 171 36.46 3.53 16.90
C VAL A 171 35.51 3.80 18.06
N SER A 172 35.23 5.06 18.39
CA SER A 172 34.26 5.41 19.43
C SER A 172 32.84 5.03 19.03
N TYR A 173 32.46 5.33 17.79
CA TYR A 173 31.07 5.29 17.33
C TYR A 173 30.56 3.86 17.14
N VAL A 174 31.42 2.93 16.75
CA VAL A 174 31.08 1.50 16.60
C VAL A 174 31.23 0.69 17.91
N GLY A 175 31.44 1.37 19.05
CA GLY A 175 31.49 0.75 20.37
C GLY A 175 32.87 0.26 20.82
N GLY A 176 33.94 0.85 20.30
CA GLY A 176 35.33 0.59 20.72
C GLY A 176 35.76 1.45 21.93
N PRO A 177 37.02 1.30 22.39
CA PRO A 177 37.50 1.90 23.65
C PRO A 177 37.77 3.42 23.58
N ALA A 178 37.61 4.04 22.41
CA ALA A 178 37.82 5.48 22.24
C ALA A 178 36.55 6.26 22.63
N THR A 179 36.74 7.53 23.02
CA THR A 179 35.64 8.46 23.29
C THR A 179 35.69 9.63 22.31
N TYR A 180 34.59 9.89 21.62
CA TYR A 180 34.42 10.99 20.70
C TYR A 180 33.08 11.68 20.98
N ASP A 181 33.07 13.02 21.09
CA ASP A 181 31.84 13.78 21.29
C ASP A 181 31.14 14.01 19.94
N GLU A 182 29.93 13.49 19.78
CA GLU A 182 29.14 13.63 18.56
C GLU A 182 28.77 15.09 18.28
N GLU A 183 28.72 15.95 19.30
CA GLU A 183 28.46 17.39 19.15
C GLU A 183 29.58 18.11 18.38
N ASP A 184 30.81 17.58 18.38
CA ASP A 184 31.96 18.14 17.65
C ASP A 184 31.81 18.02 16.11
N LEU A 185 30.92 17.15 15.61
CA LEU A 185 30.73 16.97 14.16
C LEU A 185 30.04 18.18 13.53
N LYS A 186 29.08 18.79 14.22
CA LYS A 186 28.25 19.86 13.65
C LYS A 186 29.03 21.16 13.40
N PRO A 187 29.79 21.73 14.35
CA PRO A 187 30.54 22.98 14.13
C PRO A 187 31.58 22.89 13.02
N VAL A 188 32.17 21.70 12.83
CA VAL A 188 33.23 21.48 11.83
C VAL A 188 32.67 21.46 10.41
N HIS A 189 31.47 20.88 10.20
CA HIS A 189 30.88 20.69 8.87
C HIS A 189 29.83 21.75 8.51
N TYR A 190 29.36 22.56 9.47
CA TYR A 190 28.29 23.54 9.26
C TYR A 190 28.56 24.46 8.05
N ASN A 191 29.79 24.96 7.90
CA ASN A 191 30.15 25.89 6.82
C ASN A 191 30.75 25.22 5.57
N MET A 192 30.64 23.89 5.42
CA MET A 192 31.35 23.16 4.36
C MET A 192 30.50 22.84 3.11
N ASN A 193 29.29 23.41 2.98
CA ASN A 193 28.30 23.10 1.93
C ASN A 193 28.17 21.61 1.56
N ILE A 194 28.28 20.73 2.56
CA ILE A 194 28.20 19.28 2.37
C ILE A 194 26.73 18.89 2.26
N MET A 195 26.36 18.36 1.10
CA MET A 195 25.03 17.82 0.79
C MET A 195 24.94 16.31 1.05
N ASP A 196 23.73 15.75 1.04
CA ASP A 196 23.52 14.31 1.25
C ASP A 196 24.32 13.45 0.27
N TYR A 197 24.42 13.85 -1.01
CA TYR A 197 25.20 13.12 -2.00
C TYR A 197 26.71 13.04 -1.68
N HIS A 198 27.26 14.07 -1.01
CA HIS A 198 28.67 14.08 -0.59
C HIS A 198 28.90 13.16 0.60
N PHE A 199 27.94 13.12 1.53
CA PHE A 199 27.96 12.25 2.69
C PHE A 199 27.80 10.78 2.25
N ASP A 200 26.93 10.51 1.29
CA ASP A 200 26.71 9.19 0.71
C ASP A 200 27.96 8.65 0.02
N ALA A 201 28.64 9.49 -0.77
CA ALA A 201 29.93 9.13 -1.36
C ALA A 201 30.98 8.72 -0.31
N MET A 202 31.02 9.39 0.84
CA MET A 202 31.92 9.02 1.94
C MET A 202 31.55 7.68 2.59
N LEU A 203 30.26 7.35 2.71
CA LEU A 203 29.81 6.04 3.21
C LEU A 203 30.08 4.92 2.21
N GLU A 204 29.86 5.15 0.91
CA GLU A 204 30.20 4.21 -0.17
C GLU A 204 31.68 3.84 -0.13
N HIS A 205 32.57 4.84 -0.04
CA HIS A 205 34.00 4.60 0.04
C HIS A 205 34.41 3.84 1.30
N LEU A 206 33.75 4.09 2.43
CA LEU A 206 34.02 3.38 3.68
C LEU A 206 33.54 1.93 3.63
N GLY A 207 32.32 1.69 3.13
CA GLY A 207 31.78 0.35 2.93
C GLY A 207 32.63 -0.48 1.95
N SER A 208 33.05 0.14 0.83
CA SER A 208 33.98 -0.47 -0.12
C SER A 208 35.34 -0.79 0.51
N SER A 209 35.87 0.11 1.34
CA SER A 209 37.13 -0.11 2.05
C SER A 209 37.05 -1.27 3.05
N LEU A 210 35.94 -1.37 3.80
CA LEU A 210 35.70 -2.49 4.73
C LEU A 210 35.50 -3.82 3.98
N ALA A 211 34.81 -3.81 2.85
CA ALA A 211 34.63 -4.99 2.00
C ALA A 211 35.95 -5.49 1.41
N GLU A 212 36.82 -4.58 0.94
CA GLU A 212 38.16 -4.91 0.43
C GLU A 212 39.06 -5.52 1.52
N MET A 213 38.84 -5.16 2.78
CA MET A 213 39.54 -5.72 3.93
C MET A 213 39.00 -7.09 4.38
N GLY A 214 37.91 -7.57 3.78
CA GLY A 214 37.33 -8.88 4.06
C GLY A 214 36.38 -8.90 5.27
N THR A 215 35.86 -7.75 5.68
CA THR A 215 34.85 -7.64 6.75
C THR A 215 33.54 -8.31 6.34
N HIS A 216 32.83 -8.92 7.30
CA HIS A 216 31.57 -9.62 7.02
C HIS A 216 30.46 -8.67 6.53
N PRO A 217 29.66 -9.02 5.50
CA PRO A 217 28.64 -8.15 4.92
C PRO A 217 27.64 -7.58 5.94
N GLU A 218 27.17 -8.40 6.88
CA GLU A 218 26.26 -7.95 7.95
C GLU A 218 26.90 -6.93 8.90
N ALA A 219 28.20 -7.07 9.21
CA ALA A 219 28.90 -6.10 10.04
C ALA A 219 29.14 -4.78 9.29
N ILE A 220 29.34 -4.83 7.97
CA ILE A 220 29.39 -3.64 7.11
C ILE A 220 28.02 -2.96 7.09
N ALA A 221 26.93 -3.71 6.90
CA ALA A 221 25.57 -3.18 6.89
C ALA A 221 25.21 -2.49 8.23
N ASP A 222 25.50 -3.14 9.35
CA ASP A 222 25.31 -2.57 10.70
C ASP A 222 26.14 -1.27 10.87
N CYS A 223 27.38 -1.24 10.38
CA CYS A 223 28.24 -0.05 10.42
C CYS A 223 27.70 1.10 9.57
N MET A 224 27.21 0.82 8.36
CA MET A 224 26.62 1.83 7.49
C MET A 224 25.31 2.38 8.08
N GLN A 225 24.46 1.51 8.63
CA GLN A 225 23.23 1.92 9.29
C GLN A 225 23.51 2.80 10.51
N LEU A 226 24.52 2.44 11.31
CA LEU A 226 24.93 3.22 12.47
C LEU A 226 25.44 4.61 12.05
N LEU A 227 26.36 4.68 11.08
CA LEU A 227 26.91 5.95 10.57
C LEU A 227 25.87 6.82 9.85
N GLY A 228 24.82 6.23 9.26
CA GLY A 228 23.69 6.97 8.72
C GLY A 228 23.03 7.92 9.75
N ARG A 229 23.11 7.60 11.05
CA ARG A 229 22.56 8.43 12.13
C ARG A 229 23.29 9.76 12.32
N VAL A 230 24.57 9.87 11.92
CA VAL A 230 25.32 11.13 12.01
C VAL A 230 25.11 12.06 10.82
N ARG A 231 24.39 11.63 9.76
CA ARG A 231 24.06 12.43 8.58
C ARG A 231 23.56 13.83 8.96
N LYS A 232 22.59 13.87 9.89
CA LYS A 232 21.95 15.09 10.36
C LYS A 232 22.90 16.10 10.99
N TYR A 233 24.10 15.69 11.45
CA TYR A 233 25.12 16.57 12.02
C TYR A 233 26.13 17.08 10.99
N ILE A 234 26.30 16.36 9.88
CA ILE A 234 27.25 16.73 8.81
C ILE A 234 26.56 17.59 7.75
N THR A 235 25.32 17.24 7.36
CA THR A 235 24.57 17.99 6.34
C THR A 235 23.77 19.15 6.91
N THR A 236 23.72 19.33 8.24
CA THR A 236 22.89 20.35 8.91
C THR A 236 23.10 21.75 8.35
N GLY A 237 24.34 22.10 8.03
CA GLY A 237 24.67 23.41 7.48
C GLY A 237 23.93 23.68 6.18
N CYS A 238 23.99 22.74 5.23
CA CYS A 238 23.25 22.84 3.97
C CYS A 238 21.73 22.83 4.20
N THR A 239 21.22 21.95 5.07
CA THR A 239 19.77 21.80 5.31
C THR A 239 19.16 23.04 5.95
N VAL A 240 19.83 23.64 6.94
CA VAL A 240 19.38 24.86 7.61
C VAL A 240 19.42 26.06 6.66
N ARG A 241 20.51 26.22 5.90
CA ARG A 241 20.64 27.29 4.89
C ARG A 241 19.54 27.22 3.83
N ARG A 242 19.24 26.04 3.31
CA ARG A 242 18.15 25.84 2.33
C ARG A 242 16.77 26.08 2.93
N ALA A 243 16.54 25.71 4.19
CA ALA A 243 15.28 25.97 4.88
C ALA A 243 15.05 27.47 5.14
N LEU A 244 16.10 28.20 5.54
CA LEU A 244 16.07 29.66 5.70
C LEU A 244 15.85 30.36 4.34
N ALA A 245 16.56 29.93 3.29
CA ALA A 245 16.38 30.46 1.94
C ALA A 245 14.98 30.19 1.37
N ARG A 246 14.38 29.03 1.66
CA ARG A 246 13.00 28.71 1.29
C ARG A 246 11.99 29.62 2.00
N LYS A 247 12.16 29.83 3.32
CA LYS A 247 11.30 30.69 4.13
C LYS A 247 11.38 32.17 3.70
N ALA A 248 12.55 32.64 3.27
CA ALA A 248 12.73 33.98 2.70
C ALA A 248 12.11 34.12 1.30
N ARG A 249 12.19 33.08 0.45
CA ARG A 249 11.52 33.05 -0.88
C ARG A 249 9.99 33.11 -0.78
N GLU A 250 9.41 32.67 0.33
CA GLU A 250 7.97 32.78 0.63
C GLU A 250 7.55 34.22 1.01
N GLN A 251 8.49 35.10 1.36
CA GLN A 251 8.23 36.50 1.76
C GLN A 251 8.20 37.49 0.56
N GLY A 252 8.78 37.12 -0.59
CA GLY A 252 8.65 37.84 -1.87
C GLY A 252 9.99 38.09 -2.57
N ARG A 253 10.11 37.72 -3.86
CA ARG A 253 11.39 37.82 -4.60
C ARG A 253 11.84 39.26 -4.85
N ASP A 254 10.90 40.19 -4.96
CA ASP A 254 11.17 41.60 -5.28
C ASP A 254 11.91 42.32 -4.13
N GLU A 255 11.70 41.88 -2.87
CA GLU A 255 12.39 42.42 -1.69
C GLU A 255 13.88 42.01 -1.66
N LEU A 256 14.20 40.78 -2.09
CA LEU A 256 15.58 40.27 -2.15
C LEU A 256 16.44 41.02 -3.17
N PHE A 257 15.86 41.40 -4.32
CA PHE A 257 16.53 42.23 -5.32
C PHE A 257 16.90 43.62 -4.77
N LEU A 258 16.03 44.22 -3.95
CA LEU A 258 16.27 45.51 -3.31
C LEU A 258 17.36 45.41 -2.23
N GLU A 259 17.30 44.38 -1.37
CA GLU A 259 18.25 44.17 -0.28
C GLU A 259 19.67 43.83 -0.76
N LEU A 260 19.81 43.19 -1.93
CA LEU A 260 21.10 42.91 -2.57
C LEU A 260 21.73 44.13 -3.25
N GLY A 261 21.11 45.33 -3.18
CA GLY A 261 21.62 46.56 -3.79
C GLY A 261 21.24 46.72 -5.26
N GLU A 262 20.08 46.18 -5.66
CA GLU A 262 19.51 46.26 -7.00
C GLU A 262 20.48 45.75 -8.09
N SER A 263 20.38 46.29 -9.31
CA SER A 263 21.25 45.91 -10.43
C SER A 263 22.74 46.17 -10.13
N GLY A 264 23.05 47.22 -9.35
CA GLY A 264 24.44 47.59 -9.03
C GLY A 264 25.12 46.61 -8.08
N GLY A 265 24.38 46.07 -7.09
CA GLY A 265 24.91 45.07 -6.16
C GLY A 265 25.15 43.71 -6.82
N ILE A 266 24.23 43.28 -7.69
CA ILE A 266 24.40 42.06 -8.50
C ILE A 266 25.57 42.21 -9.48
N GLU A 267 25.75 43.39 -10.09
CA GLU A 267 26.92 43.67 -10.95
C GLU A 267 28.24 43.59 -10.17
N ASN A 268 28.29 44.14 -8.95
CA ASN A 268 29.48 44.05 -8.08
C ASN A 268 29.79 42.60 -7.67
N PHE A 269 28.76 41.81 -7.34
CA PHE A 269 28.90 40.38 -7.07
C PHE A 269 29.50 39.64 -8.26
N MET A 270 28.89 39.77 -9.45
CA MET A 270 29.37 39.11 -10.65
C MET A 270 30.78 39.55 -11.04
N THR A 271 31.13 40.83 -10.83
CA THR A 271 32.50 41.33 -11.04
C THR A 271 33.51 40.54 -10.22
N ARG A 272 33.28 40.42 -8.91
CA ARG A 272 34.19 39.74 -7.99
C ARG A 272 34.27 38.24 -8.25
N THR A 273 33.14 37.60 -8.56
CA THR A 273 33.11 36.17 -8.92
C THR A 273 34.02 35.93 -10.12
N TYR A 274 33.91 36.75 -11.17
CA TYR A 274 34.75 36.60 -12.35
C TYR A 274 36.22 36.97 -12.11
N ASP A 275 36.53 37.92 -11.22
CA ASP A 275 37.92 38.21 -10.82
C ASP A 275 38.59 36.99 -10.15
N ILE A 276 37.83 36.23 -9.34
CA ILE A 276 38.31 34.99 -8.69
C ILE A 276 38.41 33.85 -9.72
N VAL A 277 37.38 33.62 -10.52
CA VAL A 277 37.33 32.54 -11.53
C VAL A 277 38.46 32.67 -12.56
N LYS A 278 38.88 33.89 -12.89
CA LYS A 278 39.93 34.17 -13.89
C LYS A 278 41.33 33.74 -13.44
N VAL A 279 41.55 33.63 -12.12
CA VAL A 279 42.81 33.16 -11.53
C VAL A 279 42.74 31.74 -10.98
N ASP A 280 41.56 31.11 -10.96
CA ASP A 280 41.40 29.72 -10.56
C ASP A 280 41.84 28.76 -11.68
N ASP A 281 42.93 28.03 -11.47
CA ASP A 281 43.49 27.10 -12.45
C ASP A 281 42.52 25.97 -12.86
N ARG A 282 41.49 25.68 -12.04
CA ARG A 282 40.45 24.66 -12.30
C ARG A 282 39.41 25.15 -13.31
N LEU A 283 39.12 26.46 -13.33
CA LEU A 283 38.04 27.06 -14.13
C LEU A 283 38.53 27.98 -15.26
N ARG A 284 39.73 28.56 -15.15
CA ARG A 284 40.27 29.55 -16.10
C ARG A 284 40.28 29.08 -17.55
N THR A 285 40.45 27.79 -17.79
CA THR A 285 40.51 27.20 -19.14
C THR A 285 39.22 27.40 -19.94
N PHE A 286 38.06 27.44 -19.27
CA PHE A 286 36.76 27.61 -19.94
C PHE A 286 36.52 29.04 -20.44
N PHE A 287 37.24 30.01 -19.88
CA PHE A 287 37.09 31.43 -20.18
C PHE A 287 38.23 32.03 -21.01
N LYS A 288 39.23 31.21 -21.36
CA LYS A 288 40.41 31.65 -22.12
C LYS A 288 40.01 32.03 -23.55
N GLY A 289 40.30 33.28 -23.94
CA GLY A 289 40.02 33.80 -25.30
C GLY A 289 38.55 34.14 -25.55
N LYS A 290 37.71 34.17 -24.50
CA LYS A 290 36.31 34.62 -24.56
C LYS A 290 36.19 36.06 -24.04
N ASP A 291 35.20 36.78 -24.55
CA ASP A 291 34.86 38.11 -24.05
C ASP A 291 34.18 37.98 -22.68
N LEU A 292 34.98 38.15 -21.64
CA LEU A 292 34.54 38.03 -20.26
C LEU A 292 33.60 39.15 -19.84
N ASP A 293 33.75 40.34 -20.41
CA ASP A 293 32.88 41.47 -20.09
C ASP A 293 31.48 41.23 -20.66
N ALA A 294 31.38 40.67 -21.87
CA ALA A 294 30.11 40.24 -22.46
C ALA A 294 29.45 39.08 -21.69
N ILE A 295 30.23 38.10 -21.23
CA ILE A 295 29.71 36.96 -20.44
C ILE A 295 29.21 37.43 -19.08
N LYS A 296 30.02 38.23 -18.37
CA LYS A 296 29.67 38.84 -17.10
C LYS A 296 28.39 39.65 -17.23
N HIS A 297 28.29 40.52 -18.23
CA HIS A 297 27.10 41.35 -18.46
C HIS A 297 25.83 40.50 -18.66
N ARG A 298 25.90 39.45 -19.49
CA ARG A 298 24.74 38.56 -19.72
C ARG A 298 24.36 37.76 -18.48
N GLN A 299 25.33 37.28 -17.71
CA GLN A 299 25.04 36.58 -16.46
C GLN A 299 24.53 37.52 -15.36
N THR A 300 24.97 38.78 -15.31
CA THR A 300 24.37 39.79 -14.44
C THR A 300 22.89 39.97 -14.74
N LEU A 301 22.50 40.05 -16.02
CA LEU A 301 21.09 40.13 -16.40
C LEU A 301 20.30 38.88 -16.01
N TYR A 302 20.87 37.69 -16.20
CA TYR A 302 20.25 36.43 -15.76
C TYR A 302 20.07 36.38 -14.24
N MET A 303 21.08 36.81 -13.48
CA MET A 303 20.99 36.86 -12.02
C MET A 303 20.01 37.92 -11.53
N CYS A 304 19.87 39.05 -12.25
CA CYS A 304 18.83 40.03 -11.99
C CYS A 304 17.44 39.42 -12.15
N GLU A 305 17.16 38.71 -13.26
CA GLU A 305 15.87 38.03 -13.45
C GLU A 305 15.64 36.95 -12.38
N LEU A 306 16.65 36.11 -12.11
CA LEU A 306 16.55 34.98 -11.19
C LEU A 306 16.25 35.42 -9.75
N LEU A 307 16.73 36.60 -9.36
CA LEU A 307 16.54 37.17 -8.02
C LEU A 307 15.37 38.17 -7.95
N GLY A 308 14.52 38.27 -8.98
CA GLY A 308 13.29 39.08 -8.95
C GLY A 308 13.44 40.53 -9.42
N GLY A 309 14.51 40.87 -10.14
CA GLY A 309 14.74 42.18 -10.72
C GLY A 309 13.89 42.46 -11.97
N PRO A 310 13.69 43.75 -12.33
CA PRO A 310 12.80 44.17 -13.42
C PRO A 310 13.37 43.93 -14.83
N ARG A 311 14.62 43.48 -14.95
CA ARG A 311 15.29 43.23 -16.22
C ARG A 311 15.19 41.75 -16.56
N MET A 312 14.55 41.45 -17.68
CA MET A 312 14.43 40.08 -18.22
C MET A 312 15.68 39.72 -19.03
N TYR A 313 16.16 38.50 -18.87
CA TYR A 313 17.25 37.94 -19.65
C TYR A 313 16.72 37.41 -20.99
N GLU A 314 17.16 38.04 -22.09
CA GLU A 314 16.75 37.71 -23.46
C GLU A 314 17.72 36.74 -24.16
N GLY A 315 18.60 36.08 -23.41
CA GLY A 315 19.64 35.21 -23.96
C GLY A 315 19.21 33.74 -24.09
N ARG A 316 20.12 32.92 -24.64
CA ARG A 316 19.95 31.45 -24.72
C ARG A 316 19.82 30.83 -23.34
N SER A 317 19.11 29.71 -23.25
CA SER A 317 18.91 28.98 -22.00
C SER A 317 20.25 28.51 -21.38
N MET A 318 20.29 28.34 -20.06
CA MET A 318 21.49 27.84 -19.38
C MET A 318 21.91 26.45 -19.89
N VAL A 319 20.95 25.62 -20.30
CA VAL A 319 21.21 24.30 -20.90
C VAL A 319 21.95 24.45 -22.23
N GLU A 320 21.44 25.28 -23.14
CA GLU A 320 22.05 25.49 -24.47
C GLU A 320 23.45 26.10 -24.39
N ILE A 321 23.70 26.97 -23.42
CA ILE A 321 25.00 27.64 -23.26
C ILE A 321 26.07 26.63 -22.79
N HIS A 322 25.73 25.73 -21.88
CA HIS A 322 26.67 24.79 -21.28
C HIS A 322 26.70 23.41 -21.97
N ASP A 323 25.86 23.21 -22.99
CA ASP A 323 25.66 21.98 -23.76
C ASP A 323 26.96 21.35 -24.31
N ASN A 324 27.96 22.15 -24.64
CA ASN A 324 29.22 21.69 -25.24
C ASN A 324 30.44 21.86 -24.33
N LEU A 325 30.24 22.27 -23.08
CA LEU A 325 31.32 22.60 -22.15
C LEU A 325 31.72 21.44 -21.23
N LYS A 326 30.94 20.34 -21.20
CA LYS A 326 31.20 19.13 -20.38
C LYS A 326 31.51 19.44 -18.92
N ILE A 327 30.78 20.38 -18.34
CA ILE A 327 30.92 20.76 -16.92
C ILE A 327 30.36 19.60 -16.08
N ASN A 328 31.19 19.04 -15.21
CA ASN A 328 30.82 17.99 -14.25
C ASN A 328 30.65 18.57 -12.83
N ASP A 329 30.17 17.77 -11.88
CA ASP A 329 29.92 18.23 -10.51
C ASP A 329 31.15 18.85 -9.83
N TYR A 330 32.32 18.23 -10.00
CA TYR A 330 33.58 18.80 -9.48
C TYR A 330 33.79 20.24 -9.97
N LEU A 331 33.61 20.51 -11.26
CA LEU A 331 33.80 21.85 -11.83
C LEU A 331 32.73 22.84 -11.36
N PHE A 332 31.49 22.37 -11.19
CA PHE A 332 30.41 23.22 -10.68
C PHE A 332 30.60 23.55 -9.19
N ASP A 333 31.00 22.58 -8.37
CA ASP A 333 31.35 22.78 -6.96
C ASP A 333 32.51 23.77 -6.81
N CYS A 334 33.52 23.65 -7.67
CA CYS A 334 34.63 24.62 -7.74
C CYS A 334 34.12 26.05 -7.99
N PHE A 335 33.12 26.22 -8.86
CA PHE A 335 32.51 27.52 -9.17
C PHE A 335 31.67 28.06 -8.02
N ILE A 336 30.83 27.23 -7.39
CA ILE A 336 30.02 27.62 -6.21
C ILE A 336 30.94 28.09 -5.07
N MET A 337 32.04 27.38 -4.81
CA MET A 337 33.04 27.78 -3.79
C MET A 337 33.76 29.10 -4.10
N ASP A 338 33.86 29.49 -5.38
CA ASP A 338 34.45 30.76 -5.79
C ASP A 338 33.44 31.91 -5.76
N ALA A 339 32.18 31.64 -6.11
CA ALA A 339 31.06 32.55 -5.94
C ALA A 339 30.79 32.85 -4.46
N GLU A 340 30.83 31.84 -3.59
CA GLU A 340 30.69 31.99 -2.13
C GLU A 340 31.80 32.87 -1.53
N ARG A 341 33.03 32.72 -2.05
CA ARG A 341 34.17 33.58 -1.67
C ARG A 341 33.98 35.03 -2.13
N ALA A 342 33.39 35.24 -3.30
CA ALA A 342 33.06 36.57 -3.79
C ALA A 342 32.00 37.26 -2.91
N LEU A 343 30.99 36.50 -2.46
CA LEU A 343 29.93 36.97 -1.56
C LEU A 343 30.46 37.39 -0.19
N HIS A 344 31.37 36.62 0.43
CA HIS A 344 31.96 36.99 1.73
C HIS A 344 32.72 38.32 1.72
N GLY A 345 33.18 38.76 0.55
CA GLY A 345 33.83 40.05 0.44
C GLY A 345 32.86 41.22 0.21
N LEU A 346 31.57 40.94 -0.03
CA LEU A 346 30.50 41.93 -0.03
C LEU A 346 29.96 42.00 1.40
N ASN A 347 29.65 43.21 1.88
CA ASN A 347 29.20 43.42 3.26
C ASN A 347 27.71 43.06 3.43
N LEU A 348 27.34 41.84 3.03
CA LEU A 348 25.98 41.28 3.10
C LEU A 348 25.74 40.59 4.44
N THR A 349 24.49 40.45 4.85
CA THR A 349 24.12 39.60 5.98
C THR A 349 24.32 38.13 5.63
N GLU A 350 24.63 37.29 6.62
CA GLU A 350 24.79 35.83 6.42
C GLU A 350 23.53 35.19 5.80
N ASP A 351 22.35 35.68 6.17
CA ASP A 351 21.07 35.21 5.60
C ASP A 351 20.97 35.47 4.08
N LEU A 352 21.42 36.64 3.62
CA LEU A 352 21.42 36.98 2.18
C LEU A 352 22.47 36.19 1.41
N HIS A 353 23.62 35.94 2.02
CA HIS A 353 24.66 35.07 1.46
C HIS A 353 24.10 33.67 1.19
N ASP A 354 23.45 33.07 2.18
CA ASP A 354 22.85 31.73 2.09
C ASP A 354 21.77 31.64 1.01
N ILE A 355 20.96 32.69 0.85
CA ILE A 355 19.91 32.78 -0.18
C ILE A 355 20.53 32.80 -1.59
N VAL A 356 21.59 33.58 -1.81
CA VAL A 356 22.26 33.66 -3.11
C VAL A 356 22.95 32.35 -3.45
N VAL A 357 23.67 31.73 -2.51
CA VAL A 357 24.31 30.42 -2.71
C VAL A 357 23.29 29.34 -3.03
N SER A 358 22.18 29.27 -2.29
CA SER A 358 21.09 28.32 -2.55
C SER A 358 20.45 28.52 -3.93
N THR A 359 20.36 29.76 -4.40
CA THR A 359 19.76 30.10 -5.71
C THR A 359 20.70 29.76 -6.87
N LEU A 360 22.00 29.91 -6.68
CA LEU A 360 23.02 29.43 -7.63
C LEU A 360 23.05 27.91 -7.68
N GLU A 361 22.91 27.24 -6.53
CA GLU A 361 22.88 25.79 -6.41
C GLU A 361 21.70 25.16 -7.17
N ASP A 362 20.53 25.82 -7.17
CA ASP A 362 19.36 25.38 -7.94
C ASP A 362 19.59 25.38 -9.47
N GLN A 363 20.65 26.05 -9.95
CA GLN A 363 21.04 26.07 -11.36
C GLN A 363 21.87 24.85 -11.79
N ARG A 364 22.32 24.00 -10.85
CA ARG A 364 23.15 22.81 -11.13
C ARG A 364 22.56 21.94 -12.24
N LYS A 365 21.25 21.66 -12.16
CA LYS A 365 20.49 20.84 -13.13
C LYS A 365 20.48 21.38 -14.57
N TYR A 366 20.78 22.67 -14.75
CA TYR A 366 20.81 23.31 -16.07
C TYR A 366 22.23 23.51 -16.62
N ILE A 367 23.26 23.40 -15.77
CA ILE A 367 24.65 23.75 -16.11
C ILE A 367 25.55 22.51 -16.17
N VAL A 368 25.39 21.58 -15.23
CA VAL A 368 26.15 20.33 -15.21
C VAL A 368 25.59 19.39 -16.26
N LYS A 369 26.34 19.20 -17.35
CA LYS A 369 25.97 18.23 -18.38
C LYS A 369 26.49 16.86 -17.97
N GLY A 370 25.56 16.08 -17.46
CA GLY A 370 25.78 14.85 -16.70
C GLY A 370 24.61 14.51 -15.76
N HIS A 371 23.61 15.39 -15.65
CA HIS A 371 22.34 15.10 -14.98
C HIS A 371 21.15 14.90 -15.92
N ASN A 372 21.34 14.95 -17.24
CA ASN A 372 20.25 14.81 -18.22
C ASN A 372 20.60 13.94 -19.44
N ASP A 373 21.61 13.09 -19.36
CA ASP A 373 21.80 11.97 -20.28
C ASP A 373 22.33 10.79 -19.46
N GLY A 374 21.40 9.94 -18.98
CA GLY A 374 21.68 8.71 -18.24
C GLY A 374 22.06 8.91 -16.77
N ASP A 375 21.34 8.24 -15.86
CA ASP A 375 21.73 8.00 -14.47
C ASP A 375 22.00 9.22 -13.57
N THR A 376 20.94 9.82 -13.02
CA THR A 376 20.92 10.04 -11.57
C THR A 376 19.52 9.92 -11.05
N VAL A 377 19.36 8.86 -10.30
CA VAL A 377 18.11 8.38 -9.76
C VAL A 377 17.82 9.20 -8.52
N LYS A 378 16.57 9.63 -8.34
CA LYS A 378 16.12 10.17 -7.06
C LYS A 378 16.41 9.12 -5.98
N LEU A 379 17.45 9.36 -5.18
CA LEU A 379 17.75 8.55 -4.01
C LEU A 379 16.84 9.02 -2.87
N VAL A 380 15.99 8.12 -2.39
CA VAL A 380 15.25 8.31 -1.13
C VAL A 380 15.91 7.33 -0.15
N ASP A 381 16.40 7.86 0.98
CA ASP A 381 17.18 7.10 1.98
C ASP A 381 18.44 6.41 1.43
N GLY A 382 19.09 7.00 0.42
CA GLY A 382 20.35 6.49 -0.14
C GLY A 382 20.20 5.26 -1.05
N LYS A 383 18.97 4.93 -1.46
CA LYS A 383 18.67 3.86 -2.41
C LYS A 383 18.03 4.41 -3.69
N THR A 384 18.44 3.89 -4.83
CA THR A 384 17.81 4.13 -6.14
C THR A 384 16.36 3.66 -6.12
N ILE A 385 15.51 4.20 -7.02
CA ILE A 385 14.14 3.66 -7.17
C ILE A 385 14.22 2.16 -7.51
N LEU A 386 15.21 1.74 -8.31
CA LEU A 386 15.53 0.34 -8.59
C LEU A 386 15.83 -0.48 -7.33
N GLU A 387 16.70 0.00 -6.44
CA GLU A 387 17.00 -0.69 -5.17
C GLU A 387 15.83 -0.71 -4.20
N ARG A 388 14.99 0.32 -4.21
CA ARG A 388 13.74 0.39 -3.42
C ARG A 388 12.66 -0.54 -3.96
N VAL A 389 12.61 -0.77 -5.29
CA VAL A 389 11.76 -1.79 -5.93
C VAL A 389 12.29 -3.22 -5.67
N GLY A 390 13.55 -3.39 -5.26
CA GLY A 390 14.18 -4.68 -4.95
C GLY A 390 15.19 -5.17 -6.00
N GLY A 391 15.68 -4.28 -6.86
CA GLY A 391 16.69 -4.55 -7.88
C GLY A 391 16.13 -4.98 -9.23
N GLU A 392 17.03 -5.29 -10.18
CA GLU A 392 16.68 -5.61 -11.57
C GLU A 392 15.72 -6.80 -11.68
N MET A 393 15.86 -7.82 -10.82
CA MET A 393 14.97 -8.99 -10.84
C MET A 393 13.52 -8.64 -10.52
N ASN A 394 13.29 -7.68 -9.61
CA ASN A 394 11.92 -7.25 -9.27
C ASN A 394 11.34 -6.38 -10.38
N VAL A 395 12.14 -5.56 -11.04
CA VAL A 395 11.70 -4.81 -12.23
C VAL A 395 11.34 -5.76 -13.37
N GLU A 396 12.16 -6.79 -13.63
CA GLU A 396 11.83 -7.83 -14.61
C GLU A 396 10.53 -8.56 -14.27
N ALA A 397 10.30 -8.90 -12.99
CA ALA A 397 9.07 -9.52 -12.53
C ALA A 397 7.85 -8.59 -12.67
N VAL A 398 8.00 -7.30 -12.37
CA VAL A 398 6.97 -6.27 -12.58
C VAL A 398 6.66 -6.12 -14.07
N VAL A 399 7.67 -6.11 -14.95
CA VAL A 399 7.48 -6.03 -16.40
C VAL A 399 6.82 -7.29 -16.95
N GLU A 400 7.23 -8.48 -16.51
CA GLU A 400 6.58 -9.73 -16.89
C GLU A 400 5.10 -9.74 -16.50
N THR A 401 4.80 -9.29 -15.28
CA THR A 401 3.44 -9.16 -14.75
C THR A 401 2.61 -8.11 -15.50
N MET A 402 3.20 -6.95 -15.80
CA MET A 402 2.58 -5.89 -16.60
C MET A 402 2.23 -6.41 -17.99
N TYR A 403 3.15 -7.10 -18.68
CA TYR A 403 2.90 -7.67 -20.00
C TYR A 403 1.85 -8.80 -19.94
N PHE A 404 1.82 -9.57 -18.86
CA PHE A 404 0.80 -10.58 -18.65
C PHE A 404 -0.61 -9.97 -18.57
N GLY A 405 -0.73 -8.83 -17.87
CA GLY A 405 -1.95 -8.00 -17.84
C GLY A 405 -2.26 -7.39 -19.20
N ALA A 406 -1.28 -6.73 -19.83
CA ALA A 406 -1.43 -6.03 -21.10
C ALA A 406 -1.86 -6.95 -22.25
N GLN A 407 -1.42 -8.22 -22.28
CA GLN A 407 -1.87 -9.21 -23.27
C GLN A 407 -3.33 -9.65 -23.12
N ARG A 408 -3.94 -9.37 -21.96
CA ARG A 408 -5.34 -9.71 -21.63
C ARG A 408 -6.24 -8.49 -21.54
N ASP A 409 -5.65 -7.33 -21.31
CA ASP A 409 -6.34 -6.05 -21.31
C ASP A 409 -6.93 -5.81 -22.72
N PRO A 410 -8.27 -5.82 -22.86
CA PRO A 410 -8.91 -5.67 -24.16
C PRO A 410 -8.63 -4.31 -24.83
N ARG A 411 -8.18 -3.31 -24.08
CA ARG A 411 -7.86 -1.95 -24.54
C ARG A 411 -6.53 -1.90 -25.27
N ILE A 412 -5.55 -2.69 -24.84
CA ILE A 412 -4.17 -2.62 -25.35
C ILE A 412 -3.62 -3.94 -25.88
N LYS A 413 -4.28 -5.09 -25.66
CA LYS A 413 -3.77 -6.43 -26.03
C LYS A 413 -3.25 -6.56 -27.46
N PHE A 414 -3.83 -5.83 -28.41
CA PHE A 414 -3.48 -5.87 -29.83
C PHE A 414 -2.06 -5.36 -30.13
N PHE A 415 -1.52 -4.46 -29.29
CA PHE A 415 -0.12 -4.03 -29.38
C PHE A 415 0.85 -5.10 -28.86
N PHE A 416 0.34 -6.11 -28.14
CA PHE A 416 1.12 -7.15 -27.46
C PHE A 416 0.92 -8.56 -28.04
N VAL A 417 0.19 -8.68 -29.15
CA VAL A 417 0.08 -9.91 -29.95
C VAL A 417 1.25 -9.98 -30.93
N MET A 418 2.27 -10.76 -30.60
CA MET A 418 3.45 -10.97 -31.46
C MET A 418 4.09 -12.35 -31.23
N GLU A 419 4.97 -12.76 -32.14
CA GLU A 419 5.74 -14.01 -32.02
C GLU A 419 6.52 -14.06 -30.70
N LYS A 420 6.63 -15.26 -30.10
CA LYS A 420 7.20 -15.46 -28.77
C LYS A 420 8.64 -14.94 -28.68
N GLU A 421 9.45 -15.12 -29.72
CA GLU A 421 10.83 -14.60 -29.77
C GLU A 421 10.87 -13.06 -29.77
N LYS A 422 9.96 -12.42 -30.53
CA LYS A 422 9.86 -10.95 -30.58
C LYS A 422 9.36 -10.37 -29.27
N LEU A 423 8.36 -11.00 -28.66
CA LEU A 423 7.83 -10.59 -27.35
C LEU A 423 8.92 -10.64 -26.28
N THR A 424 9.70 -11.73 -26.24
CA THR A 424 10.79 -11.89 -25.28
C THR A 424 11.87 -10.80 -25.50
N ALA A 425 12.19 -10.47 -26.75
CA ALA A 425 13.13 -9.41 -27.07
C ALA A 425 12.62 -8.00 -26.67
N VAL A 426 11.32 -7.75 -26.81
CA VAL A 426 10.67 -6.48 -26.42
C VAL A 426 10.62 -6.35 -24.89
N LYS A 427 10.19 -7.39 -24.17
CA LYS A 427 10.18 -7.41 -22.69
C LYS A 427 11.56 -7.15 -22.10
N ARG A 428 12.60 -7.77 -22.68
CA ARG A 428 13.99 -7.52 -22.28
C ARG A 428 14.37 -6.05 -22.47
N LYS A 429 14.07 -5.46 -23.64
CA LYS A 429 14.36 -4.04 -23.90
C LYS A 429 13.59 -3.09 -22.99
N VAL A 430 12.34 -3.40 -22.65
CA VAL A 430 11.54 -2.60 -21.72
C VAL A 430 12.03 -2.75 -20.27
N SER A 431 12.50 -3.94 -19.88
CA SER A 431 13.13 -4.16 -18.57
C SER A 431 14.46 -3.43 -18.47
N GLU A 432 15.31 -3.50 -19.51
CA GLU A 432 16.56 -2.72 -19.60
C GLU A 432 16.28 -1.22 -19.55
N PHE A 433 15.24 -0.76 -20.24
CA PHE A 433 14.79 0.63 -20.22
C PHE A 433 14.35 1.08 -18.82
N LEU A 434 13.47 0.32 -18.17
CA LEU A 434 12.97 0.66 -16.84
C LEU A 434 14.06 0.52 -15.77
N CYS A 435 14.93 -0.49 -15.85
CA CYS A 435 16.08 -0.60 -14.96
C CYS A 435 16.98 0.63 -15.09
N GLY A 436 17.28 1.06 -16.33
CA GLY A 436 18.02 2.29 -16.59
C GLY A 436 17.32 3.54 -16.06
N ALA A 437 16.02 3.70 -16.35
CA ALA A 437 15.25 4.86 -15.91
C ALA A 437 15.04 4.93 -14.39
N LEU A 438 15.14 3.80 -13.68
CA LEU A 438 14.91 3.68 -12.25
C LEU A 438 16.18 3.58 -11.41
N GLY A 439 17.38 3.36 -11.98
CA GLY A 439 18.54 3.06 -11.13
C GLY A 439 19.82 2.55 -11.75
N GLY A 440 19.70 1.81 -12.84
CA GLY A 440 20.69 0.85 -13.30
C GLY A 440 21.57 1.39 -14.41
N GLN A 441 22.72 0.75 -14.62
CA GLN A 441 23.81 1.21 -15.51
C GLN A 441 23.47 1.26 -17.02
N SER A 442 22.20 1.06 -17.39
CA SER A 442 21.72 0.92 -18.77
C SER A 442 21.20 2.25 -19.31
N SER A 443 21.99 2.97 -20.11
CA SER A 443 21.52 4.18 -20.79
C SER A 443 20.72 3.82 -22.06
N ILE A 444 19.44 4.19 -22.14
CA ILE A 444 18.66 4.13 -23.39
C ILE A 444 18.30 5.54 -23.84
N ASP A 445 18.56 5.85 -25.11
CA ASP A 445 18.25 7.12 -25.75
C ASP A 445 16.72 7.30 -25.94
N VAL A 446 16.15 8.32 -25.29
CA VAL A 446 14.71 8.63 -25.32
C VAL A 446 14.23 8.95 -26.75
N ASN A 447 15.11 9.42 -27.64
CA ASN A 447 14.76 9.67 -29.04
C ASN A 447 14.36 8.39 -29.78
N ILE A 448 14.87 7.23 -29.35
CA ILE A 448 14.49 5.92 -29.90
C ILE A 448 13.05 5.60 -29.52
N VAL A 449 12.61 5.98 -28.32
CA VAL A 449 11.24 5.74 -27.83
C VAL A 449 10.25 6.51 -28.69
N ARG A 450 10.48 7.81 -28.93
CA ARG A 450 9.62 8.63 -29.79
C ARG A 450 9.53 8.07 -31.21
N ALA A 451 10.68 7.80 -31.82
CA ALA A 451 10.75 7.32 -33.21
C ALA A 451 10.07 5.95 -33.40
N ALA A 452 10.16 5.06 -32.40
CA ALA A 452 9.53 3.73 -32.44
C ALA A 452 8.01 3.80 -32.32
N HIS A 453 7.47 4.72 -31.51
CA HIS A 453 6.03 4.81 -31.21
C HIS A 453 5.28 5.81 -32.10
N TYR A 454 5.97 6.77 -32.73
CA TYR A 454 5.37 7.73 -33.68
C TYR A 454 4.49 7.09 -34.79
N PRO A 455 4.89 5.98 -35.45
CA PRO A 455 4.03 5.33 -36.45
C PRO A 455 2.91 4.47 -35.83
N MET A 456 2.96 4.17 -34.53
CA MET A 456 2.00 3.30 -33.85
C MET A 456 0.70 4.01 -33.45
N ASN A 457 0.68 5.35 -33.55
CA ASN A 457 -0.48 6.20 -33.28
C ASN A 457 -1.14 5.96 -31.90
N ILE A 458 -0.31 5.80 -30.86
CA ILE A 458 -0.75 5.56 -29.49
C ILE A 458 -1.35 6.85 -28.91
N GLY A 459 -2.60 6.80 -28.45
CA GLY A 459 -3.29 7.90 -27.79
C GLY A 459 -3.15 7.89 -26.26
N ASP A 460 -3.61 8.97 -25.61
CA ASP A 460 -3.53 9.11 -24.14
C ASP A 460 -4.22 7.97 -23.39
N HIS A 461 -5.39 7.51 -23.86
CA HIS A 461 -6.12 6.40 -23.23
C HIS A 461 -5.36 5.06 -23.28
N GLN A 462 -4.63 4.79 -24.37
CA GLN A 462 -3.81 3.58 -24.52
C GLN A 462 -2.56 3.64 -23.65
N PHE A 463 -1.98 4.83 -23.52
CA PHE A 463 -0.88 5.08 -22.59
C PHE A 463 -1.34 4.90 -21.14
N ASP A 464 -2.49 5.48 -20.77
CA ASP A 464 -3.07 5.37 -19.44
C ASP A 464 -3.42 3.92 -19.09
N ALA A 465 -4.01 3.18 -20.04
CA ALA A 465 -4.28 1.75 -19.87
C ALA A 465 -2.99 0.95 -19.60
N LEU A 466 -1.88 1.26 -20.27
CA LEU A 466 -0.60 0.59 -20.03
C LEU A 466 -0.03 0.97 -18.64
N VAL A 467 -0.12 2.24 -18.25
CA VAL A 467 0.31 2.74 -16.92
C VAL A 467 -0.53 2.11 -15.81
N GLU A 468 -1.82 1.89 -16.02
CA GLU A 468 -2.70 1.18 -15.08
C GLU A 468 -2.29 -0.29 -14.92
N ASN A 469 -1.94 -0.98 -16.01
CA ASN A 469 -1.42 -2.35 -15.95
C ASN A 469 -0.06 -2.40 -15.20
N LEU A 470 0.78 -1.37 -15.37
CA LEU A 470 2.03 -1.25 -14.63
C LEU A 470 1.79 -0.98 -13.13
N ALA A 471 0.85 -0.07 -12.82
CA ALA A 471 0.47 0.25 -11.45
C ALA A 471 -0.10 -0.96 -10.71
N ALA A 472 -0.97 -1.73 -11.36
CA ALA A 472 -1.53 -2.96 -10.82
C ALA A 472 -0.48 -4.08 -10.72
N ALA A 473 0.46 -4.19 -11.67
CA ALA A 473 1.59 -5.12 -11.54
C ALA A 473 2.45 -4.82 -10.30
N MET A 474 2.73 -3.54 -10.02
CA MET A 474 3.48 -3.13 -8.83
C MET A 474 2.71 -3.35 -7.52
N GLU A 475 1.40 -3.11 -7.50
CA GLU A 475 0.54 -3.40 -6.33
C GLU A 475 0.57 -4.91 -6.00
N LEU A 476 0.49 -5.77 -7.01
CA LEU A 476 0.46 -7.22 -6.82
C LEU A 476 1.81 -7.82 -6.43
N MET A 477 2.90 -7.15 -6.79
CA MET A 477 4.26 -7.47 -6.36
C MET A 477 4.62 -6.81 -5.00
N GLU A 478 3.62 -6.24 -4.30
CA GLU A 478 3.76 -5.60 -2.99
C GLU A 478 4.79 -4.45 -2.94
N VAL A 479 4.92 -3.70 -4.04
CA VAL A 479 5.81 -2.52 -4.08
C VAL A 479 5.22 -1.40 -3.22
N GLU A 480 6.04 -0.85 -2.31
CA GLU A 480 5.65 0.21 -1.39
C GLU A 480 5.02 1.41 -2.13
N GLY A 481 3.95 1.99 -1.58
CA GLY A 481 3.18 3.06 -2.24
C GLY A 481 4.00 4.31 -2.61
N SER A 482 5.03 4.65 -1.81
CA SER A 482 5.95 5.76 -2.11
C SER A 482 6.80 5.46 -3.36
N VAL A 483 7.35 4.25 -3.44
CA VAL A 483 8.16 3.75 -4.56
C VAL A 483 7.32 3.63 -5.82
N LYS A 484 6.09 3.12 -5.69
CA LYS A 484 5.13 3.04 -6.78
C LYS A 484 4.86 4.41 -7.40
N SER A 485 4.64 5.45 -6.59
CA SER A 485 4.46 6.82 -7.09
C SER A 485 5.69 7.29 -7.85
N ASP A 486 6.90 7.03 -7.33
CA ASP A 486 8.14 7.42 -7.99
C ASP A 486 8.34 6.71 -9.35
N VAL A 487 8.01 5.42 -9.46
CA VAL A 487 8.06 4.67 -10.73
C VAL A 487 7.03 5.19 -11.73
N LEU A 488 5.79 5.45 -11.28
CA LEU A 488 4.74 5.99 -12.16
C LEU A 488 5.07 7.41 -12.63
N ASP A 489 5.68 8.23 -11.78
CA ASP A 489 6.17 9.55 -12.15
C ASP A 489 7.20 9.42 -13.27
N VAL A 490 8.20 8.54 -13.15
CA VAL A 490 9.22 8.33 -14.20
C VAL A 490 8.57 7.93 -15.54
N VAL A 491 7.61 7.01 -15.52
CA VAL A 491 6.91 6.58 -16.74
C VAL A 491 6.02 7.70 -17.31
N SER A 492 5.38 8.50 -16.47
CA SER A 492 4.51 9.60 -16.90
C SER A 492 5.24 10.67 -17.71
N HIS A 493 6.55 10.88 -17.48
CA HIS A 493 7.37 11.82 -18.24
C HIS A 493 7.56 11.39 -19.71
N LEU A 494 7.35 10.11 -20.02
CA LEU A 494 7.44 9.57 -21.38
C LEU A 494 6.15 9.77 -22.18
N ARG A 495 5.07 10.24 -21.54
CA ARG A 495 3.77 10.46 -22.19
C ARG A 495 3.92 11.25 -23.49
N GLY A 496 4.57 12.41 -23.41
CA GLY A 496 4.75 13.30 -24.56
C GLY A 496 5.54 12.68 -25.72
N GLU A 497 6.44 11.74 -25.44
CA GLU A 497 7.24 11.07 -26.47
C GLU A 497 6.50 9.87 -27.10
N ILE A 498 5.70 9.15 -26.32
CA ILE A 498 4.92 8.00 -26.80
C ILE A 498 3.66 8.46 -27.56
N THR A 499 2.97 9.50 -27.08
CA THR A 499 1.72 10.00 -27.69
C THR A 499 1.95 11.04 -28.79
N ALA A 500 3.19 11.50 -28.99
CA ALA A 500 3.57 12.53 -29.97
C ALA A 500 2.95 12.34 -31.36
N GLY A 501 2.88 11.11 -31.85
CA GLY A 501 2.32 10.80 -33.17
C GLY A 501 0.82 11.08 -33.27
N ALA A 502 0.04 10.72 -32.25
CA ALA A 502 -1.40 10.95 -32.21
C ALA A 502 -1.73 12.42 -31.92
N THR A 503 -1.04 13.05 -30.96
CA THR A 503 -1.27 14.43 -30.55
C THR A 503 -0.97 15.42 -31.69
N SER A 504 0.11 15.20 -32.44
CA SER A 504 0.48 16.08 -33.56
C SER A 504 -0.55 16.02 -34.69
N ARG A 505 -1.06 14.83 -35.03
CA ARG A 505 -2.07 14.64 -36.09
C ARG A 505 -3.40 15.27 -35.71
N LEU A 506 -3.86 15.04 -34.48
CA LEU A 506 -5.12 15.61 -33.96
C LEU A 506 -5.09 17.14 -33.88
N GLU A 507 -3.96 17.76 -33.50
CA GLU A 507 -3.87 19.21 -33.42
C GLU A 507 -3.83 19.89 -34.81
N ILE A 508 -3.23 19.23 -35.80
CA ILE A 508 -3.26 19.69 -37.20
C ILE A 508 -4.69 19.62 -37.76
N ALA A 509 -5.39 18.50 -37.53
CA ALA A 509 -6.77 18.31 -37.97
C ALA A 509 -7.76 19.26 -37.28
N ARG A 510 -7.57 19.53 -35.98
CA ARG A 510 -8.40 20.48 -35.22
C ARG A 510 -8.27 21.92 -35.75
N LYS A 511 -7.04 22.38 -36.01
CA LYS A 511 -6.79 23.72 -36.57
C LYS A 511 -7.39 23.88 -37.97
N LYS A 512 -7.38 22.83 -38.79
CA LYS A 512 -8.02 22.85 -40.12
C LYS A 512 -9.55 22.88 -40.04
N THR A 513 -10.17 22.01 -39.24
CA THR A 513 -11.64 21.96 -39.04
C THR A 513 -12.22 23.25 -38.43
N GLU A 514 -11.50 23.89 -37.50
CA GLU A 514 -11.85 25.21 -36.96
C GLU A 514 -11.81 26.33 -38.01
N SER A 515 -11.01 26.17 -39.07
CA SER A 515 -10.79 27.19 -40.12
C SER A 515 -11.66 27.02 -41.38
N ALA A 516 -12.08 25.80 -41.73
CA ALA A 516 -12.71 25.47 -43.01
C ALA A 516 -14.24 25.19 -42.94
N GLY A 517 -14.78 24.85 -41.77
CA GLY A 517 -16.19 24.45 -41.59
C GLY A 517 -16.52 23.04 -42.11
N THR A 518 -17.58 22.41 -41.59
CA THR A 518 -17.91 20.98 -41.86
C THR A 518 -18.52 20.73 -43.25
N ASP A 519 -19.11 21.73 -43.91
CA ASP A 519 -19.81 21.60 -45.21
C ASP A 519 -18.87 21.21 -46.39
N GLY A 520 -17.56 21.48 -46.26
CA GLY A 520 -16.54 21.05 -47.22
C GLY A 520 -16.14 19.57 -47.06
N LEU A 521 -16.19 19.05 -45.82
CA LEU A 521 -15.78 17.68 -45.49
C LEU A 521 -16.76 16.65 -46.07
N TYR A 522 -18.07 16.91 -45.91
CA TYR A 522 -19.15 16.10 -46.49
C TYR A 522 -19.00 15.88 -48.01
N LYS A 523 -18.62 16.93 -48.74
CA LYS A 523 -18.42 16.86 -50.20
C LYS A 523 -17.15 16.11 -50.57
N THR A 524 -16.09 16.26 -49.76
CA THR A 524 -14.77 15.64 -49.99
C THR A 524 -14.82 14.12 -49.86
N ILE A 525 -15.61 13.59 -48.92
CA ILE A 525 -15.79 12.14 -48.74
C ILE A 525 -16.78 11.51 -49.75
N GLY A 526 -17.37 12.31 -50.66
CA GLY A 526 -18.27 11.82 -51.71
C GLY A 526 -19.77 11.98 -51.43
N GLY A 527 -20.17 12.81 -50.46
CA GLY A 527 -21.58 13.09 -50.14
C GLY A 527 -22.34 11.84 -49.67
N ASP A 528 -23.63 11.73 -50.04
CA ASP A 528 -24.50 10.63 -49.59
C ASP A 528 -23.92 9.25 -49.95
N ASP A 529 -23.47 9.08 -51.19
CA ASP A 529 -22.90 7.82 -51.71
C ASP A 529 -21.58 7.47 -51.01
N GLY A 530 -20.79 8.49 -50.65
CA GLY A 530 -19.57 8.35 -49.86
C GLY A 530 -19.84 7.82 -48.44
N VAL A 531 -20.82 8.39 -47.75
CA VAL A 531 -21.17 7.98 -46.37
C VAL A 531 -21.81 6.58 -46.35
N VAL A 532 -22.62 6.22 -47.34
CA VAL A 532 -23.17 4.85 -47.46
C VAL A 532 -22.04 3.83 -47.63
N LYS A 533 -21.08 4.10 -48.53
CA LYS A 533 -19.90 3.23 -48.75
C LYS A 533 -19.05 3.12 -47.49
N LEU A 534 -18.88 4.21 -46.76
CA LEU A 534 -18.18 4.24 -45.48
C LEU A 534 -18.84 3.33 -44.45
N VAL A 535 -20.16 3.45 -44.27
CA VAL A 535 -20.90 2.63 -43.30
C VAL A 535 -20.85 1.16 -43.69
N ASP A 536 -21.01 0.82 -44.97
CA ASP A 536 -20.92 -0.57 -45.41
C ASP A 536 -19.53 -1.15 -45.18
N GLU A 537 -18.46 -0.40 -45.47
CA GLU A 537 -17.10 -0.85 -45.25
C GLU A 537 -16.76 -0.95 -43.74
N LEU A 538 -17.22 0.01 -42.94
CA LEU A 538 -17.08 -0.01 -41.48
C LEU A 538 -17.73 -1.26 -40.87
N TYR A 539 -18.95 -1.59 -41.28
CA TYR A 539 -19.66 -2.76 -40.73
C TYR A 539 -19.04 -4.08 -41.18
N LYS A 540 -18.45 -4.17 -42.38
CA LYS A 540 -17.65 -5.34 -42.78
C LYS A 540 -16.46 -5.54 -41.84
N ILE A 541 -15.77 -4.46 -41.46
CA ILE A 541 -14.61 -4.49 -40.56
C ILE A 541 -15.06 -4.81 -39.12
N CYS A 542 -16.13 -4.17 -38.62
CA CYS A 542 -16.65 -4.40 -37.27
C CYS A 542 -17.18 -5.84 -37.06
N LEU A 543 -17.75 -6.47 -38.08
CA LEU A 543 -18.27 -7.85 -37.98
C LEU A 543 -17.17 -8.91 -37.89
N VAL A 544 -15.97 -8.61 -38.38
CA VAL A 544 -14.79 -9.49 -38.26
C VAL A 544 -13.90 -9.14 -37.07
N ASP A 545 -14.16 -8.01 -36.39
CA ASP A 545 -13.39 -7.57 -35.24
C ASP A 545 -13.88 -8.20 -33.92
N ASP A 546 -13.10 -9.14 -33.40
CA ASP A 546 -13.39 -9.83 -32.13
C ASP A 546 -13.59 -8.89 -30.93
N ARG A 547 -13.11 -7.64 -30.98
CA ARG A 547 -13.33 -6.62 -29.93
C ARG A 547 -14.79 -6.24 -29.77
N ILE A 548 -15.48 -6.07 -30.89
CA ILE A 548 -16.79 -5.38 -30.93
C ILE A 548 -17.85 -6.12 -31.75
N LYS A 549 -17.50 -7.21 -32.46
CA LYS A 549 -18.43 -7.96 -33.34
C LYS A 549 -19.75 -8.33 -32.67
N LYS A 550 -19.75 -8.63 -31.36
CA LYS A 550 -20.96 -8.99 -30.60
C LYS A 550 -22.03 -7.89 -30.60
N PHE A 551 -21.63 -6.61 -30.74
CA PHE A 551 -22.55 -5.48 -30.79
C PHE A 551 -23.18 -5.27 -32.17
N PHE A 552 -22.56 -5.85 -33.21
CA PHE A 552 -23.00 -5.71 -34.60
C PHE A 552 -23.63 -7.00 -35.15
N GLN A 553 -23.73 -8.06 -34.34
CA GLN A 553 -24.38 -9.32 -34.68
C GLN A 553 -25.89 -9.28 -34.34
N GLY A 554 -26.76 -9.49 -35.33
CA GLY A 554 -28.21 -9.58 -35.08
C GLY A 554 -29.08 -9.44 -36.33
N GLU A 555 -30.35 -9.82 -36.22
CA GLU A 555 -31.32 -9.86 -37.34
C GLU A 555 -31.70 -8.48 -37.90
N LYS A 556 -31.32 -7.37 -37.24
CA LYS A 556 -31.68 -5.99 -37.62
C LYS A 556 -30.51 -5.16 -38.19
N LEU A 557 -29.42 -5.81 -38.60
CA LEU A 557 -28.18 -5.17 -39.07
C LEU A 557 -28.41 -4.04 -40.09
N GLU A 558 -29.23 -4.29 -41.10
CA GLU A 558 -29.49 -3.32 -42.18
C GLU A 558 -30.23 -2.06 -41.68
N SER A 559 -31.09 -2.20 -40.67
CA SER A 559 -31.74 -1.05 -40.03
C SER A 559 -30.75 -0.21 -39.20
N VAL A 560 -29.76 -0.85 -38.57
CA VAL A 560 -28.73 -0.14 -37.80
C VAL A 560 -27.78 0.61 -38.73
N LYS A 561 -27.36 -0.01 -39.85
CA LYS A 561 -26.57 0.67 -40.89
C LYS A 561 -27.28 1.89 -41.47
N ALA A 562 -28.58 1.78 -41.76
CA ALA A 562 -29.37 2.90 -42.27
C ALA A 562 -29.38 4.08 -41.29
N ASN A 563 -29.61 3.82 -39.99
CA ASN A 563 -29.59 4.88 -38.97
C ASN A 563 -28.19 5.49 -38.77
N GLN A 564 -27.14 4.67 -38.82
CA GLN A 564 -25.76 5.14 -38.72
C GLN A 564 -25.36 6.01 -39.91
N THR A 565 -25.86 5.69 -41.11
CA THR A 565 -25.64 6.47 -42.34
C THR A 565 -26.23 7.87 -42.20
N VAL A 566 -27.49 7.96 -41.78
CA VAL A 566 -28.16 9.26 -41.55
C VAL A 566 -27.42 10.08 -40.50
N PHE A 567 -26.98 9.45 -39.41
CA PHE A 567 -26.22 10.13 -38.36
C PHE A 567 -24.89 10.69 -38.88
N LEU A 568 -24.09 9.88 -39.60
CA LEU A 568 -22.81 10.32 -40.13
C LEU A 568 -22.95 11.38 -41.24
N GLN A 569 -24.00 11.31 -42.06
CA GLN A 569 -24.31 12.35 -43.05
C GLN A 569 -24.50 13.71 -42.35
N GLN A 570 -25.27 13.76 -41.27
CA GLN A 570 -25.51 14.99 -40.52
C GLN A 570 -24.28 15.45 -39.74
N LEU A 571 -23.55 14.52 -39.09
CA LEU A 571 -22.35 14.84 -38.31
C LEU A 571 -21.24 15.46 -39.19
N LEU A 572 -21.11 14.98 -40.43
CA LEU A 572 -20.07 15.43 -41.37
C LEU A 572 -20.49 16.64 -42.20
N GLY A 573 -21.70 17.18 -42.01
CA GLY A 573 -22.16 18.44 -42.63
C GLY A 573 -23.16 18.32 -43.79
N GLY A 574 -23.81 17.17 -43.96
CA GLY A 574 -24.88 16.97 -44.96
C GLY A 574 -26.21 17.64 -44.60
N SER A 575 -27.00 18.02 -45.61
CA SER A 575 -28.33 18.62 -45.42
C SER A 575 -29.34 17.60 -44.87
N ALA A 576 -30.11 18.00 -43.85
CA ALA A 576 -31.15 17.20 -43.21
C ALA A 576 -32.34 16.83 -44.13
N ASP A 577 -32.41 17.39 -45.33
CA ASP A 577 -33.55 17.26 -46.26
C ASP A 577 -33.26 16.40 -47.52
N SER A 578 -32.19 15.60 -47.53
CA SER A 578 -31.81 14.79 -48.71
C SER A 578 -32.48 13.41 -48.68
N PRO A 579 -33.41 13.06 -49.61
CA PRO A 579 -34.03 11.75 -49.67
C PRO A 579 -33.18 10.83 -50.54
N SER A 580 -32.43 9.91 -49.95
CA SER A 580 -31.81 8.81 -50.71
C SER A 580 -32.22 7.47 -50.10
N GLY A 581 -33.05 6.75 -50.84
CA GLY A 581 -33.85 5.64 -50.35
C GLY A 581 -33.09 4.37 -50.04
N VAL A 582 -33.44 3.72 -48.92
CA VAL A 582 -33.30 2.29 -48.70
C VAL A 582 -34.55 1.78 -47.97
N VAL A 583 -35.30 0.94 -48.69
CA VAL A 583 -36.15 -0.18 -48.26
C VAL A 583 -36.83 -0.07 -46.88
N THR A 584 -38.13 0.25 -46.92
CA THR A 584 -39.08 -0.06 -45.85
C THR A 584 -39.10 -1.57 -45.59
N CYS A 585 -38.46 -2.01 -44.51
CA CYS A 585 -38.67 -3.35 -43.97
C CYS A 585 -39.95 -3.30 -43.13
N ASP A 586 -41.01 -3.89 -43.67
CA ASP A 586 -42.37 -3.91 -43.15
C ASP A 586 -42.44 -4.60 -41.77
N LEU A 587 -42.63 -3.81 -40.70
CA LEU A 587 -42.72 -4.29 -39.31
C LEU A 587 -44.08 -4.90 -38.96
N ASN A 588 -44.98 -5.12 -39.93
CA ASN A 588 -46.33 -5.63 -39.71
C ASN A 588 -46.51 -7.16 -39.85
N SER A 589 -45.43 -7.95 -40.00
CA SER A 589 -45.56 -9.40 -40.29
C SER A 589 -45.40 -10.35 -39.08
N PHE A 590 -45.22 -9.87 -37.85
CA PHE A 590 -45.13 -10.74 -36.67
C PHE A 590 -46.04 -10.28 -35.50
N LEU A 591 -47.35 -10.39 -35.71
CA LEU A 591 -48.32 -10.57 -34.63
C LEU A 591 -49.29 -11.70 -35.03
N PRO A 592 -49.54 -12.70 -34.17
CA PRO A 592 -50.73 -13.53 -34.32
C PRO A 592 -51.97 -12.71 -33.94
N SER A 593 -53.03 -12.86 -34.74
CA SER A 593 -54.30 -12.14 -34.65
C SER A 593 -55.08 -12.42 -33.35
N PRO A 594 -55.88 -11.45 -32.86
CA PRO A 594 -56.58 -11.50 -31.58
C PRO A 594 -57.99 -12.07 -31.71
N GLN A 595 -58.41 -12.94 -30.78
CA GLN A 595 -59.81 -13.10 -30.37
C GLN A 595 -59.88 -14.01 -29.13
N MET A 596 -60.17 -13.44 -27.96
CA MET A 596 -61.10 -13.99 -26.95
C MET A 596 -61.16 -13.10 -25.70
N VAL A 597 -62.36 -12.52 -25.51
CA VAL A 597 -63.02 -12.12 -24.25
C VAL A 597 -62.70 -10.74 -23.66
N GLN A 598 -63.59 -9.79 -24.02
CA GLN A 598 -64.14 -8.81 -23.09
C GLN A 598 -65.23 -9.47 -22.22
N SER A 599 -65.24 -9.16 -20.93
CA SER A 599 -66.48 -8.91 -20.18
C SER A 599 -66.16 -8.08 -18.92
N LEU A 600 -66.56 -6.81 -18.98
CA LEU A 600 -67.03 -5.98 -17.86
C LEU A 600 -68.30 -6.65 -17.27
N ASP A 601 -68.77 -6.43 -16.04
CA ASP A 601 -68.82 -5.19 -15.26
C ASP A 601 -69.33 -5.49 -13.82
N HIS A 602 -69.29 -4.46 -12.95
CA HIS A 602 -70.23 -4.16 -11.85
C HIS A 602 -70.03 -4.64 -10.38
N SER A 603 -69.71 -3.62 -9.56
CA SER A 603 -70.56 -3.00 -8.51
C SER A 603 -70.21 -3.21 -7.02
N ALA A 604 -69.86 -2.08 -6.38
CA ALA A 604 -70.25 -1.52 -5.06
C ALA A 604 -70.28 -2.49 -3.85
N ASP A 605 -69.78 -2.14 -2.66
CA ASP A 605 -70.07 -0.91 -1.93
C ASP A 605 -69.29 -0.92 -0.59
N ASN A 606 -68.93 0.28 -0.13
CA ASN A 606 -68.66 0.72 1.26
C ASN A 606 -67.47 0.20 2.12
N GLY A 607 -66.50 1.11 2.34
CA GLY A 607 -66.43 1.80 3.65
C GLY A 607 -65.04 2.08 4.27
N HIS A 608 -64.57 3.34 4.13
CA HIS A 608 -63.63 4.13 4.98
C HIS A 608 -62.12 4.27 4.67
N ASP A 609 -61.84 5.33 3.86
CA ASP A 609 -61.01 6.55 4.07
C ASP A 609 -59.48 6.51 4.31
N LEU A 610 -58.56 6.94 3.40
CA LEU A 610 -58.32 8.22 2.64
C LEU A 610 -57.51 9.27 3.47
N ILE A 611 -56.51 10.07 3.03
CA ILE A 611 -56.08 10.82 1.80
C ILE A 611 -54.57 11.20 1.99
N GLY A 612 -53.65 11.42 1.02
CA GLY A 612 -53.66 11.42 -0.45
C GLY A 612 -52.47 12.21 -1.04
N LEU A 613 -52.18 12.02 -2.34
CA LEU A 613 -52.33 13.03 -3.41
C LEU A 613 -51.81 12.51 -4.78
N ASN A 614 -52.56 12.89 -5.81
CA ASN A 614 -52.63 12.37 -7.19
C ASN A 614 -51.47 12.71 -8.13
N PRO A 615 -51.36 11.97 -9.26
CA PRO A 615 -50.72 12.42 -10.50
C PRO A 615 -51.74 13.12 -11.43
N SER A 616 -51.38 14.28 -11.99
CA SER A 616 -52.17 14.95 -13.04
C SER A 616 -51.25 15.60 -14.09
N PRO A 617 -51.68 15.63 -15.38
CA PRO A 617 -50.92 16.14 -16.52
C PRO A 617 -51.08 17.66 -16.63
N LEU A 618 -50.15 18.41 -17.20
CA LEU A 618 -50.45 19.76 -17.71
C LEU A 618 -49.41 20.31 -18.70
N THR A 619 -50.00 21.00 -19.66
CA THR A 619 -49.53 21.75 -20.84
C THR A 619 -48.67 22.98 -20.56
N VAL A 620 -47.66 23.19 -21.41
CA VAL A 620 -47.13 24.42 -22.08
C VAL A 620 -47.11 25.82 -21.41
N GLU A 621 -47.71 26.14 -20.25
CA GLU A 621 -47.87 27.57 -19.88
C GLU A 621 -47.48 28.00 -18.45
N THR A 622 -46.39 27.50 -17.86
CA THR A 622 -45.95 28.02 -16.54
C THR A 622 -44.42 27.98 -16.32
N VAL A 623 -43.66 28.68 -17.17
CA VAL A 623 -42.19 28.86 -17.05
C VAL A 623 -41.79 30.31 -16.70
N LEU A 624 -42.67 31.10 -16.08
CA LEU A 624 -42.33 32.48 -15.71
C LEU A 624 -42.73 32.81 -14.28
N ARG A 625 -41.73 32.70 -13.38
CA ARG A 625 -41.44 33.50 -12.18
C ARG A 625 -40.98 32.61 -11.04
N LEU A 626 -39.70 32.72 -10.65
CA LEU A 626 -39.26 33.12 -9.31
C LEU A 626 -37.75 33.40 -9.32
N ARG A 627 -37.38 34.45 -8.58
CA ARG A 627 -36.05 35.07 -8.50
C ARG A 627 -35.04 34.21 -7.71
N PRO A 628 -33.72 34.39 -7.92
CA PRO A 628 -32.69 33.74 -7.12
C PRO A 628 -32.61 34.36 -5.71
N VAL A 629 -32.59 33.51 -4.68
CA VAL A 629 -32.19 33.88 -3.32
C VAL A 629 -30.70 33.57 -3.17
N THR A 630 -29.92 34.62 -3.06
CA THR A 630 -28.51 34.65 -2.66
C THR A 630 -28.37 34.42 -1.15
N LEU A 631 -27.41 33.61 -0.72
CA LEU A 631 -26.80 33.68 0.62
C LEU A 631 -25.32 34.11 0.50
N PRO A 632 -24.78 34.84 1.49
CA PRO A 632 -23.58 35.67 1.33
C PRO A 632 -22.27 34.89 1.50
N PRO A 633 -21.13 35.43 0.99
CA PRO A 633 -19.81 34.86 1.18
C PRO A 633 -19.27 35.14 2.61
N ASP A 634 -18.62 34.14 3.21
CA ASP A 634 -17.84 34.27 4.44
C ASP A 634 -16.58 35.12 4.21
N PRO A 635 -16.35 36.21 4.97
CA PRO A 635 -15.22 37.14 4.78
C PRO A 635 -13.91 36.74 5.50
N SER A 636 -13.76 35.51 6.00
CA SER A 636 -12.61 35.13 6.86
C SER A 636 -11.46 34.36 6.19
N ILE A 637 -11.38 34.28 4.85
CA ILE A 637 -10.25 33.66 4.13
C ILE A 637 -9.49 34.71 3.31
N PRO A 638 -8.24 35.08 3.67
CA PRO A 638 -7.40 35.93 2.82
C PRO A 638 -6.94 35.12 1.59
N SER A 639 -7.36 35.58 0.41
CA SER A 639 -6.99 35.02 -0.88
C SER A 639 -5.66 35.59 -1.38
N ARG A 640 -4.64 34.73 -1.53
CA ARG A 640 -3.51 34.96 -2.44
C ARG A 640 -3.20 33.67 -3.19
N GLY A 641 -3.96 33.48 -4.27
CA GLY A 641 -3.86 32.34 -5.19
C GLY A 641 -4.86 32.39 -6.34
N SER A 642 -5.78 33.38 -6.37
CA SER A 642 -6.89 33.42 -7.33
C SER A 642 -6.65 34.26 -8.60
N GLU A 643 -5.49 34.91 -8.78
CA GLU A 643 -5.21 35.64 -10.04
C GLU A 643 -4.55 34.77 -11.13
N ARG A 644 -3.85 33.69 -10.75
CA ARG A 644 -3.27 32.74 -11.71
C ARG A 644 -4.30 31.75 -12.26
N LEU A 645 -5.31 31.41 -11.45
CA LEU A 645 -6.45 30.62 -11.92
C LEU A 645 -7.41 31.45 -12.80
N LYS A 646 -7.54 32.75 -12.57
CA LYS A 646 -8.36 33.62 -13.43
C LYS A 646 -7.73 33.86 -14.81
N SER A 647 -6.40 34.00 -14.92
CA SER A 647 -5.76 34.13 -16.25
C SER A 647 -5.77 32.82 -17.04
N ILE A 648 -5.58 31.66 -16.38
CA ILE A 648 -5.66 30.35 -17.04
C ILE A 648 -7.11 30.00 -17.43
N LEU A 649 -8.11 30.37 -16.62
CA LEU A 649 -9.52 30.21 -16.97
C LEU A 649 -10.01 31.22 -18.02
N LEU A 650 -9.38 32.39 -18.17
CA LEU A 650 -9.72 33.34 -19.23
C LEU A 650 -9.10 32.97 -20.59
N ASP A 651 -7.91 32.36 -20.64
CA ASP A 651 -7.35 31.86 -21.90
C ASP A 651 -8.07 30.60 -22.39
N ALA A 652 -8.53 29.73 -21.48
CA ALA A 652 -9.40 28.60 -21.82
C ALA A 652 -10.81 29.02 -22.28
N ALA A 653 -11.25 30.24 -21.96
CA ALA A 653 -12.53 30.79 -22.38
C ALA A 653 -12.50 31.48 -23.76
N SER A 654 -11.34 31.54 -24.41
CA SER A 654 -11.20 32.08 -25.77
C SER A 654 -11.19 31.01 -26.88
N VAL A 655 -11.14 29.72 -26.50
CA VAL A 655 -11.44 28.64 -27.44
C VAL A 655 -12.95 28.59 -27.61
N LYS A 656 -13.44 28.98 -28.78
CA LYS A 656 -14.82 28.71 -29.20
C LYS A 656 -15.03 27.19 -29.16
N THR A 657 -15.47 26.67 -28.02
CA THR A 657 -16.14 25.38 -27.95
C THR A 657 -17.27 25.43 -28.97
N PHE A 658 -17.26 24.54 -29.96
CA PHE A 658 -18.38 24.34 -30.89
C PHE A 658 -19.66 24.28 -30.06
N SER A 659 -20.49 25.32 -30.17
CA SER A 659 -21.71 25.42 -29.40
C SER A 659 -22.68 24.33 -29.87
N ARG A 660 -23.47 23.84 -28.91
CA ARG A 660 -24.55 22.85 -29.00
C ARG A 660 -25.67 23.22 -30.00
N GLU A 661 -25.48 24.23 -30.84
CA GLU A 661 -26.45 24.76 -31.80
C GLU A 661 -26.35 24.10 -33.20
N SER A 662 -25.24 23.40 -33.50
CA SER A 662 -25.01 22.76 -34.81
C SER A 662 -25.63 21.36 -34.97
N LEU A 663 -26.13 20.75 -33.89
CA LEU A 663 -26.79 19.43 -33.89
C LEU A 663 -28.33 19.50 -33.71
N ASN A 664 -28.94 20.70 -33.78
CA ASN A 664 -30.39 20.89 -33.63
C ASN A 664 -31.26 20.30 -34.79
N GLY A 665 -30.70 19.43 -35.64
CA GLY A 665 -31.38 18.81 -36.78
C GLY A 665 -31.41 17.28 -36.79
N TYR A 666 -30.94 16.59 -35.74
CA TYR A 666 -31.06 15.13 -35.68
C TYR A 666 -32.49 14.72 -35.29
N ASN A 667 -33.27 14.23 -36.26
CA ASN A 667 -34.64 13.75 -36.06
C ASN A 667 -34.71 12.30 -35.53
N GLY A 668 -33.57 11.69 -35.18
CA GLY A 668 -33.50 10.33 -34.63
C GLY A 668 -33.60 10.26 -33.09
N ARG A 669 -33.46 9.07 -32.51
CA ARG A 669 -33.54 8.86 -31.05
C ARG A 669 -32.26 9.34 -30.36
N ASP A 670 -32.42 10.00 -29.21
CA ASP A 670 -31.34 10.52 -28.37
C ASP A 670 -30.21 9.49 -28.10
N LEU A 671 -28.98 9.83 -28.48
CA LEU A 671 -27.79 8.95 -28.45
C LEU A 671 -27.50 8.38 -27.05
N PRO A 672 -27.51 9.18 -25.97
CA PRO A 672 -27.36 8.66 -24.60
C PRO A 672 -28.46 7.67 -24.22
N ARG A 673 -29.71 7.94 -24.61
CA ARG A 673 -30.86 7.11 -24.26
C ARG A 673 -30.86 5.74 -24.96
N ILE A 674 -30.38 5.67 -26.20
CA ILE A 674 -30.28 4.38 -26.93
C ILE A 674 -29.11 3.53 -26.43
N HIS A 675 -27.99 4.16 -26.02
CA HIS A 675 -26.81 3.45 -25.52
C HIS A 675 -26.86 3.15 -24.02
N GLN A 676 -27.82 3.71 -23.26
CA GLN A 676 -27.97 3.44 -21.82
C GLN A 676 -28.12 1.94 -21.46
N THR A 677 -28.72 1.15 -22.35
CA THR A 677 -28.91 -0.30 -22.14
C THR A 677 -27.76 -1.14 -22.70
N ILE A 678 -26.99 -0.58 -23.63
CA ILE A 678 -25.85 -1.22 -24.28
C ILE A 678 -24.62 -0.74 -23.51
N GLN A 679 -24.16 -1.53 -22.54
CA GLN A 679 -23.06 -1.21 -21.62
C GLN A 679 -21.70 -1.15 -22.37
N ILE A 680 -21.54 -0.18 -23.28
CA ILE A 680 -20.35 0.04 -24.10
C ILE A 680 -19.27 0.62 -23.19
N GLN A 681 -18.15 -0.09 -23.14
CA GLN A 681 -16.95 0.32 -22.43
C GLN A 681 -16.14 1.32 -23.29
N ASP A 682 -15.40 2.23 -22.67
CA ASP A 682 -14.63 3.26 -23.37
C ASP A 682 -13.71 2.69 -24.48
N TRP A 683 -13.05 1.58 -24.18
CA TRP A 683 -12.17 0.91 -25.15
C TRP A 683 -12.90 0.24 -26.32
N GLN A 684 -14.17 -0.11 -26.15
CA GLN A 684 -15.00 -0.63 -27.23
C GLN A 684 -15.35 0.49 -28.21
N PHE A 685 -15.49 1.72 -27.71
CA PHE A 685 -15.64 2.91 -28.54
C PHE A 685 -14.33 3.21 -29.31
N ASP A 686 -13.17 3.10 -28.68
CA ASP A 686 -11.87 3.23 -29.37
C ASP A 686 -11.68 2.20 -30.49
N ALA A 687 -12.06 0.94 -30.24
CA ALA A 687 -12.03 -0.12 -31.24
C ALA A 687 -12.93 0.21 -32.44
N PHE A 688 -14.08 0.84 -32.19
CA PHE A 688 -14.97 1.33 -33.24
C PHE A 688 -14.34 2.48 -34.05
N MET A 689 -13.70 3.44 -33.38
CA MET A 689 -13.00 4.56 -34.03
C MET A 689 -11.79 4.11 -34.87
N ASP A 690 -11.08 3.08 -34.43
CA ASP A 690 -10.01 2.42 -35.21
C ASP A 690 -10.56 1.75 -36.48
N ASN A 691 -11.69 1.05 -36.36
CA ASN A 691 -12.35 0.45 -37.53
C ASN A 691 -12.91 1.50 -38.49
N ALA A 692 -13.40 2.63 -37.98
CA ALA A 692 -13.83 3.77 -38.81
C ALA A 692 -12.68 4.33 -39.65
N ARG A 693 -11.51 4.54 -39.05
CA ARG A 693 -10.30 4.97 -39.79
C ARG A 693 -9.89 3.98 -40.88
N LYS A 694 -9.89 2.67 -40.58
CA LYS A 694 -9.60 1.63 -41.57
C LYS A 694 -10.62 1.62 -42.70
N ALA A 695 -11.90 1.87 -42.40
CA ALA A 695 -12.95 1.97 -43.41
C ALA A 695 -12.70 3.15 -44.36
N PHE A 696 -12.35 4.33 -43.84
CA PHE A 696 -11.96 5.47 -44.67
C PHE A 696 -10.72 5.19 -45.52
N ALA A 697 -9.68 4.58 -44.92
CA ALA A 697 -8.45 4.24 -45.64
C ALA A 697 -8.71 3.22 -46.77
N ASN A 698 -9.55 2.21 -46.55
CA ASN A 698 -9.96 1.24 -47.57
C ASN A 698 -10.71 1.89 -48.74
N LEU A 699 -11.38 3.01 -48.50
CA LEU A 699 -12.08 3.80 -49.52
C LEU A 699 -11.16 4.79 -50.25
N GLY A 700 -9.88 4.85 -49.89
CA GLY A 700 -8.88 5.71 -50.52
C GLY A 700 -9.01 7.19 -50.13
N THR A 701 -9.64 7.49 -49.00
CA THR A 701 -9.66 8.84 -48.41
C THR A 701 -8.24 9.22 -47.97
N ASP A 702 -7.83 10.48 -48.17
CA ASP A 702 -6.51 10.95 -47.77
C ASP A 702 -6.40 11.13 -46.24
N ASP A 703 -5.20 10.95 -45.69
CA ASP A 703 -4.95 10.94 -44.24
C ASP A 703 -5.42 12.22 -43.53
N ASP A 704 -5.32 13.39 -44.19
CA ASP A 704 -5.79 14.67 -43.64
C ASP A 704 -7.31 14.65 -43.45
N THR A 705 -8.06 14.22 -44.48
CA THR A 705 -9.52 14.07 -44.42
C THR A 705 -9.96 13.02 -43.40
N ILE A 706 -9.23 11.90 -43.26
CA ILE A 706 -9.51 10.86 -42.26
C ILE A 706 -9.40 11.41 -40.84
N ASP A 707 -8.35 12.19 -40.56
CA ASP A 707 -8.13 12.77 -39.24
C ASP A 707 -9.23 13.81 -38.91
N GLU A 708 -9.68 14.61 -39.88
CA GLU A 708 -10.78 15.56 -39.71
C GLU A 708 -12.13 14.85 -39.41
N CYS A 709 -12.47 13.79 -40.14
CA CYS A 709 -13.66 12.98 -39.87
C CYS A 709 -13.60 12.30 -38.50
N THR A 710 -12.41 11.85 -38.10
CA THR A 710 -12.21 11.20 -36.81
C THR A 710 -12.46 12.18 -35.65
N VAL A 711 -11.95 13.41 -35.74
CA VAL A 711 -12.15 14.43 -34.70
C VAL A 711 -13.65 14.71 -34.48
N LEU A 712 -14.45 14.76 -35.56
CA LEU A 712 -15.90 14.96 -35.45
C LEU A 712 -16.60 13.75 -34.82
N MET A 713 -16.28 12.54 -35.25
CA MET A 713 -16.82 11.30 -34.67
C MET A 713 -16.47 11.16 -33.17
N GLU A 714 -15.28 11.59 -32.77
CA GLU A 714 -14.80 11.55 -31.38
C GLU A 714 -15.64 12.43 -30.44
N THR A 715 -16.22 13.52 -30.93
CA THR A 715 -17.11 14.39 -30.12
C THR A 715 -18.31 13.66 -29.53
N THR A 716 -18.72 12.55 -30.15
CA THR A 716 -19.89 11.75 -29.76
C THR A 716 -19.62 10.80 -28.59
N ARG A 717 -18.35 10.64 -28.16
CA ARG A 717 -17.97 9.69 -27.10
C ARG A 717 -18.75 9.90 -25.80
N ARG A 718 -18.94 11.15 -25.38
CA ARG A 718 -19.64 11.49 -24.12
C ARG A 718 -21.12 11.10 -24.14
N ASP A 719 -21.69 10.96 -25.33
CA ASP A 719 -23.08 10.58 -25.54
C ASP A 719 -23.26 9.08 -25.77
N VAL A 720 -22.16 8.33 -25.95
CA VAL A 720 -22.17 6.88 -26.20
C VAL A 720 -21.63 6.08 -25.00
N VAL A 721 -20.67 6.62 -24.24
CA VAL A 721 -20.02 5.94 -23.11
C VAL A 721 -20.35 6.65 -21.79
N SER A 722 -20.99 5.93 -20.86
CA SER A 722 -21.34 6.44 -19.52
C SER A 722 -20.10 6.66 -18.64
N GLU A 723 -20.22 7.49 -17.60
CA GLU A 723 -19.11 7.81 -16.68
C GLU A 723 -18.57 6.59 -15.93
N GLU A 724 -19.43 5.67 -15.54
CA GLU A 724 -19.06 4.41 -14.90
C GLU A 724 -18.31 3.47 -15.87
N ASN A 725 -18.74 3.41 -17.13
CA ASN A 725 -18.10 2.56 -18.16
C ASN A 725 -16.87 3.21 -18.81
N ARG A 726 -16.49 4.41 -18.38
CA ARG A 726 -15.19 5.01 -18.67
C ARG A 726 -14.06 4.42 -17.81
N GLN A 727 -14.38 3.71 -16.73
CA GLN A 727 -13.39 3.09 -15.84
C GLN A 727 -13.36 1.57 -16.06
N PHE A 728 -12.28 1.05 -16.66
CA PHE A 728 -12.05 -0.39 -16.76
C PHE A 728 -11.23 -0.86 -15.56
N ASP A 729 -11.76 -1.79 -14.77
CA ASP A 729 -11.10 -2.26 -13.54
C ASP A 729 -9.97 -3.27 -13.85
N VAL A 730 -8.79 -2.73 -14.17
CA VAL A 730 -7.54 -3.49 -14.34
C VAL A 730 -7.17 -4.25 -13.08
N ARG A 731 -7.50 -3.73 -11.90
CA ARG A 731 -7.15 -4.36 -10.63
C ARG A 731 -7.89 -5.66 -10.46
N GLN A 732 -9.21 -5.65 -10.69
CA GLN A 732 -10.02 -6.86 -10.61
C GLN A 732 -9.55 -7.91 -11.63
N MET A 733 -9.26 -7.50 -12.87
CA MET A 733 -8.72 -8.38 -13.92
C MET A 733 -7.36 -8.99 -13.52
N MET A 734 -6.43 -8.17 -13.02
CA MET A 734 -5.09 -8.61 -12.63
C MET A 734 -5.08 -9.39 -11.32
N HIS A 735 -6.00 -9.11 -10.40
CA HIS A 735 -6.25 -9.88 -9.18
C HIS A 735 -6.82 -11.26 -9.52
N ASP A 736 -7.79 -11.36 -10.43
CA ASP A 736 -8.31 -12.63 -10.92
C ASP A 736 -7.27 -13.43 -11.73
N ALA A 737 -6.29 -12.74 -12.33
CA ALA A 737 -5.09 -13.32 -12.88
C ALA A 737 -4.04 -13.71 -11.82
N HIS A 738 -3.88 -12.96 -10.74
CA HIS A 738 -2.97 -13.27 -9.61
C HIS A 738 -3.47 -14.40 -8.73
N LYS A 739 -4.76 -14.69 -8.76
CA LYS A 739 -5.25 -15.98 -8.27
C LYS A 739 -4.45 -17.12 -8.93
N LYS A 740 -4.08 -17.05 -10.23
CA LYS A 740 -3.14 -18.03 -10.84
C LYS A 740 -1.81 -18.14 -10.08
N VAL A 741 -1.29 -17.05 -9.51
CA VAL A 741 -0.08 -17.04 -8.68
C VAL A 741 -0.34 -17.74 -7.34
N LEU A 742 -1.48 -17.52 -6.67
CA LEU A 742 -1.81 -18.27 -5.44
C LEU A 742 -1.96 -19.77 -5.72
N TYR A 743 -2.72 -20.15 -6.76
CA TYR A 743 -2.85 -21.55 -7.22
C TYR A 743 -1.48 -22.18 -7.52
N GLU A 744 -0.59 -21.49 -8.24
CA GLU A 744 0.76 -22.00 -8.54
C GLU A 744 1.67 -22.02 -7.29
N ARG A 745 1.58 -21.01 -6.41
CA ARG A 745 2.38 -20.86 -5.18
C ARG A 745 2.09 -21.94 -4.15
N ILE A 746 0.83 -22.37 -4.04
CA ILE A 746 0.43 -23.48 -3.16
C ILE A 746 0.68 -24.87 -3.79
N GLY A 747 1.22 -24.94 -5.02
CA GLY A 747 1.58 -26.20 -5.68
C GLY A 747 0.51 -26.78 -6.60
N GLY A 748 -0.45 -25.96 -7.04
CA GLY A 748 -1.42 -26.28 -8.07
C GLY A 748 -2.44 -27.35 -7.70
N GLU A 749 -3.02 -27.99 -8.73
CA GLU A 749 -4.10 -28.97 -8.56
C GLU A 749 -3.69 -30.17 -7.69
N VAL A 750 -2.42 -30.56 -7.70
CA VAL A 750 -1.92 -31.71 -6.90
C VAL A 750 -2.03 -31.41 -5.40
N THR A 751 -1.61 -30.22 -4.97
CA THR A 751 -1.71 -29.84 -3.56
C THR A 751 -3.15 -29.58 -3.15
N ILE A 752 -3.95 -28.97 -4.02
CA ILE A 752 -5.38 -28.72 -3.74
C ILE A 752 -6.15 -30.05 -3.64
N ALA A 753 -5.83 -31.04 -4.49
CA ALA A 753 -6.42 -32.37 -4.38
C ALA A 753 -6.05 -33.04 -3.06
N ARG A 754 -4.78 -32.93 -2.62
CA ARG A 754 -4.35 -33.40 -1.29
C ARG A 754 -5.08 -32.69 -0.16
N LEU A 755 -5.23 -31.36 -0.24
CA LEU A 755 -6.00 -30.58 0.72
C LEU A 755 -7.45 -31.09 0.79
N CYS A 756 -8.10 -31.30 -0.36
CA CYS A 756 -9.45 -31.85 -0.41
C CYS A 756 -9.53 -33.28 0.15
N ASP A 757 -8.51 -34.09 -0.05
CA ASP A 757 -8.43 -35.44 0.52
C ASP A 757 -8.33 -35.43 2.04
N SER A 758 -7.39 -34.65 2.59
CA SER A 758 -7.21 -34.47 4.04
C SER A 758 -8.44 -33.81 4.67
N MET A 759 -9.00 -32.78 4.03
CA MET A 759 -10.20 -32.08 4.50
C MET A 759 -11.40 -33.03 4.59
N TYR A 760 -11.61 -33.88 3.58
CA TYR A 760 -12.70 -34.86 3.61
C TYR A 760 -12.49 -35.91 4.72
N ALA A 761 -11.25 -36.34 4.96
CA ALA A 761 -10.94 -37.28 6.03
C ALA A 761 -11.14 -36.65 7.41
N ALA A 762 -10.61 -35.45 7.64
CA ALA A 762 -10.79 -34.70 8.87
C ALA A 762 -12.27 -34.39 9.13
N ALA A 763 -13.06 -34.06 8.09
CA ALA A 763 -14.50 -33.85 8.23
C ALA A 763 -15.28 -35.14 8.56
N LEU A 764 -14.76 -36.33 8.25
CA LEU A 764 -15.34 -37.61 8.69
C LEU A 764 -15.02 -37.92 10.16
N ASP A 765 -13.88 -37.43 10.65
CA ASP A 765 -13.45 -37.60 12.03
C ASP A 765 -14.01 -36.50 12.97
N ASP A 766 -14.39 -35.35 12.42
CA ASP A 766 -15.03 -34.25 13.18
C ASP A 766 -16.51 -34.57 13.44
N ASP A 767 -16.87 -34.71 14.72
CA ASP A 767 -18.24 -35.05 15.15
C ASP A 767 -19.32 -34.05 14.70
N ARG A 768 -18.96 -32.79 14.39
CA ARG A 768 -19.89 -31.75 13.90
C ARG A 768 -20.16 -31.90 12.40
N LEU A 769 -19.20 -32.45 11.64
CA LEU A 769 -19.25 -32.53 10.18
C LEU A 769 -19.55 -33.94 9.67
N ARG A 770 -19.17 -34.98 10.43
CA ARG A 770 -19.22 -36.39 10.04
C ARG A 770 -20.54 -36.80 9.38
N PHE A 771 -21.67 -36.33 9.92
CA PHE A 771 -23.00 -36.64 9.40
C PHE A 771 -23.18 -36.28 7.91
N PHE A 772 -22.62 -35.16 7.45
CA PHE A 772 -22.73 -34.71 6.06
C PHE A 772 -21.85 -35.53 5.10
N PHE A 773 -20.76 -36.11 5.62
CA PHE A 773 -19.76 -36.84 4.85
C PHE A 773 -19.96 -38.38 4.88
N GLU A 774 -20.64 -38.94 5.88
CA GLU A 774 -20.80 -40.39 6.07
C GLU A 774 -21.82 -41.04 5.11
N LYS A 775 -22.87 -40.32 4.70
CA LYS A 775 -23.99 -40.85 3.88
C LYS A 775 -23.66 -41.09 2.41
N ASN A 776 -22.57 -40.51 1.89
CA ASN A 776 -22.28 -40.45 0.45
C ASN A 776 -21.11 -41.33 -0.01
N LYS A 777 -20.92 -42.51 0.60
CA LYS A 777 -19.78 -43.42 0.31
C LYS A 777 -19.61 -43.76 -1.18
N ALA A 778 -20.71 -43.88 -1.93
CA ALA A 778 -20.67 -44.16 -3.38
C ALA A 778 -20.25 -42.95 -4.25
N LYS A 779 -20.36 -41.72 -3.71
CA LYS A 779 -20.10 -40.47 -4.43
C LYS A 779 -18.84 -39.72 -3.95
N VAL A 780 -18.11 -40.26 -2.96
CA VAL A 780 -16.92 -39.62 -2.34
C VAL A 780 -15.95 -39.07 -3.39
N GLN A 781 -15.59 -39.90 -4.37
CA GLN A 781 -14.64 -39.48 -5.43
C GLN A 781 -15.19 -38.35 -6.31
N SER A 782 -16.50 -38.37 -6.59
CA SER A 782 -17.15 -37.28 -7.32
C SER A 782 -17.19 -35.99 -6.50
N ILE A 783 -17.40 -36.09 -5.18
CA ILE A 783 -17.46 -34.93 -4.28
C ILE A 783 -16.07 -34.31 -4.16
N LYS A 784 -15.04 -35.12 -3.86
CA LYS A 784 -13.63 -34.67 -3.81
C LYS A 784 -13.18 -34.00 -5.10
N LYS A 785 -13.56 -34.55 -6.26
CA LYS A 785 -13.30 -33.93 -7.56
C LYS A 785 -13.96 -32.56 -7.70
N LYS A 786 -15.26 -32.45 -7.37
CA LYS A 786 -15.98 -31.17 -7.44
C LYS A 786 -15.41 -30.13 -6.47
N MET A 787 -15.06 -30.54 -5.25
CA MET A 787 -14.38 -29.67 -4.27
C MET A 787 -13.02 -29.20 -4.80
N THR A 788 -12.23 -30.10 -5.39
CA THR A 788 -10.94 -29.75 -6.01
C THR A 788 -11.12 -28.75 -7.14
N GLN A 789 -12.09 -28.97 -8.04
CA GLN A 789 -12.40 -28.05 -9.14
C GLN A 789 -12.86 -26.68 -8.64
N PHE A 790 -13.69 -26.67 -7.59
CA PHE A 790 -14.15 -25.44 -6.96
C PHE A 790 -13.00 -24.66 -6.33
N ILE A 791 -12.18 -25.30 -5.48
CA ILE A 791 -11.05 -24.63 -4.84
C ILE A 791 -10.00 -24.21 -5.88
N CYS A 792 -9.77 -25.03 -6.92
CA CYS A 792 -8.93 -24.62 -8.05
C CYS A 792 -9.47 -23.34 -8.69
N GLY A 793 -10.76 -23.26 -9.03
CA GLY A 793 -11.35 -22.06 -9.63
C GLY A 793 -11.34 -20.84 -8.69
N ALA A 794 -11.66 -21.03 -7.41
CA ALA A 794 -11.64 -19.98 -6.39
C ALA A 794 -10.24 -19.38 -6.20
N LEU A 795 -9.22 -20.24 -6.30
CA LEU A 795 -7.81 -19.86 -6.26
C LEU A 795 -7.26 -19.56 -7.67
N GLY A 796 -8.06 -19.42 -8.72
CA GLY A 796 -7.61 -18.98 -10.06
C GLY A 796 -6.91 -20.01 -10.93
N GLY A 797 -6.98 -21.29 -10.58
CA GLY A 797 -6.53 -22.41 -11.40
C GLY A 797 -7.30 -22.57 -12.73
N PRO A 798 -6.81 -23.41 -13.65
CA PRO A 798 -7.35 -23.55 -15.01
C PRO A 798 -8.73 -24.21 -15.07
N THR A 799 -9.18 -24.81 -13.97
CA THR A 799 -10.45 -25.53 -13.89
C THR A 799 -11.45 -24.67 -13.13
N THR A 800 -12.54 -24.28 -13.78
CA THR A 800 -13.61 -23.51 -13.16
C THR A 800 -14.73 -24.43 -12.69
N TYR A 801 -15.36 -24.05 -11.58
CA TYR A 801 -16.57 -24.66 -11.06
C TYR A 801 -17.67 -23.59 -11.07
N ASP A 802 -18.86 -23.93 -11.56
CA ASP A 802 -19.97 -22.99 -11.57
C ASP A 802 -20.51 -22.79 -10.15
N ILE A 803 -20.40 -21.57 -9.64
CA ILE A 803 -20.91 -21.21 -8.30
C ILE A 803 -22.43 -21.41 -8.24
N ALA A 804 -23.15 -21.34 -9.37
CA ALA A 804 -24.57 -21.62 -9.43
C ALA A 804 -24.93 -23.05 -8.98
N ASP A 805 -24.01 -24.02 -9.11
CA ASP A 805 -24.22 -25.41 -8.71
C ASP A 805 -24.07 -25.65 -7.19
N LEU A 806 -23.51 -24.70 -6.43
CA LEU A 806 -23.31 -24.84 -4.98
C LEU A 806 -24.62 -24.78 -4.21
N ARG A 807 -25.51 -23.82 -4.52
CA ARG A 807 -26.77 -23.64 -3.77
C ARG A 807 -27.67 -24.88 -3.86
N PRO A 808 -28.00 -25.42 -5.06
CA PRO A 808 -28.88 -26.57 -5.14
C PRO A 808 -28.28 -27.83 -4.50
N ALA A 809 -26.95 -27.97 -4.52
CA ALA A 809 -26.25 -29.10 -3.92
C ALA A 809 -26.32 -29.09 -2.38
N HIS A 810 -26.25 -27.91 -1.77
CA HIS A 810 -26.26 -27.75 -0.31
C HIS A 810 -27.63 -27.36 0.25
N TYR A 811 -28.63 -27.04 -0.58
CA TYR A 811 -29.95 -26.57 -0.15
C TYR A 811 -30.67 -27.52 0.81
N SER A 812 -30.57 -28.84 0.56
CA SER A 812 -31.16 -29.87 1.43
C SER A 812 -30.28 -30.22 2.64
N MET A 813 -29.02 -29.76 2.64
CA MET A 813 -28.07 -30.00 3.71
C MET A 813 -28.24 -28.91 4.77
N ASN A 814 -28.51 -29.28 6.01
CA ASN A 814 -28.74 -28.31 7.10
C ASN A 814 -27.44 -27.72 7.64
N ILE A 815 -26.64 -27.16 6.74
CA ILE A 815 -25.32 -26.60 7.03
C ILE A 815 -25.52 -25.19 7.58
N THR A 816 -25.05 -24.96 8.80
CA THR A 816 -25.15 -23.68 9.49
C THR A 816 -23.84 -22.91 9.36
N SER A 817 -23.85 -21.63 9.76
CA SER A 817 -22.64 -20.84 9.98
C SER A 817 -21.59 -21.61 10.79
N HIS A 818 -22.01 -22.24 11.89
CA HIS A 818 -21.14 -23.05 12.75
C HIS A 818 -20.49 -24.23 12.02
N HIS A 819 -21.24 -24.96 11.19
CA HIS A 819 -20.70 -26.07 10.39
C HIS A 819 -19.71 -25.58 9.33
N PHE A 820 -19.96 -24.42 8.73
CA PHE A 820 -19.03 -23.82 7.77
C PHE A 820 -17.72 -23.37 8.46
N ASP A 821 -17.81 -22.76 9.64
CA ASP A 821 -16.64 -22.35 10.44
C ASP A 821 -15.83 -23.56 10.91
N ALA A 822 -16.49 -24.66 11.30
CA ALA A 822 -15.81 -25.92 11.60
C ALA A 822 -15.00 -26.45 10.41
N MET A 823 -15.52 -26.31 9.18
CA MET A 823 -14.80 -26.69 7.97
C MET A 823 -13.60 -25.77 7.70
N LEU A 824 -13.74 -24.45 7.85
CA LEU A 824 -12.63 -23.50 7.69
C LEU A 824 -11.52 -23.73 8.73
N SER A 825 -11.91 -24.07 9.96
CA SER A 825 -10.97 -24.46 11.02
C SER A 825 -10.14 -25.68 10.62
N ILE A 826 -10.77 -26.74 10.10
CA ILE A 826 -10.08 -27.91 9.55
C ILE A 826 -9.15 -27.52 8.40
N VAL A 827 -9.60 -26.68 7.48
CA VAL A 827 -8.77 -26.20 6.36
C VAL A 827 -7.55 -25.44 6.88
N LYS A 828 -7.71 -24.55 7.86
CA LYS A 828 -6.63 -23.80 8.52
C LYS A 828 -5.61 -24.73 9.17
N GLU A 829 -6.07 -25.74 9.91
CA GLU A 829 -5.21 -26.73 10.57
C GLU A 829 -4.42 -27.57 9.57
N ILE A 830 -5.05 -28.03 8.48
CA ILE A 830 -4.38 -28.82 7.44
C ILE A 830 -3.36 -27.96 6.68
N LEU A 831 -3.70 -26.73 6.31
CA LEU A 831 -2.80 -25.83 5.57
C LEU A 831 -1.51 -25.54 6.37
N ILE A 832 -1.64 -25.23 7.67
CA ILE A 832 -0.49 -24.86 8.52
C ILE A 832 0.24 -26.11 9.05
N GLY A 833 -0.50 -27.13 9.44
CA GLY A 833 0.03 -28.31 10.14
C GLY A 833 0.51 -29.42 9.20
N GLU A 834 -0.32 -29.85 8.25
CA GLU A 834 0.00 -30.98 7.36
C GLU A 834 0.71 -30.54 6.07
N LEU A 835 0.30 -29.41 5.51
CA LEU A 835 0.84 -28.88 4.25
C LEU A 835 1.97 -27.86 4.46
N GLU A 836 2.27 -27.51 5.72
CA GLU A 836 3.38 -26.65 6.13
C GLU A 836 3.42 -25.27 5.44
N PHE A 837 2.25 -24.70 5.13
CA PHE A 837 2.19 -23.35 4.57
C PHE A 837 2.50 -22.28 5.60
N ASN A 838 3.09 -21.17 5.12
CA ASN A 838 3.22 -19.99 5.94
C ASN A 838 1.83 -19.41 6.26
N ARG A 839 1.75 -18.62 7.35
CA ARG A 839 0.48 -18.08 7.84
C ARG A 839 -0.18 -17.12 6.86
N THR A 840 0.59 -16.47 6.00
CA THR A 840 0.09 -15.50 5.00
C THR A 840 -0.65 -16.24 3.89
N ASP A 841 -0.04 -17.25 3.29
CA ASP A 841 -0.65 -18.08 2.25
C ASP A 841 -1.89 -18.81 2.76
N ALA A 842 -1.84 -19.33 3.99
CA ALA A 842 -3.00 -19.97 4.61
C ALA A 842 -4.16 -18.98 4.79
N ARG A 843 -3.89 -17.73 5.20
CA ARG A 843 -4.90 -16.67 5.33
C ARG A 843 -5.51 -16.29 3.98
N GLU A 844 -4.70 -16.18 2.93
CA GLU A 844 -5.19 -15.89 1.58
C GLU A 844 -6.13 -16.98 1.05
N VAL A 845 -5.80 -18.26 1.28
CA VAL A 845 -6.67 -19.38 0.91
C VAL A 845 -8.00 -19.31 1.65
N LEU A 846 -8.00 -19.06 2.96
CA LEU A 846 -9.22 -18.94 3.76
C LEU A 846 -10.09 -17.76 3.28
N ARG A 847 -9.46 -16.61 3.01
CA ARG A 847 -10.13 -15.41 2.47
C ARG A 847 -10.80 -15.71 1.12
N ALA A 848 -10.17 -16.50 0.25
CA ALA A 848 -10.75 -16.88 -1.04
C ALA A 848 -11.99 -17.79 -0.91
N LEU A 849 -12.11 -18.55 0.19
CA LEU A 849 -13.24 -19.45 0.44
C LEU A 849 -14.41 -18.75 1.15
N GLN A 850 -14.17 -17.65 1.85
CA GLN A 850 -15.18 -16.93 2.64
C GLN A 850 -16.44 -16.52 1.87
N PRO A 851 -16.36 -15.96 0.64
CA PRO A 851 -17.55 -15.49 -0.09
C PRO A 851 -18.59 -16.59 -0.36
N VAL A 852 -18.17 -17.85 -0.36
CA VAL A 852 -19.04 -19.00 -0.67
C VAL A 852 -19.90 -19.44 0.51
N ARG A 853 -19.68 -18.87 1.70
CA ARG A 853 -20.51 -19.09 2.88
C ARG A 853 -22.00 -18.96 2.57
N GLY A 854 -22.38 -17.85 1.93
CA GLY A 854 -23.78 -17.54 1.61
C GLY A 854 -24.43 -18.58 0.70
N ASP A 855 -23.68 -19.18 -0.22
CA ASP A 855 -24.20 -20.20 -1.14
C ASP A 855 -24.37 -21.56 -0.46
N ILE A 856 -23.53 -21.89 0.53
CA ILE A 856 -23.59 -23.16 1.25
C ILE A 856 -24.64 -23.14 2.36
N ILE A 857 -24.76 -22.05 3.13
CA ILE A 857 -25.70 -21.98 4.26
C ILE A 857 -27.14 -21.67 3.84
N ASN A 858 -27.36 -21.25 2.59
CA ASN A 858 -28.66 -20.82 2.06
C ASN A 858 -29.80 -21.80 2.37
N GLY A 859 -29.54 -23.11 2.26
CA GLY A 859 -30.51 -24.15 2.59
C GLY A 859 -31.03 -24.08 4.02
N TYR A 860 -30.14 -23.88 4.99
CA TYR A 860 -30.52 -23.66 6.40
C TYR A 860 -31.28 -22.34 6.56
N THR A 861 -30.78 -21.24 5.98
CA THR A 861 -31.37 -19.91 6.14
C THR A 861 -32.82 -19.86 5.64
N VAL A 862 -33.07 -20.38 4.43
CA VAL A 862 -34.40 -20.40 3.81
C VAL A 862 -35.35 -21.35 4.52
N ARG A 863 -34.89 -22.56 4.89
CA ARG A 863 -35.75 -23.54 5.58
C ARG A 863 -36.07 -23.10 7.00
N SER A 864 -35.12 -22.49 7.70
CA SER A 864 -35.36 -21.89 9.02
C SER A 864 -36.43 -20.80 8.94
N GLU A 865 -36.40 -19.94 7.91
CA GLU A 865 -37.42 -18.91 7.69
C GLU A 865 -38.80 -19.50 7.35
N ILE A 866 -38.85 -20.53 6.51
CA ILE A 866 -40.10 -21.25 6.18
C ILE A 866 -40.68 -21.93 7.44
N ALA A 867 -39.83 -22.58 8.22
CA ALA A 867 -40.19 -23.24 9.47
C ALA A 867 -40.69 -22.23 10.51
N LYS A 868 -40.04 -21.05 10.65
CA LYS A 868 -40.55 -19.95 11.50
C LYS A 868 -41.97 -19.55 11.11
N ARG A 869 -42.22 -19.28 9.82
CA ARG A 869 -43.56 -18.95 9.31
C ARG A 869 -44.59 -20.07 9.47
N ALA A 870 -44.15 -21.33 9.45
CA ALA A 870 -45.02 -22.47 9.72
C ALA A 870 -45.37 -22.56 11.21
N THR A 871 -44.42 -22.33 12.11
CA THR A 871 -44.64 -22.32 13.56
C THR A 871 -45.51 -21.14 14.03
N GLU A 872 -45.48 -20.01 13.32
CA GLU A 872 -46.39 -18.87 13.53
C GLU A 872 -47.87 -19.23 13.27
N LYS A 873 -48.14 -20.25 12.43
CA LYS A 873 -49.51 -20.71 12.14
C LYS A 873 -50.10 -21.60 13.24
N GLY A 874 -49.30 -22.01 14.23
CA GLY A 874 -49.74 -22.78 15.40
C GLY A 874 -48.89 -24.01 15.69
N LEU A 875 -48.33 -24.10 16.90
CA LEU A 875 -47.53 -25.25 17.36
C LEU A 875 -48.37 -26.53 17.57
N ASP A 876 -49.68 -26.40 17.74
CA ASP A 876 -50.64 -27.51 17.86
C ASP A 876 -50.67 -28.39 16.61
N GLN A 877 -50.53 -27.80 15.42
CA GLN A 877 -50.47 -28.55 14.16
C GLN A 877 -49.15 -29.30 13.99
N MET A 878 -48.05 -28.72 14.47
CA MET A 878 -46.75 -29.40 14.54
C MET A 878 -46.81 -30.59 15.51
N PHE A 879 -47.41 -30.41 16.70
CA PHE A 879 -47.61 -31.47 17.70
C PHE A 879 -48.33 -32.70 17.13
N LEU A 880 -49.40 -32.50 16.36
CA LEU A 880 -50.13 -33.57 15.68
C LEU A 880 -49.25 -34.31 14.66
N ARG A 881 -48.49 -33.57 13.84
CA ARG A 881 -47.61 -34.13 12.80
C ARG A 881 -46.43 -34.93 13.36
N VAL A 882 -45.97 -34.61 14.57
CA VAL A 882 -44.90 -35.33 15.30
C VAL A 882 -45.42 -36.64 15.92
N GLY A 883 -46.74 -36.87 15.94
CA GLY A 883 -47.37 -38.04 16.54
C GLY A 883 -47.72 -37.85 18.02
N GLU A 884 -48.00 -36.62 18.42
CA GLU A 884 -48.45 -36.23 19.76
C GLU A 884 -47.47 -36.69 20.88
N SER A 885 -47.98 -36.92 22.09
CA SER A 885 -47.18 -37.30 23.25
C SER A 885 -46.42 -38.62 23.04
N GLU A 886 -47.02 -39.58 22.32
CA GLU A 886 -46.40 -40.88 22.06
C GLU A 886 -45.22 -40.74 21.10
N GLY A 887 -45.35 -39.91 20.07
CA GLY A 887 -44.28 -39.57 19.13
C GLY A 887 -43.06 -38.96 19.85
N ILE A 888 -43.29 -37.93 20.67
CA ILE A 888 -42.22 -37.27 21.44
C ILE A 888 -41.56 -38.23 22.45
N THR A 889 -42.34 -39.13 23.06
CA THR A 889 -41.80 -40.15 23.97
C THR A 889 -40.87 -41.12 23.24
N ARG A 890 -41.24 -41.56 22.04
CA ARG A 890 -40.38 -42.42 21.20
C ARG A 890 -39.09 -41.71 20.78
N ILE A 891 -39.18 -40.45 20.35
CA ILE A 891 -38.01 -39.62 19.99
C ILE A 891 -37.08 -39.47 21.19
N THR A 892 -37.63 -39.14 22.36
CA THR A 892 -36.84 -38.93 23.59
C THR A 892 -36.23 -40.25 24.09
N ALA A 893 -36.91 -41.38 23.92
CA ALA A 893 -36.33 -42.69 24.22
C ALA A 893 -35.12 -43.02 23.33
N SER A 894 -35.22 -42.72 22.03
CA SER A 894 -34.10 -42.86 21.09
C SER A 894 -32.94 -41.92 21.43
N LEU A 895 -33.24 -40.64 21.72
CA LEU A 895 -32.27 -39.64 22.14
C LEU A 895 -31.47 -40.07 23.37
N PHE A 896 -32.11 -40.54 24.44
CA PHE A 896 -31.40 -40.93 25.66
C PHE A 896 -30.59 -42.22 25.52
N SER A 897 -30.93 -43.07 24.54
CA SER A 897 -30.07 -44.19 24.15
C SER A 897 -28.78 -43.69 23.50
N ILE A 898 -28.89 -42.66 22.66
CA ILE A 898 -27.79 -41.99 21.98
C ILE A 898 -26.89 -41.24 22.97
N LEU A 899 -27.46 -40.34 23.78
CA LEU A 899 -26.75 -39.51 24.76
C LEU A 899 -25.96 -40.32 25.79
N GLY A 900 -26.43 -41.53 26.13
CA GLY A 900 -25.74 -42.45 27.03
C GLY A 900 -24.42 -43.00 26.47
N THR A 901 -24.19 -42.88 25.17
CA THR A 901 -22.98 -43.35 24.48
C THR A 901 -22.09 -42.22 23.97
N ASP A 902 -22.61 -40.99 23.88
CA ASP A 902 -21.86 -39.83 23.39
C ASP A 902 -20.79 -39.39 24.41
N ALA A 903 -19.52 -39.46 24.00
CA ALA A 903 -18.39 -39.05 24.84
C ALA A 903 -18.42 -37.57 25.24
N ARG A 904 -19.02 -36.70 24.41
CA ARG A 904 -19.16 -35.25 24.60
C ARG A 904 -20.17 -34.92 25.69
N LEU A 905 -21.23 -35.73 25.83
CA LEU A 905 -22.39 -35.42 26.66
C LEU A 905 -22.60 -36.36 27.85
N LYS A 906 -22.08 -37.59 27.79
CA LYS A 906 -22.30 -38.63 28.83
C LYS A 906 -22.00 -38.17 30.26
N GLN A 907 -21.07 -37.22 30.44
CA GLN A 907 -20.70 -36.69 31.75
C GLN A 907 -21.85 -35.95 32.45
N PHE A 908 -22.77 -35.37 31.68
CA PHE A 908 -23.94 -34.64 32.20
C PHE A 908 -25.12 -35.57 32.52
N PHE A 909 -25.14 -36.78 31.95
CA PHE A 909 -26.23 -37.75 32.07
C PHE A 909 -25.83 -39.00 32.87
N LYS A 910 -25.44 -38.81 34.14
CA LYS A 910 -25.02 -39.92 35.00
C LYS A 910 -26.12 -41.00 35.15
N PRO A 911 -25.77 -42.30 35.18
CA PRO A 911 -26.76 -43.40 35.14
C PRO A 911 -27.82 -43.33 36.25
N ASP A 912 -27.45 -42.86 37.44
CA ASP A 912 -28.32 -42.72 38.62
C ASP A 912 -29.40 -41.63 38.47
N LYS A 913 -29.21 -40.67 37.56
CA LYS A 913 -30.13 -39.55 37.32
C LYS A 913 -30.77 -39.59 35.93
N ARG A 914 -30.27 -40.44 35.03
CA ARG A 914 -30.62 -40.45 33.61
C ARG A 914 -32.12 -40.62 33.36
N ASP A 915 -32.77 -41.56 34.04
CA ASP A 915 -34.19 -41.85 33.80
C ASP A 915 -35.08 -40.69 34.27
N ARG A 916 -34.73 -40.04 35.39
CA ARG A 916 -35.41 -38.83 35.86
C ARG A 916 -35.21 -37.64 34.93
N ILE A 917 -34.00 -37.47 34.37
CA ILE A 917 -33.72 -36.41 33.39
C ILE A 917 -34.48 -36.69 32.08
N LYS A 918 -34.55 -37.95 31.65
CA LYS A 918 -35.33 -38.39 30.48
C LYS A 918 -36.81 -38.05 30.62
N GLU A 919 -37.42 -38.36 31.75
CA GLU A 919 -38.82 -38.00 32.03
C GLU A 919 -39.03 -36.48 32.01
N GLY A 920 -38.15 -35.72 32.66
CA GLY A 920 -38.21 -34.25 32.68
C GLY A 920 -38.10 -33.62 31.30
N VAL A 921 -37.13 -34.07 30.48
CA VAL A 921 -36.96 -33.60 29.09
C VAL A 921 -38.16 -34.01 28.23
N THR A 922 -38.72 -35.22 28.40
CA THR A 922 -39.90 -35.65 27.64
C THR A 922 -41.10 -34.73 27.89
N VAL A 923 -41.41 -34.45 29.16
CA VAL A 923 -42.52 -33.56 29.53
C VAL A 923 -42.29 -32.13 29.03
N PHE A 924 -41.04 -31.64 29.12
CA PHE A 924 -40.68 -30.32 28.62
C PHE A 924 -40.86 -30.21 27.10
N LEU A 925 -40.41 -31.20 26.32
CA LEU A 925 -40.57 -31.20 24.87
C LEU A 925 -42.04 -31.33 24.44
N VAL A 926 -42.86 -32.09 25.16
CA VAL A 926 -44.32 -32.16 24.92
C VAL A 926 -44.96 -30.79 25.07
N ASP A 927 -44.65 -30.07 26.16
CA ASP A 927 -45.16 -28.70 26.38
C ASP A 927 -44.64 -27.73 25.30
N ARG A 928 -43.33 -27.78 25.01
CA ARG A 928 -42.69 -26.86 24.07
C ARG A 928 -43.16 -27.02 22.62
N PHE A 929 -43.43 -28.25 22.19
CA PHE A 929 -43.83 -28.55 20.82
C PHE A 929 -45.34 -28.45 20.58
N GLY A 930 -46.11 -27.85 21.50
CA GLY A 930 -47.53 -27.55 21.32
C GLY A 930 -48.50 -28.55 21.97
N GLY A 931 -47.99 -29.48 22.79
CA GLY A 931 -48.78 -30.42 23.57
C GLY A 931 -49.34 -29.83 24.88
N PRO A 932 -49.96 -30.67 25.73
CA PRO A 932 -50.53 -30.22 27.00
C PRO A 932 -49.47 -29.62 27.94
N LYS A 933 -49.75 -28.42 28.48
CA LYS A 933 -48.83 -27.66 29.35
C LYS A 933 -48.70 -28.25 30.75
N ASN A 934 -48.02 -29.39 30.85
CA ASN A 934 -47.87 -30.17 32.07
C ASN A 934 -46.47 -30.05 32.70
N TYR A 935 -45.57 -29.24 32.13
CA TYR A 935 -44.24 -29.05 32.68
C TYR A 935 -44.30 -28.18 33.95
N GLN A 936 -44.01 -28.80 35.10
CA GLN A 936 -43.87 -28.13 36.40
C GLN A 936 -42.43 -28.16 36.92
N GLY A 937 -41.46 -28.43 36.02
CA GLY A 937 -40.06 -28.50 36.37
C GLY A 937 -39.46 -27.14 36.69
N ARG A 938 -38.20 -27.13 37.15
CA ARG A 938 -37.46 -25.89 37.41
C ARG A 938 -37.23 -25.12 36.10
N ASP A 939 -37.08 -23.82 36.23
CA ASP A 939 -36.65 -22.93 35.16
C ASP A 939 -35.40 -23.48 34.44
N LEU A 940 -35.36 -23.36 33.11
CA LEU A 940 -34.35 -24.01 32.29
C LEU A 940 -32.96 -23.43 32.56
N ALA A 941 -32.84 -22.11 32.75
CA ALA A 941 -31.59 -21.45 33.11
C ALA A 941 -31.13 -21.81 34.52
N ALA A 942 -32.04 -21.81 35.50
CA ALA A 942 -31.74 -22.24 36.86
C ALA A 942 -31.33 -23.72 36.95
N THR A 943 -31.82 -24.57 36.04
CA THR A 943 -31.52 -26.00 36.00
C THR A 943 -30.12 -26.28 35.45
N HIS A 944 -29.66 -25.48 34.48
CA HIS A 944 -28.37 -25.63 33.83
C HIS A 944 -27.26 -24.74 34.42
N ALA A 945 -27.62 -23.81 35.32
CA ALA A 945 -26.67 -22.98 36.05
C ALA A 945 -25.62 -23.81 36.81
N GLY A 946 -24.34 -23.52 36.56
CA GLY A 946 -23.20 -24.18 37.21
C GLY A 946 -22.84 -25.56 36.63
N LEU A 947 -23.40 -25.96 35.49
CA LEU A 947 -23.03 -27.19 34.77
C LEU A 947 -21.93 -26.98 33.72
N ASP A 948 -21.40 -25.77 33.55
CA ASP A 948 -20.36 -25.41 32.56
C ASP A 948 -20.67 -25.92 31.13
N ILE A 949 -21.96 -25.90 30.76
CA ILE A 949 -22.42 -26.24 29.41
C ILE A 949 -22.00 -25.10 28.47
N THR A 950 -21.49 -25.47 27.30
CA THR A 950 -20.96 -24.55 26.28
C THR A 950 -21.70 -24.76 24.98
N ASP A 951 -21.57 -23.87 23.99
CA ASP A 951 -22.18 -24.05 22.66
C ASP A 951 -21.81 -25.42 22.04
N TYR A 952 -20.55 -25.83 22.17
CA TYR A 952 -20.11 -27.17 21.78
C TYR A 952 -20.99 -28.31 22.35
N HIS A 953 -21.40 -28.20 23.62
CA HIS A 953 -22.26 -29.19 24.26
C HIS A 953 -23.73 -29.07 23.81
N PHE A 954 -24.23 -27.85 23.61
CA PHE A 954 -25.59 -27.65 23.10
C PHE A 954 -25.73 -28.14 21.65
N ASP A 955 -24.75 -27.84 20.79
CA ASP A 955 -24.70 -28.29 19.40
C ASP A 955 -24.59 -29.82 19.30
N ALA A 956 -23.76 -30.43 20.16
CA ALA A 956 -23.69 -31.88 20.27
C ALA A 956 -25.06 -32.49 20.62
N PHE A 957 -25.82 -31.84 21.51
CA PHE A 957 -27.16 -32.30 21.89
C PHE A 957 -28.16 -32.16 20.74
N VAL A 958 -28.15 -31.05 20.01
CA VAL A 958 -29.00 -30.83 18.83
C VAL A 958 -28.67 -31.85 17.72
N ALA A 959 -27.39 -32.15 17.49
CA ALA A 959 -26.96 -33.18 16.54
C ALA A 959 -27.48 -34.58 16.95
N ASP A 960 -27.40 -34.92 18.23
CA ASP A 960 -27.93 -36.17 18.77
C ASP A 960 -29.45 -36.25 18.72
N PHE A 961 -30.13 -35.11 18.89
CA PHE A 961 -31.56 -34.98 18.70
C PHE A 961 -31.97 -35.21 17.24
N LEU A 962 -31.25 -34.63 16.27
CA LEU A 962 -31.47 -34.87 14.85
C LEU A 962 -31.27 -36.34 14.47
N ARG A 963 -30.26 -37.00 15.06
CA ARG A 963 -30.03 -38.43 14.88
C ARG A 963 -31.20 -39.26 15.42
N ALA A 964 -31.78 -38.88 16.56
CA ALA A 964 -32.97 -39.53 17.12
C ALA A 964 -34.23 -39.31 16.27
N LEU A 965 -34.41 -38.12 15.70
CA LEU A 965 -35.51 -37.78 14.79
C LEU A 965 -35.43 -38.57 13.48
N GLY A 966 -34.23 -38.70 12.88
CA GLY A 966 -34.03 -39.46 11.65
C GLY A 966 -34.39 -40.95 11.77
N ALA A 967 -34.26 -41.53 12.98
CA ALA A 967 -34.69 -42.91 13.26
C ALA A 967 -36.22 -43.07 13.42
N SER A 968 -36.94 -41.95 13.59
CA SER A 968 -38.38 -41.93 13.90
C SER A 968 -39.27 -41.75 12.66
N GLY A 969 -38.68 -41.53 11.47
CA GLY A 969 -39.41 -41.46 10.19
C GLY A 969 -40.26 -40.19 10.02
N ILE A 970 -39.95 -39.12 10.75
CA ILE A 970 -40.65 -37.83 10.70
C ILE A 970 -40.24 -37.08 9.43
N ASP A 971 -41.19 -36.38 8.80
CA ASP A 971 -40.96 -35.57 7.59
C ASP A 971 -39.94 -34.44 7.83
N GLU A 972 -39.07 -34.18 6.86
CA GLU A 972 -37.99 -33.19 6.99
C GLU A 972 -38.52 -31.78 7.30
N THR A 973 -39.71 -31.41 6.81
CA THR A 973 -40.31 -30.09 7.12
C THR A 973 -40.65 -29.95 8.60
N VAL A 974 -41.10 -31.04 9.23
CA VAL A 974 -41.42 -31.09 10.66
C VAL A 974 -40.12 -31.05 11.48
N VAL A 975 -39.05 -31.68 11.00
CA VAL A 975 -37.73 -31.63 11.65
C VAL A 975 -37.20 -30.19 11.71
N ASP A 976 -37.35 -29.42 10.63
CA ASP A 976 -36.94 -28.01 10.58
C ASP A 976 -37.78 -27.14 11.55
N GLU A 977 -39.09 -27.36 11.64
CA GLU A 977 -39.98 -26.72 12.62
C GLU A 977 -39.58 -27.05 14.07
N LEU A 978 -39.20 -28.30 14.35
CA LEU A 978 -38.70 -28.73 15.66
C LEU A 978 -37.35 -28.10 16.02
N LEU A 979 -36.44 -27.92 15.06
CA LEU A 979 -35.16 -27.26 15.28
C LEU A 979 -35.34 -25.78 15.59
N VAL A 980 -36.16 -25.08 14.80
CA VAL A 980 -36.46 -23.65 15.01
C VAL A 980 -37.10 -23.40 16.38
N THR A 981 -37.88 -24.35 16.90
CA THR A 981 -38.50 -24.21 18.23
C THR A 981 -37.55 -24.51 19.39
N LEU A 982 -36.48 -25.29 19.16
CA LEU A 982 -35.43 -25.60 20.12
C LEU A 982 -34.33 -24.55 20.19
N GLU A 983 -33.97 -23.92 19.07
CA GLU A 983 -32.85 -22.96 19.00
C GLU A 983 -32.97 -21.79 20.01
N PRO A 984 -34.15 -21.19 20.25
CA PRO A 984 -34.32 -20.14 21.28
C PRO A 984 -34.04 -20.62 22.72
N LEU A 985 -33.96 -21.93 22.96
CA LEU A 985 -33.63 -22.47 24.29
C LEU A 985 -32.13 -22.46 24.56
N ARG A 986 -31.30 -22.23 23.53
CA ARG A 986 -29.83 -22.17 23.64
C ARG A 986 -29.40 -21.19 24.73
N SER A 987 -29.93 -19.97 24.69
CA SER A 987 -29.57 -18.93 25.66
C SER A 987 -29.94 -19.33 27.09
N GLN A 988 -31.13 -19.91 27.28
CA GLN A 988 -31.59 -20.40 28.57
C GLN A 988 -30.74 -21.57 29.07
N VAL A 989 -30.35 -22.53 28.23
CA VAL A 989 -29.52 -23.67 28.62
C VAL A 989 -28.09 -23.25 28.94
N LEU A 990 -27.54 -22.27 28.22
CA LEU A 990 -26.20 -21.73 28.43
C LEU A 990 -26.14 -20.70 29.56
N GLY A 991 -27.29 -20.29 30.12
CA GLY A 991 -27.36 -19.22 31.11
C GLY A 991 -26.99 -17.84 30.54
N GLN A 992 -27.15 -17.65 29.22
CA GLN A 992 -26.97 -16.37 28.55
C GLN A 992 -28.13 -15.45 28.93
N LYS A 993 -27.82 -14.21 29.34
CA LYS A 993 -28.85 -13.16 29.46
C LYS A 993 -29.23 -12.75 28.03
N ASP A 994 -30.45 -13.09 27.63
CA ASP A 994 -31.02 -12.68 26.34
C ASP A 994 -31.01 -11.14 26.23
N GLU A 995 -30.23 -10.63 25.28
CA GLU A 995 -30.72 -9.99 24.04
C GLU A 995 -29.55 -9.20 23.42
N VAL A 996 -29.08 -9.63 22.25
CA VAL A 996 -28.53 -8.65 21.31
C VAL A 996 -29.71 -7.75 20.94
N PRO A 997 -29.68 -6.43 21.21
CA PRO A 997 -30.79 -5.55 20.88
C PRO A 997 -31.32 -5.84 19.48
N ALA A 998 -32.63 -6.02 19.31
CA ALA A 998 -33.24 -6.29 18.00
C ALA A 998 -32.86 -5.23 16.94
N ALA A 999 -32.49 -4.03 17.39
CA ALA A 999 -31.94 -2.95 16.57
C ALA A 999 -30.62 -3.31 15.84
N LEU A 1000 -29.85 -4.26 16.36
CA LEU A 1000 -28.56 -4.69 15.82
C LEU A 1000 -28.66 -5.94 14.92
N ILE A 1001 -29.87 -6.52 14.82
CA ILE A 1001 -30.17 -7.59 13.87
C ILE A 1001 -30.79 -6.93 12.64
N LYS A 1002 -30.01 -6.83 11.55
CA LYS A 1002 -30.48 -6.30 10.27
C LYS A 1002 -30.59 -7.43 9.26
N ASN A 1003 -31.71 -7.49 8.54
CA ASN A 1003 -32.02 -8.55 7.58
C ASN A 1003 -31.95 -9.98 8.16
N GLY A 1004 -32.23 -10.13 9.46
CA GLY A 1004 -32.15 -11.43 10.15
C GLY A 1004 -30.73 -11.92 10.44
N GLN A 1005 -29.71 -11.08 10.22
CA GLN A 1005 -28.30 -11.38 10.50
C GLN A 1005 -27.78 -10.53 11.67
N THR A 1006 -26.95 -11.15 12.49
CA THR A 1006 -26.18 -10.49 13.56
C THR A 1006 -25.01 -9.68 12.98
N ILE A 1007 -24.44 -8.77 13.78
CA ILE A 1007 -23.25 -8.01 13.37
C ILE A 1007 -22.10 -8.96 13.03
N ILE A 1008 -21.87 -10.01 13.83
CA ILE A 1008 -20.79 -10.96 13.56
C ILE A 1008 -20.97 -11.69 12.22
N GLU A 1009 -22.20 -12.04 11.84
CA GLU A 1009 -22.47 -12.68 10.54
C GLU A 1009 -22.21 -11.72 9.38
N ARG A 1010 -22.55 -10.44 9.55
CA ARG A 1010 -22.29 -9.39 8.56
C ARG A 1010 -20.81 -9.01 8.45
N LEU A 1011 -20.06 -9.09 9.56
CA LEU A 1011 -18.60 -8.98 9.59
C LEU A 1011 -17.89 -10.18 8.97
N GLY A 1012 -18.63 -11.20 8.51
CA GLY A 1012 -18.10 -12.38 7.83
C GLY A 1012 -17.89 -13.60 8.72
N GLY A 1013 -18.44 -13.61 9.95
CA GLY A 1013 -18.41 -14.73 10.87
C GLY A 1013 -17.29 -14.68 11.90
N ASP A 1014 -17.22 -15.73 12.72
CA ASP A 1014 -16.37 -15.75 13.91
C ASP A 1014 -14.86 -15.80 13.58
N ASP A 1015 -14.47 -16.50 12.50
CA ASP A 1015 -13.09 -16.54 12.01
C ASP A 1015 -12.61 -15.19 11.47
N GLN A 1016 -13.49 -14.45 10.78
CA GLN A 1016 -13.16 -13.11 10.29
C GLN A 1016 -13.02 -12.15 11.47
N LEU A 1017 -13.88 -12.27 12.49
CA LEU A 1017 -13.74 -11.50 13.72
C LEU A 1017 -12.43 -11.82 14.46
N GLU A 1018 -12.01 -13.09 14.55
CA GLU A 1018 -10.71 -13.46 15.13
C GLU A 1018 -9.57 -12.75 14.38
N THR A 1019 -9.61 -12.76 13.04
CA THR A 1019 -8.60 -12.11 12.18
C THR A 1019 -8.61 -10.59 12.33
N LEU A 1020 -9.79 -9.97 12.38
CA LEU A 1020 -9.96 -8.53 12.65
C LEU A 1020 -9.39 -8.17 14.02
N VAL A 1021 -9.64 -8.98 15.06
CA VAL A 1021 -9.09 -8.75 16.41
C VAL A 1021 -7.57 -8.95 16.45
N GLU A 1022 -7.02 -9.92 15.72
CA GLU A 1022 -5.57 -10.08 15.59
C GLU A 1022 -4.91 -8.83 15.01
N THR A 1023 -5.46 -8.32 13.91
CA THR A 1023 -4.96 -7.13 13.21
C THR A 1023 -5.16 -5.87 14.04
N LEU A 1024 -6.30 -5.75 14.72
CA LEU A 1024 -6.60 -4.65 15.63
C LEU A 1024 -5.55 -4.56 16.74
N ILE A 1025 -5.18 -5.68 17.38
CA ILE A 1025 -4.16 -5.70 18.45
C ILE A 1025 -2.80 -5.25 17.93
N GLU A 1026 -2.43 -5.61 16.71
CA GLU A 1026 -1.18 -5.18 16.08
C GLU A 1026 -1.19 -3.67 15.83
N LYS A 1027 -2.26 -3.14 15.22
CA LYS A 1027 -2.39 -1.71 14.93
C LYS A 1027 -2.47 -0.85 16.20
N VAL A 1028 -3.19 -1.31 17.21
CA VAL A 1028 -3.28 -0.66 18.52
C VAL A 1028 -1.91 -0.62 19.22
N GLY A 1029 -1.08 -1.66 19.02
CA GLY A 1029 0.30 -1.69 19.49
C GLY A 1029 1.22 -0.67 18.81
N ASN A 1030 0.86 -0.19 17.62
CA ASN A 1030 1.62 0.80 16.84
C ASN A 1030 1.00 2.21 16.88
N ASP A 1031 -0.14 2.40 17.56
CA ASP A 1031 -0.77 3.72 17.71
C ASP A 1031 -0.22 4.43 18.95
N ASN A 1032 0.44 5.57 18.75
CA ASN A 1032 1.07 6.37 19.82
C ASN A 1032 0.11 6.82 20.93
N ARG A 1033 -1.22 6.71 20.76
CA ARG A 1033 -2.21 7.02 21.80
C ARG A 1033 -2.57 5.79 22.62
N LEU A 1034 -2.40 4.58 22.08
CA LEU A 1034 -2.87 3.34 22.68
C LEU A 1034 -1.73 2.39 23.10
N GLU A 1035 -0.57 2.48 22.45
CA GLU A 1035 0.57 1.59 22.61
C GLU A 1035 0.90 1.32 24.09
N PHE A 1036 0.89 2.37 24.92
CA PHE A 1036 1.14 2.29 26.36
C PHE A 1036 0.30 1.22 27.11
N TYR A 1037 -0.96 1.06 26.73
CA TYR A 1037 -1.86 0.09 27.36
C TYR A 1037 -1.61 -1.34 26.88
N PHE A 1038 -1.07 -1.50 25.66
CA PHE A 1038 -0.89 -2.79 24.98
C PHE A 1038 0.58 -3.29 24.98
N GLU A 1039 1.54 -2.43 25.33
CA GLU A 1039 2.95 -2.77 25.58
C GLU A 1039 3.06 -3.63 26.85
N LYS A 1040 2.86 -4.95 26.68
CA LYS A 1040 2.86 -5.96 27.73
C LYS A 1040 3.58 -7.21 27.23
N GLY A 1041 4.21 -7.97 28.13
CA GLY A 1041 4.85 -9.24 27.75
C GLY A 1041 3.87 -10.22 27.05
N HIS A 1042 4.40 -11.07 26.15
CA HIS A 1042 3.63 -11.93 25.26
C HIS A 1042 2.46 -12.68 25.92
N PHE A 1043 2.62 -13.15 27.17
CA PHE A 1043 1.57 -13.83 27.92
C PHE A 1043 0.37 -12.93 28.26
N LYS A 1044 0.62 -11.68 28.66
CA LYS A 1044 -0.44 -10.71 28.97
C LYS A 1044 -1.15 -10.27 27.69
N LEU A 1045 -0.41 -10.05 26.60
CA LEU A 1045 -0.99 -9.68 25.30
C LEU A 1045 -1.88 -10.81 24.74
N ARG A 1046 -1.47 -12.07 24.88
CA ARG A 1046 -2.31 -13.24 24.50
C ARG A 1046 -3.62 -13.29 25.29
N ASN A 1047 -3.59 -12.97 26.59
CA ASN A 1047 -4.80 -12.92 27.41
C ASN A 1047 -5.71 -11.73 27.06
N ILE A 1048 -5.13 -10.58 26.73
CA ILE A 1048 -5.87 -9.40 26.25
C ILE A 1048 -6.55 -9.73 24.92
N ARG A 1049 -5.82 -10.29 23.96
CA ARG A 1049 -6.37 -10.75 22.66
C ARG A 1049 -7.57 -11.68 22.85
N ARG A 1050 -7.41 -12.73 23.66
CA ARG A 1050 -8.50 -13.69 23.93
C ARG A 1050 -9.72 -12.99 24.54
N ARG A 1051 -9.52 -12.13 25.54
CA ARG A 1051 -10.63 -11.42 26.21
C ARG A 1051 -11.31 -10.41 25.30
N LEU A 1052 -10.55 -9.72 24.45
CA LEU A 1052 -11.07 -8.78 23.47
C LEU A 1052 -11.93 -9.50 22.42
N TYR A 1053 -11.45 -10.61 21.87
CA TYR A 1053 -12.24 -11.45 20.98
C TYR A 1053 -13.49 -12.00 21.68
N GLN A 1054 -13.39 -12.50 22.92
CA GLN A 1054 -14.55 -12.96 23.69
C GLN A 1054 -15.58 -11.84 23.90
N PHE A 1055 -15.11 -10.62 24.13
CA PHE A 1055 -15.99 -9.46 24.28
C PHE A 1055 -16.67 -9.10 22.96
N MET A 1056 -15.92 -8.99 21.88
CA MET A 1056 -16.44 -8.58 20.58
C MET A 1056 -17.34 -9.66 19.97
N SER A 1057 -16.97 -10.94 20.11
CA SER A 1057 -17.83 -12.06 19.69
C SER A 1057 -19.15 -11.97 20.42
N GLY A 1058 -19.15 -11.83 21.75
CA GLY A 1058 -20.37 -11.75 22.52
C GLY A 1058 -21.22 -10.50 22.21
N ALA A 1059 -20.58 -9.34 22.11
CA ALA A 1059 -21.23 -8.06 21.86
C ALA A 1059 -21.82 -7.94 20.45
N PHE A 1060 -21.23 -8.60 19.46
CA PHE A 1060 -21.70 -8.61 18.07
C PHE A 1060 -22.68 -9.75 17.75
N GLY A 1061 -23.09 -10.54 18.76
CA GLY A 1061 -24.05 -11.63 18.61
C GLY A 1061 -23.45 -12.98 18.26
N GLY A 1062 -22.16 -13.16 18.52
CA GLY A 1062 -21.43 -14.42 18.40
C GLY A 1062 -21.57 -15.34 19.63
N PRO A 1063 -21.11 -16.60 19.49
CA PRO A 1063 -21.31 -17.65 20.50
C PRO A 1063 -20.48 -17.42 21.76
N VAL A 1064 -19.35 -16.73 21.64
CA VAL A 1064 -18.39 -16.58 22.74
C VAL A 1064 -18.70 -15.32 23.53
N GLN A 1065 -19.23 -15.47 24.75
CA GLN A 1065 -19.65 -14.34 25.57
C GLN A 1065 -18.56 -13.88 26.58
N TYR A 1066 -18.54 -12.58 26.85
CA TYR A 1066 -17.71 -11.95 27.89
C TYR A 1066 -18.58 -11.46 29.05
N ASP A 1067 -18.10 -11.67 30.27
CA ASP A 1067 -18.75 -11.18 31.49
C ASP A 1067 -18.62 -9.64 31.58
N ALA A 1068 -19.67 -8.92 31.15
CA ALA A 1068 -19.72 -7.45 31.16
C ALA A 1068 -19.50 -6.85 32.55
N ASP A 1069 -19.85 -7.57 33.62
CA ASP A 1069 -19.67 -7.11 35.01
C ASP A 1069 -18.18 -7.01 35.39
N ARG A 1070 -17.29 -7.68 34.63
CA ARG A 1070 -15.83 -7.58 34.81
C ARG A 1070 -15.18 -6.43 34.06
N LEU A 1071 -15.90 -5.78 33.14
CA LEU A 1071 -15.32 -4.72 32.31
C LEU A 1071 -14.96 -3.51 33.15
N LYS A 1072 -15.89 -3.04 34.00
CA LYS A 1072 -15.68 -1.89 34.87
C LYS A 1072 -14.58 -2.13 35.91
N PRO A 1073 -14.55 -3.22 36.70
CA PRO A 1073 -13.46 -3.46 37.65
C PRO A 1073 -12.08 -3.63 36.99
N ALA A 1074 -12.02 -4.20 35.79
CA ALA A 1074 -10.75 -4.40 35.08
C ALA A 1074 -10.13 -3.10 34.58
N HIS A 1075 -10.97 -2.14 34.17
CA HIS A 1075 -10.53 -0.84 33.66
C HIS A 1075 -10.60 0.28 34.70
N TYR A 1076 -11.21 0.03 35.87
CA TYR A 1076 -11.42 1.06 36.88
C TYR A 1076 -10.12 1.77 37.23
N ASP A 1077 -9.10 1.03 37.66
CA ASP A 1077 -7.78 1.58 38.03
C ASP A 1077 -6.91 1.96 36.82
N MET A 1078 -7.43 1.84 35.59
CA MET A 1078 -6.74 2.30 34.39
C MET A 1078 -7.07 3.78 34.16
N ASN A 1079 -6.10 4.57 33.73
CA ASN A 1079 -6.29 5.99 33.41
C ASN A 1079 -6.74 6.18 31.96
N ILE A 1080 -7.64 5.31 31.49
CA ILE A 1080 -8.21 5.39 30.14
C ILE A 1080 -9.27 6.49 30.13
N THR A 1081 -9.15 7.41 29.20
CA THR A 1081 -10.06 8.54 28.99
C THR A 1081 -10.82 8.40 27.66
N ASP A 1082 -11.81 9.25 27.40
CA ASP A 1082 -12.55 9.23 26.13
C ASP A 1082 -11.63 9.42 24.91
N PHE A 1083 -10.58 10.23 25.04
CA PHE A 1083 -9.52 10.37 24.03
C PHE A 1083 -8.92 9.03 23.60
N HIS A 1084 -8.59 8.18 24.57
CA HIS A 1084 -8.03 6.85 24.31
C HIS A 1084 -9.10 5.92 23.71
N PHE A 1085 -10.34 6.03 24.15
CA PHE A 1085 -11.43 5.24 23.60
C PHE A 1085 -11.71 5.60 22.13
N ASP A 1086 -11.70 6.88 21.79
CA ASP A 1086 -11.87 7.36 20.41
C ASP A 1086 -10.73 6.93 19.50
N ALA A 1087 -9.49 6.91 20.02
CA ALA A 1087 -8.36 6.33 19.30
C ALA A 1087 -8.58 4.85 18.99
N PHE A 1088 -9.10 4.07 19.95
CA PHE A 1088 -9.41 2.66 19.73
C PHE A 1088 -10.49 2.46 18.66
N ILE A 1089 -11.56 3.26 18.68
CA ILE A 1089 -12.60 3.25 17.64
C ILE A 1089 -12.01 3.61 16.26
N SER A 1090 -11.14 4.61 16.20
CA SER A 1090 -10.46 5.00 14.95
C SER A 1090 -9.61 3.87 14.36
N VAL A 1091 -8.87 3.12 15.20
CA VAL A 1091 -8.09 1.96 14.76
C VAL A 1091 -9.01 0.81 14.33
N TRP A 1092 -10.13 0.58 15.01
CA TRP A 1092 -11.14 -0.39 14.60
C TRP A 1092 -11.72 -0.07 13.23
N THR A 1093 -12.15 1.17 12.99
CA THR A 1093 -12.66 1.63 11.69
C THR A 1093 -11.63 1.42 10.57
N ALA A 1094 -10.36 1.76 10.83
CA ALA A 1094 -9.27 1.52 9.87
C ALA A 1094 -9.02 0.03 9.61
N THR A 1095 -9.30 -0.84 10.59
CA THR A 1095 -9.20 -2.30 10.45
C THR A 1095 -10.36 -2.85 9.62
N CYS A 1096 -11.60 -2.48 9.91
CA CYS A 1096 -12.76 -2.87 9.10
C CYS A 1096 -12.62 -2.45 7.64
N LYS A 1097 -12.12 -1.24 7.38
CA LYS A 1097 -11.86 -0.75 6.02
C LYS A 1097 -10.82 -1.55 5.26
N GLU A 1098 -9.80 -2.08 5.93
CA GLU A 1098 -8.76 -2.92 5.30
C GLU A 1098 -9.30 -4.28 4.86
N PHE A 1099 -10.32 -4.79 5.56
CA PHE A 1099 -10.95 -6.07 5.29
C PHE A 1099 -12.21 -5.95 4.42
N ASP A 1100 -12.42 -4.81 3.77
CA ASP A 1100 -13.60 -4.50 2.93
C ASP A 1100 -14.94 -4.80 3.63
N VAL A 1101 -15.00 -4.59 4.94
CA VAL A 1101 -16.26 -4.63 5.69
C VAL A 1101 -17.12 -3.45 5.25
N ASP A 1102 -18.41 -3.70 4.99
CA ASP A 1102 -19.32 -2.65 4.56
C ASP A 1102 -19.49 -1.55 5.63
N SER A 1103 -19.79 -0.34 5.17
CA SER A 1103 -19.90 0.83 6.05
C SER A 1103 -20.99 0.66 7.10
N GLU A 1104 -22.10 0.00 6.75
CA GLU A 1104 -23.22 -0.20 7.65
C GLU A 1104 -22.84 -1.13 8.81
N SER A 1105 -22.16 -2.25 8.53
CA SER A 1105 -21.69 -3.20 9.54
C SER A 1105 -20.60 -2.59 10.41
N THR A 1106 -19.76 -1.73 9.82
CA THR A 1106 -18.75 -0.97 10.56
C THR A 1106 -19.42 0.00 11.53
N GLU A 1107 -20.40 0.79 11.09
CA GLU A 1107 -21.14 1.74 11.93
C GLU A 1107 -21.89 1.04 13.08
N ASP A 1108 -22.61 -0.04 12.78
CA ASP A 1108 -23.34 -0.82 13.79
C ASP A 1108 -22.38 -1.42 14.83
N SER A 1109 -21.20 -1.89 14.41
CA SER A 1109 -20.17 -2.38 15.33
C SER A 1109 -19.62 -1.27 16.25
N ILE A 1110 -19.50 -0.05 15.73
CA ILE A 1110 -19.04 1.12 16.50
C ILE A 1110 -20.09 1.53 17.53
N GLU A 1111 -21.37 1.47 17.20
CA GLU A 1111 -22.46 1.76 18.16
C GLU A 1111 -22.41 0.81 19.36
N VAL A 1112 -22.22 -0.48 19.11
CA VAL A 1112 -22.08 -1.50 20.17
C VAL A 1112 -20.84 -1.25 21.03
N LEU A 1113 -19.70 -0.98 20.41
CA LEU A 1113 -18.47 -0.67 21.14
C LEU A 1113 -18.65 0.61 21.98
N ASN A 1114 -19.33 1.63 21.47
CA ASN A 1114 -19.66 2.83 22.22
C ASN A 1114 -20.56 2.56 23.44
N GLY A 1115 -21.39 1.51 23.40
CA GLY A 1115 -22.21 1.09 24.54
C GLY A 1115 -21.40 0.75 25.80
N VAL A 1116 -20.15 0.31 25.66
CA VAL A 1116 -19.27 0.01 26.79
C VAL A 1116 -18.31 1.13 27.17
N ARG A 1117 -18.37 2.28 26.48
CA ARG A 1117 -17.49 3.44 26.72
C ARG A 1117 -17.46 3.82 28.19
N SER A 1118 -18.63 4.04 28.81
CA SER A 1118 -18.76 4.42 30.22
C SER A 1118 -18.17 3.37 31.20
N ALA A 1119 -18.24 2.08 30.85
CA ALA A 1119 -17.66 1.04 31.69
C ALA A 1119 -16.12 1.03 31.65
N ILE A 1120 -15.52 1.45 30.53
CA ILE A 1120 -14.06 1.50 30.33
C ILE A 1120 -13.48 2.83 30.82
N THR A 1121 -14.09 3.97 30.48
CA THR A 1121 -13.59 5.31 30.85
C THR A 1121 -14.04 5.76 32.23
N GLY A 1122 -15.14 5.20 32.75
CA GLY A 1122 -15.80 5.65 33.98
C GLY A 1122 -14.93 5.60 35.23
N GLY A 1123 -13.95 4.68 35.30
CA GLY A 1123 -13.00 4.65 36.41
C GLY A 1123 -12.20 5.94 36.53
N CYS A 1124 -11.56 6.36 35.43
CA CYS A 1124 -10.80 7.59 35.37
C CYS A 1124 -11.70 8.82 35.54
N VAL A 1125 -12.84 8.87 34.84
CA VAL A 1125 -13.79 10.00 34.89
C VAL A 1125 -14.27 10.26 36.32
N ILE A 1126 -14.70 9.22 37.04
CA ILE A 1126 -15.18 9.35 38.42
C ILE A 1126 -14.08 9.86 39.34
N ARG A 1127 -12.85 9.33 39.24
CA ARG A 1127 -11.74 9.78 40.07
C ARG A 1127 -11.38 11.24 39.79
N MET A 1128 -11.30 11.64 38.52
CA MET A 1128 -11.04 13.02 38.13
C MET A 1128 -12.15 13.98 38.59
N GLU A 1129 -13.42 13.56 38.52
CA GLU A 1129 -14.55 14.38 38.98
C GLU A 1129 -14.56 14.54 40.51
N MET A 1130 -14.24 13.47 41.25
CA MET A 1130 -14.09 13.53 42.71
C MET A 1130 -12.95 14.46 43.11
N SER A 1131 -11.77 14.32 42.49
CA SER A 1131 -10.63 15.21 42.70
C SER A 1131 -10.95 16.66 42.34
N ARG A 1132 -11.74 16.91 41.28
CA ARG A 1132 -12.18 18.26 40.90
C ARG A 1132 -13.12 18.89 41.92
N LYS A 1133 -14.17 18.16 42.33
CA LYS A 1133 -15.11 18.61 43.37
C LYS A 1133 -14.38 18.88 44.69
N LYS A 1134 -13.42 18.03 45.03
CA LYS A 1134 -12.56 18.21 46.20
C LYS A 1134 -11.66 19.45 46.06
N ALA A 1135 -11.00 19.65 44.92
CA ALA A 1135 -10.18 20.84 44.65
C ALA A 1135 -10.97 22.16 44.61
N GLN A 1136 -12.30 22.12 44.43
CA GLN A 1136 -13.17 23.30 44.57
C GLN A 1136 -13.50 23.61 46.03
N LEU A 1137 -13.46 22.60 46.91
CA LEU A 1137 -13.76 22.70 48.34
C LEU A 1137 -12.49 22.90 49.19
N GLU A 1138 -11.37 22.34 48.73
CA GLU A 1138 -10.07 22.40 49.38
C GLU A 1138 -9.19 23.47 48.74
N SER A 1139 -8.50 24.29 49.54
CA SER A 1139 -7.53 25.24 49.01
C SER A 1139 -6.29 24.48 48.49
N PRO A 1140 -5.60 24.94 47.42
CA PRO A 1140 -4.40 24.27 46.89
C PRO A 1140 -3.34 23.96 47.95
N GLU A 1141 -3.27 24.78 49.01
CA GLU A 1141 -2.40 24.58 50.16
C GLU A 1141 -2.70 23.29 50.94
N GLN A 1142 -3.93 22.78 50.93
CA GLN A 1142 -4.31 21.55 51.63
C GLN A 1142 -3.78 20.28 50.95
N LEU A 1143 -3.74 20.25 49.61
CA LEU A 1143 -3.07 19.19 48.86
C LEU A 1143 -1.56 19.22 49.10
N PHE A 1144 -0.97 20.42 49.10
CA PHE A 1144 0.44 20.62 49.46
C PHE A 1144 0.78 20.08 50.86
N GLU A 1145 -0.09 20.30 51.85
CA GLU A 1145 0.07 19.77 53.20
C GLU A 1145 0.01 18.23 53.25
N ARG A 1146 -0.98 17.61 52.58
CA ARG A 1146 -1.13 16.14 52.49
C ARG A 1146 0.06 15.46 51.83
N LEU A 1147 0.66 16.12 50.84
CA LEU A 1147 1.87 15.65 50.16
C LEU A 1147 3.14 15.79 51.00
N GLY A 1148 3.05 16.25 52.25
CA GLY A 1148 4.22 16.43 53.13
C GLY A 1148 4.97 17.73 52.88
N LYS A 1149 4.27 18.76 52.37
CA LYS A 1149 4.81 20.07 52.00
C LYS A 1149 6.00 19.94 51.04
N LYS A 1150 6.95 20.87 51.13
CA LYS A 1150 8.16 20.90 50.31
C LYS A 1150 8.99 19.60 50.39
N GLU A 1151 9.16 19.05 51.58
CA GLU A 1151 9.97 17.84 51.81
C GLU A 1151 9.37 16.61 51.12
N GLY A 1152 8.04 16.47 51.15
CA GLY A 1152 7.40 15.34 50.49
C GLY A 1152 7.40 15.46 48.96
N ILE A 1153 7.24 16.66 48.40
CA ILE A 1153 7.39 16.87 46.94
C ILE A 1153 8.84 16.60 46.49
N ILE A 1154 9.85 16.96 47.29
CA ILE A 1154 11.25 16.61 47.01
C ILE A 1154 11.42 15.09 46.97
N LYS A 1155 10.84 14.35 47.93
CA LYS A 1155 10.90 12.87 47.91
C LYS A 1155 10.21 12.27 46.69
N ILE A 1156 9.05 12.79 46.30
CA ILE A 1156 8.32 12.35 45.10
C ILE A 1156 9.16 12.59 43.85
N THR A 1157 9.69 13.80 43.70
CA THR A 1157 10.51 14.18 42.53
C THR A 1157 11.83 13.40 42.49
N ASP A 1158 12.51 13.18 43.61
CA ASP A 1158 13.72 12.33 43.66
C ASP A 1158 13.41 10.88 43.30
N LYS A 1159 12.29 10.33 43.79
CA LYS A 1159 11.88 8.98 43.41
C LYS A 1159 11.53 8.89 41.93
N LEU A 1160 10.76 9.85 41.43
CA LEU A 1160 10.41 9.97 40.02
C LEU A 1160 11.66 10.07 39.13
N TYR A 1161 12.66 10.86 39.55
CA TYR A 1161 13.95 10.98 38.85
C TYR A 1161 14.60 9.62 38.63
N THR A 1162 14.70 8.81 39.68
CA THR A 1162 15.31 7.47 39.59
C THR A 1162 14.53 6.52 38.68
N MET A 1163 13.22 6.75 38.52
CA MET A 1163 12.37 5.92 37.68
C MET A 1163 12.41 6.36 36.22
N VAL A 1164 12.33 7.67 35.95
CA VAL A 1164 12.42 8.28 34.62
C VAL A 1164 13.77 7.98 33.98
N THR A 1165 14.86 8.11 34.73
CA THR A 1165 16.23 7.83 34.22
C THR A 1165 16.46 6.35 33.87
N ARG A 1166 15.62 5.43 34.39
CA ARG A 1166 15.69 4.00 34.08
C ARG A 1166 14.66 3.56 33.04
N ASP A 1167 13.71 4.43 32.70
CA ASP A 1167 12.65 4.12 31.76
C ASP A 1167 13.08 4.51 30.35
N HIS A 1168 13.56 3.53 29.60
CA HIS A 1168 14.01 3.67 28.20
C HIS A 1168 12.99 4.31 27.24
N ARG A 1169 11.71 4.36 27.62
CA ARG A 1169 10.64 4.96 26.80
C ARG A 1169 10.66 6.48 26.81
N ILE A 1170 11.16 7.09 27.90
CA ILE A 1170 11.16 8.55 28.08
C ILE A 1170 12.51 9.12 28.51
N ASN A 1171 13.48 8.29 28.91
CA ASN A 1171 14.79 8.72 29.39
C ASN A 1171 15.50 9.67 28.42
N MET A 1172 15.32 9.48 27.11
CA MET A 1172 15.87 10.32 26.04
C MET A 1172 15.52 11.80 26.17
N PHE A 1173 14.39 12.15 26.81
CA PHE A 1173 14.00 13.55 27.08
C PHE A 1173 14.65 14.14 28.34
N PHE A 1174 15.35 13.31 29.12
CA PHE A 1174 15.94 13.64 30.41
C PHE A 1174 17.44 13.32 30.46
N GLU A 1175 18.16 13.33 29.34
CA GLU A 1175 19.60 13.09 29.26
C GLU A 1175 20.42 14.39 29.16
N GLY A 1176 21.67 14.37 29.67
CA GLY A 1176 22.64 15.48 29.54
C GLY A 1176 23.15 16.11 30.84
N SER A 1177 24.18 16.96 30.71
CA SER A 1177 24.95 17.55 31.83
C SER A 1177 24.16 18.52 32.72
N LYS A 1178 22.99 18.99 32.26
CA LYS A 1178 22.10 19.92 32.99
C LYS A 1178 20.94 19.24 33.71
N LEU A 1179 20.85 17.91 33.68
CA LEU A 1179 19.74 17.15 34.23
C LEU A 1179 19.43 17.46 35.71
N LYS A 1180 20.46 17.60 36.56
CA LYS A 1180 20.28 18.01 37.96
C LYS A 1180 19.70 19.43 38.11
N ALA A 1181 20.07 20.35 37.21
CA ALA A 1181 19.56 21.72 37.22
C ALA A 1181 18.11 21.78 36.70
N LEU A 1182 17.81 20.99 35.67
CA LEU A 1182 16.46 20.82 35.13
C LEU A 1182 15.52 20.23 36.19
N TRP A 1183 15.97 19.20 36.91
CA TRP A 1183 15.18 18.57 37.97
C TRP A 1183 14.90 19.51 39.16
N LYS A 1184 15.84 20.41 39.46
CA LYS A 1184 15.63 21.47 40.46
C LYS A 1184 14.52 22.43 40.03
N GLY A 1185 14.52 22.87 38.77
CA GLY A 1185 13.45 23.69 38.20
C GLY A 1185 12.10 22.96 38.15
N PHE A 1186 12.13 21.68 37.79
CA PHE A 1186 10.97 20.79 37.76
C PHE A 1186 10.35 20.62 39.15
N THR A 1187 11.18 20.44 40.18
CA THR A 1187 10.75 20.36 41.58
C THR A 1187 10.13 21.68 42.04
N THR A 1188 10.72 22.83 41.67
CA THR A 1188 10.14 24.15 41.95
C THR A 1188 8.78 24.33 41.27
N TYR A 1189 8.63 23.88 40.03
CA TYR A 1189 7.35 23.92 39.32
C TYR A 1189 6.30 23.01 40.00
N PHE A 1190 6.68 21.80 40.41
CA PHE A 1190 5.78 20.88 41.13
C PHE A 1190 5.30 21.47 42.45
N ILE A 1191 6.20 22.15 43.19
CA ILE A 1191 5.82 22.87 44.41
C ILE A 1191 4.77 23.94 44.09
N GLN A 1192 4.95 24.73 43.03
CA GLN A 1192 3.94 25.73 42.63
C GLN A 1192 2.62 25.08 42.17
N ALA A 1193 2.69 24.11 41.27
CA ALA A 1193 1.53 23.47 40.65
C ALA A 1193 0.64 22.74 41.67
N LEU A 1194 1.23 22.30 42.79
CA LEU A 1194 0.53 21.60 43.86
C LEU A 1194 0.19 22.51 45.06
N GLY A 1195 0.27 23.83 44.92
CA GLY A 1195 -0.20 24.81 45.92
C GLY A 1195 0.83 25.27 46.96
N GLY A 1196 2.13 25.08 46.69
CA GLY A 1196 3.20 25.54 47.55
C GLY A 1196 3.55 27.03 47.36
N PRO A 1197 4.22 27.65 48.35
CA PRO A 1197 4.48 29.10 48.37
C PRO A 1197 5.59 29.56 47.42
N GLN A 1198 6.25 28.64 46.70
CA GLN A 1198 7.35 28.97 45.80
C GLN A 1198 6.84 29.27 44.40
N GLU A 1199 7.30 30.38 43.81
CA GLU A 1199 6.98 30.78 42.45
C GLU A 1199 8.07 30.31 41.49
N TYR A 1200 7.69 29.52 40.50
CA TYR A 1200 8.50 29.13 39.36
C TYR A 1200 8.60 30.28 38.37
N ARG A 1201 9.82 30.77 38.16
CA ARG A 1201 10.14 31.89 37.25
C ARG A 1201 10.84 31.45 35.95
N GLY A 1202 10.76 30.16 35.62
CA GLY A 1202 11.36 29.63 34.39
C GLY A 1202 10.45 29.82 33.17
N ARG A 1203 10.90 29.32 32.01
CA ARG A 1203 10.12 29.34 30.76
C ARG A 1203 8.81 28.59 30.89
N GLY A 1204 7.78 29.05 30.17
CA GLY A 1204 6.45 28.42 30.16
C GLY A 1204 6.46 27.02 29.55
N LEU A 1205 5.52 26.15 29.96
CA LEU A 1205 5.53 24.75 29.54
C LEU A 1205 5.44 24.57 28.03
N GLY A 1206 4.57 25.31 27.34
CA GLY A 1206 4.44 25.22 25.88
C GLY A 1206 5.70 25.62 25.12
N GLU A 1207 6.48 26.58 25.64
CA GLU A 1207 7.74 27.00 25.03
C GLU A 1207 8.84 25.95 25.24
N VAL A 1208 8.92 25.38 26.46
CA VAL A 1208 9.91 24.36 26.79
C VAL A 1208 9.66 23.06 26.04
N HIS A 1209 8.40 22.62 25.97
CA HIS A 1209 8.02 21.36 25.32
C HIS A 1209 7.80 21.51 23.82
N GLY A 1210 7.62 22.74 23.31
CA GLY A 1210 7.35 23.00 21.89
C GLY A 1210 8.50 22.62 20.95
N THR A 1211 9.73 22.56 21.45
CA THR A 1211 10.90 22.08 20.72
C THR A 1211 11.15 20.58 20.87
N LEU A 1212 10.43 19.92 21.78
CA LEU A 1212 10.56 18.50 22.07
C LEU A 1212 9.57 17.68 21.23
N ALA A 1213 9.99 16.52 20.76
CA ALA A 1213 9.14 15.58 20.01
C ALA A 1213 8.30 14.69 20.95
N ILE A 1214 7.74 15.28 22.00
CA ILE A 1214 6.89 14.56 22.97
C ILE A 1214 5.50 14.36 22.34
N ASN A 1215 4.91 13.19 22.56
CA ASN A 1215 3.58 12.80 22.08
C ASN A 1215 2.79 12.24 23.29
N ASP A 1216 1.55 11.80 23.05
CA ASP A 1216 0.69 11.23 24.11
C ASP A 1216 1.32 10.05 24.85
N TYR A 1217 1.88 9.08 24.13
CA TYR A 1217 2.60 7.93 24.71
C TYR A 1217 3.65 8.37 25.74
N HIS A 1218 4.48 9.36 25.40
CA HIS A 1218 5.54 9.84 26.27
C HIS A 1218 4.98 10.51 27.54
N LEU A 1219 3.90 11.28 27.41
CA LEU A 1219 3.27 11.94 28.56
C LEU A 1219 2.58 10.91 29.49
N ASP A 1220 1.90 9.92 28.94
CA ASP A 1220 1.25 8.86 29.72
C ASP A 1220 2.26 7.99 30.46
N CYS A 1221 3.39 7.66 29.81
CA CYS A 1221 4.52 7.02 30.47
C CYS A 1221 5.00 7.85 31.67
N PHE A 1222 5.17 9.16 31.50
CA PHE A 1222 5.61 10.06 32.56
C PHE A 1222 4.59 10.12 33.73
N LEU A 1223 3.31 10.32 33.44
CA LEU A 1223 2.25 10.40 34.47
C LEU A 1223 2.08 9.08 35.23
N GLN A 1224 2.28 7.93 34.57
CA GLN A 1224 2.31 6.64 35.25
C GLN A 1224 3.47 6.53 36.23
N LEU A 1225 4.68 6.95 35.83
CA LEU A 1225 5.83 6.94 36.74
C LEU A 1225 5.61 7.89 37.91
N LEU A 1226 4.98 9.05 37.69
CA LEU A 1226 4.59 9.97 38.75
C LEU A 1226 3.65 9.30 39.75
N ASN A 1227 2.57 8.67 39.28
CA ASN A 1227 1.63 7.97 40.16
C ASN A 1227 2.32 6.81 40.91
N ARG A 1228 3.11 6.00 40.20
CA ARG A 1228 3.85 4.88 40.80
C ARG A 1228 4.91 5.33 41.81
N SER A 1229 5.53 6.48 41.60
CA SER A 1229 6.50 7.06 42.54
C SER A 1229 5.84 7.41 43.88
N GLN A 1230 4.64 7.99 43.85
CA GLN A 1230 3.86 8.34 45.04
C GLN A 1230 3.38 7.09 45.79
N LEU A 1231 2.81 6.10 45.08
CA LEU A 1231 2.38 4.85 45.68
C LEU A 1231 3.54 4.09 46.36
N GLN A 1232 4.74 4.08 45.76
CA GLN A 1232 5.93 3.47 46.38
C GLN A 1232 6.46 4.22 47.61
N LEU A 1233 6.14 5.51 47.74
CA LEU A 1233 6.45 6.32 48.91
C LEU A 1233 5.38 6.20 50.02
N GLY A 1234 4.30 5.45 49.76
CA GLY A 1234 3.25 5.17 50.74
C GLY A 1234 2.13 6.21 50.79
N PHE A 1235 2.02 7.09 49.78
CA PHE A 1235 0.86 7.98 49.65
C PHE A 1235 -0.40 7.17 49.32
N ASP A 1236 -1.54 7.60 49.88
CA ASP A 1236 -2.83 7.00 49.59
C ASP A 1236 -3.27 7.30 48.14
N ARG A 1237 -4.17 6.46 47.61
CA ARG A 1237 -4.62 6.56 46.22
C ARG A 1237 -5.31 7.89 45.92
N GLU A 1238 -6.12 8.39 46.86
CA GLU A 1238 -6.85 9.65 46.69
C GLU A 1238 -5.86 10.83 46.53
N THR A 1239 -4.81 10.88 47.35
CA THR A 1239 -3.73 11.87 47.19
C THR A 1239 -2.97 11.73 45.86
N CYS A 1240 -2.78 10.50 45.38
CA CYS A 1240 -2.14 10.25 44.08
C CYS A 1240 -3.03 10.70 42.90
N ASP A 1241 -4.33 10.42 42.97
CA ASP A 1241 -5.32 10.80 41.96
C ASP A 1241 -5.49 12.33 41.91
N ASP A 1242 -5.52 13.00 43.06
CA ASP A 1242 -5.54 14.47 43.15
C ASP A 1242 -4.30 15.08 42.47
N THR A 1243 -3.13 14.48 42.67
CA THR A 1243 -1.88 14.89 42.03
C THR A 1243 -1.92 14.66 40.52
N PHE A 1244 -2.38 13.48 40.08
CA PHE A 1244 -2.54 13.15 38.66
C PHE A 1244 -3.48 14.14 37.97
N ALA A 1245 -4.63 14.46 38.59
CA ALA A 1245 -5.62 15.38 38.04
C ALA A 1245 -5.05 16.79 37.82
N GLN A 1246 -4.12 17.26 38.67
CA GLN A 1246 -3.48 18.56 38.46
C GLN A 1246 -2.50 18.55 37.28
N PHE A 1247 -1.73 17.48 37.09
CA PHE A 1247 -0.80 17.38 35.98
C PHE A 1247 -1.47 17.06 34.64
N GLU A 1248 -2.57 16.31 34.65
CA GLU A 1248 -3.36 16.00 33.45
C GLU A 1248 -3.91 17.27 32.78
N LYS A 1249 -4.30 18.29 33.58
CA LYS A 1249 -4.71 19.62 33.07
C LYS A 1249 -3.64 20.32 32.23
N LEU A 1250 -2.37 19.95 32.39
CA LEU A 1250 -1.26 20.54 31.65
C LEU A 1250 -1.02 19.86 30.29
N ARG A 1251 -1.71 18.75 29.98
CA ARG A 1251 -1.56 18.02 28.70
C ARG A 1251 -1.65 18.92 27.47
N PRO A 1252 -2.66 19.82 27.33
CA PRO A 1252 -2.76 20.67 26.15
C PRO A 1252 -1.59 21.65 26.00
N GLN A 1253 -1.02 22.11 27.13
CA GLN A 1253 0.13 23.01 27.12
C GLN A 1253 1.43 22.27 26.81
N ILE A 1254 1.60 21.05 27.32
CA ILE A 1254 2.78 20.21 27.08
C ILE A 1254 2.80 19.70 25.63
N LEU A 1255 1.66 19.27 25.11
CA LEU A 1255 1.53 18.65 23.78
C LEU A 1255 1.08 19.62 22.68
N HIS A 1256 1.01 20.93 22.95
CA HIS A 1256 0.55 21.94 22.00
C HIS A 1256 1.23 21.81 20.62
N ALA A 1257 2.55 21.72 20.58
CA ALA A 1257 3.31 21.58 19.33
C ALA A 1257 3.11 20.21 18.64
N HIS A 1258 2.72 19.16 19.38
CA HIS A 1258 2.38 17.86 18.81
C HIS A 1258 1.01 17.90 18.14
N TYR A 1259 0.00 18.49 18.79
CA TYR A 1259 -1.35 18.64 18.24
C TYR A 1259 -1.38 19.56 17.01
N VAL A 1260 -0.64 20.68 17.05
CA VAL A 1260 -0.51 21.59 15.90
C VAL A 1260 0.15 20.89 14.70
N ARG A 1261 1.17 20.06 14.92
CA ARG A 1261 1.84 19.30 13.84
C ARG A 1261 0.98 18.16 13.26
N SER A 1262 0.16 17.53 14.09
CA SER A 1262 -0.66 16.37 13.70
C SER A 1262 -2.02 16.76 13.10
N GLY A 1263 -2.39 18.04 13.14
CA GLY A 1263 -3.72 18.50 12.72
C GLY A 1263 -4.84 18.05 13.66
N TYR A 1264 -4.48 17.51 14.84
CA TYR A 1264 -5.43 17.04 15.83
C TYR A 1264 -6.04 18.22 16.59
N VAL A 1265 -7.36 18.34 16.54
CA VAL A 1265 -8.13 19.28 17.35
C VAL A 1265 -8.56 18.55 18.62
N HIS A 1266 -8.03 18.97 19.76
CA HIS A 1266 -8.50 18.46 21.06
C HIS A 1266 -9.96 18.88 21.24
N THR A 1267 -10.89 17.95 21.05
CA THR A 1267 -12.31 18.19 21.37
C THR A 1267 -12.43 18.20 22.88
N ASP A 1268 -12.59 19.39 23.46
CA ASP A 1268 -12.96 19.53 24.86
C ASP A 1268 -14.35 18.93 25.08
N ALA A 1269 -14.40 17.64 25.42
CA ALA A 1269 -15.56 17.07 26.08
C ALA A 1269 -15.61 17.67 27.50
N SER A 1270 -16.35 18.79 27.61
CA SER A 1270 -16.82 19.46 28.82
C SER A 1270 -15.78 19.86 29.89
N PHE A 1271 -15.22 21.05 29.70
CA PHE A 1271 -14.74 21.93 30.77
C PHE A 1271 -15.36 23.34 30.69
N ASP A 1272 -16.63 23.43 30.27
CA ASP A 1272 -17.48 24.60 30.57
C ASP A 1272 -18.39 24.28 31.76
N ILE A 1273 -17.94 24.69 32.97
CA ILE A 1273 -18.73 25.31 34.05
C ILE A 1273 -17.83 26.34 34.72
#